data_AF-A0AAQ1ZIS9-F1
#
_entry.id   AF-A0AAQ1ZIS9-F1
#
_cell.length_a   1.000
_cell.length_b   1.000
_cell.length_c   1.000
_cell.angle_alpha   90.00
_cell.angle_beta   90.00
_cell.angle_gamma   90.00
#
_symmetry.space_group_name_H-M   'P 1'
#
loop_
_entity.id
_entity.type
_entity.pdbx_description
1 polymer ?
#
loop_
_entity_poly.entity_id
_entity_poly.type
_entity_poly.pdbx_seq_one_letter_code
_entity_poly.pdbx_strand_id
1 'polypeptide(L)'
;MKKSFLSSLLLGVFFVTSIGMLTSCKDYDDDISTNTSAITKLQEQVTTLKSALDQAQKDATAAHAKFVEKQELSTALANSEAYKALQAEMKSLVKADQLSKAIADCEEAIAKKYVTTEQLTALATKVDGIDGTLNKLGTTLNSLETAVKAAEANLAAQGLAFDKLGDAIKNLQGKADQDFVLAEIAKLKAELTGTSVGDVASISDLKKAMKKLDEKVATFGGDINMLTVLLSKRLTSIMLKPDFYWEGLAGIEMPWADPLVYVKDGKRTFSYKIPASQGWETVTATVAEHLKLSQKRVIISNGAIARYHMNPTTANLEGAQFSFFTNEANVYTRAGEAFVAPMEPKFKAGGLNKVENGILSVPFKVNDVDKLMGMYKSWWKKNSTDPVEDNNMWDDDEDNTSYGEKLPFIALQTHVGDTTVTSDYAALTPAKYTFVALADNEPDEILDQGTFIKKDNGKVGQNHLYTALYGVDGEQFGKTLADAETHGVITMPATHAVVYTDTIDLEPFIETHFDYQTWAQYGKAHHDKIMSKQQMEVLGLHYEFTPIDWVKGKNKTSETVHIQQIGDKKSGKFAPRSVTEDGVQIKDKQATGEVVDREPLVRVDLVDAKGNIILYGYIKIRIVKSPLKDTIVEFNLSDYWMNCGDEGALTWSQVEAGILRKLGGISKQDFERMYYFEAVNGKDFMPTEADGKLYTDLWYGVRYTKADVTTKVPDADTFGRVWYTPHDNNTDTHAWDNQTNVLLWNLQPASATHEGNMNADKYEQLMEAAKVTYASKGLNKKAVDTWVRFINKENKTSVWVHLTIPVDKLHFEYGKIGNKVLRHWYFFNSHNAIPEAKRDEAFDVHANLPTPSESTITTELPANKFDKDLRELWLKEGLIPTLEGDASKFTKFYDASKNVLTTVDFEFTTPVKGVNSKNVSATNGSWNVKGASGSVWTLKLSADKHVIWAMQQNGKLLANPEKVAELRMNPDNTSYSIVHYFGEEGINTNAATDLLNLMGYRDNTGKVIESTYLDDNIDKTFTAYLKVVFSKEPCYAPRIGNNLFNVRFLRPISVWPVHVTWTDALNQIEKKNLEDMVKIVDWRNYEVKVNANFSEGQIPYKYYGISDLAVIREEIRTDAYYGIDVREGAPLTNPADIMKLQNLDEIPSLTAYKKDDGITTATYFKLYNGNDKEVHNSVKLGHGPGGIWTNGKGDHKSFGRVEYVNNGSTSQIFHIYVPVAVRYNWGNVQYKETDKNTSGVQKNLDYTQKVWVCITINKTVNHSGQAKGK
;
A
#
# COMPACT_ATOMS: atom_id res chain seq x y z
N MET A 1 -9.36 7.52 -10.39
CA MET A 1 -9.07 8.41 -9.25
C MET A 1 -10.26 8.41 -8.29
N LYS A 2 -10.08 8.40 -6.96
CA LYS A 2 -11.21 8.46 -6.01
C LYS A 2 -11.44 9.91 -5.59
N LYS A 3 -12.61 10.47 -5.95
CA LYS A 3 -13.45 11.54 -5.33
C LYS A 3 -12.87 12.69 -4.47
N SER A 4 -11.57 12.82 -4.24
CA SER A 4 -11.01 13.71 -3.21
C SER A 4 -10.36 14.99 -3.72
N PHE A 5 -10.31 15.23 -5.03
CA PHE A 5 -9.56 16.36 -5.60
C PHE A 5 -10.28 17.71 -5.57
N LEU A 6 -11.57 17.77 -5.22
CA LEU A 6 -12.37 19.00 -5.28
C LEU A 6 -13.05 19.40 -3.96
N SER A 7 -12.86 18.65 -2.87
CA SER A 7 -13.60 18.87 -1.61
C SER A 7 -12.79 19.54 -0.49
N SER A 8 -11.53 19.90 -0.72
CA SER A 8 -10.58 20.36 0.32
C SER A 8 -10.28 21.87 0.29
N LEU A 9 -11.26 22.71 -0.06
CA LEU A 9 -11.15 24.17 0.05
C LEU A 9 -12.45 24.74 0.63
N LEU A 10 -12.51 24.91 1.96
CA LEU A 10 -13.63 25.53 2.66
C LEU A 10 -13.15 26.09 4.01
N LEU A 11 -12.89 27.40 4.07
CA LEU A 11 -12.69 28.17 5.31
C LEU A 11 -13.12 29.65 5.11
N GLY A 12 -14.31 30.00 5.64
CA GLY A 12 -14.89 31.31 6.08
C GLY A 12 -14.73 32.62 5.26
N VAL A 13 -15.54 33.68 5.37
CA VAL A 13 -16.65 34.09 6.27
C VAL A 13 -17.19 35.48 5.78
N PHE A 14 -18.46 35.81 6.11
CA PHE A 14 -19.16 37.12 6.18
C PHE A 14 -18.74 38.33 5.32
N PHE A 15 -19.65 38.78 4.44
CA PHE A 15 -19.97 40.20 4.22
C PHE A 15 -21.47 40.39 3.93
N VAL A 16 -21.95 41.62 4.13
CA VAL A 16 -23.25 42.20 3.75
C VAL A 16 -24.35 42.24 4.83
N THR A 17 -24.16 43.12 5.82
CA THR A 17 -25.27 43.96 6.30
C THR A 17 -24.77 45.39 6.48
N SER A 18 -25.57 46.37 6.03
CA SER A 18 -25.41 47.83 6.11
C SER A 18 -24.55 48.54 5.04
N ILE A 19 -25.14 48.75 3.86
CA ILE A 19 -24.88 49.98 3.08
C ILE A 19 -26.24 50.46 2.57
N GLY A 20 -26.79 51.52 3.18
CA GLY A 20 -28.09 52.09 2.86
C GLY A 20 -28.22 53.55 3.29
N MET A 21 -28.02 54.43 2.30
CA MET A 21 -28.46 55.83 2.12
C MET A 21 -28.57 56.78 3.33
N LEU A 22 -27.82 57.89 3.29
CA LEU A 22 -28.35 59.28 3.38
C LEU A 22 -27.23 60.31 3.18
N THR A 23 -27.47 61.26 2.27
CA THR A 23 -26.61 62.42 1.97
C THR A 23 -26.84 63.55 2.97
N SER A 24 -25.78 63.99 3.67
CA SER A 24 -25.67 65.32 4.28
C SER A 24 -24.20 65.60 4.66
N CYS A 25 -23.72 66.82 4.40
CA CYS A 25 -22.32 67.24 4.36
C CYS A 25 -21.55 67.11 5.71
N LYS A 26 -21.19 65.88 6.05
CA LYS A 26 -20.21 65.48 7.09
C LYS A 26 -19.33 64.32 6.57
N ASP A 27 -19.25 64.15 5.25
CA ASP A 27 -18.94 62.86 4.60
C ASP A 27 -17.45 62.50 4.54
N TYR A 28 -16.53 63.45 4.66
CA TYR A 28 -15.11 63.13 4.44
C TYR A 28 -14.54 62.13 5.44
N ASP A 29 -14.88 62.20 6.74
CA ASP A 29 -14.37 61.26 7.74
C ASP A 29 -15.07 59.88 7.68
N ASP A 30 -16.37 59.84 7.36
CA ASP A 30 -17.14 58.61 7.25
C ASP A 30 -16.80 57.84 5.95
N ASP A 31 -16.57 58.55 4.84
CA ASP A 31 -16.10 57.96 3.57
C ASP A 31 -14.66 57.45 3.68
N ILE A 32 -13.79 58.17 4.41
CA ILE A 32 -12.42 57.70 4.71
C ILE A 32 -12.47 56.46 5.60
N SER A 33 -13.34 56.41 6.62
CA SER A 33 -13.47 55.23 7.49
C SER A 33 -14.04 54.00 6.75
N THR A 34 -14.96 54.24 5.82
CA THR A 34 -15.58 53.20 4.98
C THR A 34 -14.59 52.67 3.94
N ASN A 35 -13.86 53.55 3.26
CA ASN A 35 -12.78 53.16 2.34
C ASN A 35 -11.63 52.46 3.06
N THR A 36 -11.23 52.94 4.25
CA THR A 36 -10.21 52.28 5.06
C THR A 36 -10.65 50.88 5.46
N SER A 37 -11.90 50.73 5.91
CA SER A 37 -12.46 49.42 6.26
C SER A 37 -12.58 48.49 5.05
N ALA A 38 -12.97 49.00 3.88
CA ALA A 38 -13.05 48.24 2.63
C ALA A 38 -11.67 47.80 2.11
N ILE A 39 -10.67 48.69 2.21
CA ILE A 39 -9.28 48.41 1.83
C ILE A 39 -8.68 47.34 2.75
N THR A 40 -8.89 47.43 4.07
CA THR A 40 -8.44 46.41 5.03
C THR A 40 -9.06 45.04 4.72
N LYS A 41 -10.36 45.00 4.38
CA LYS A 41 -11.05 43.76 3.99
C LYS A 41 -10.55 43.19 2.67
N LEU A 42 -10.24 44.04 1.69
CA LEU A 42 -9.56 43.62 0.46
C LEU A 42 -8.15 43.08 0.74
N GLN A 43 -7.39 43.67 1.67
CA GLN A 43 -6.07 43.17 2.08
C GLN A 43 -6.16 41.78 2.77
N GLU A 44 -7.18 41.57 3.61
CA GLU A 44 -7.49 40.28 4.20
C GLU A 44 -7.85 39.25 3.11
N GLN A 45 -8.73 39.61 2.16
CA GLN A 45 -9.07 38.74 1.03
C GLN A 45 -7.87 38.44 0.12
N VAL A 46 -7.00 39.42 -0.17
CA VAL A 46 -5.76 39.17 -0.93
C VAL A 46 -4.86 38.16 -0.21
N THR A 47 -4.78 38.23 1.13
CA THR A 47 -4.01 37.28 1.92
C THR A 47 -4.61 35.88 1.87
N THR A 48 -5.94 35.78 1.91
CA THR A 48 -6.70 34.53 1.74
C THR A 48 -6.52 33.95 0.33
N LEU A 49 -6.65 34.77 -0.72
CA LEU A 49 -6.45 34.36 -2.12
C LEU A 49 -5.02 33.94 -2.41
N LYS A 50 -4.01 34.60 -1.80
CA LYS A 50 -2.60 34.18 -1.88
C LYS A 50 -2.39 32.81 -1.22
N SER A 51 -3.01 32.59 -0.07
CA SER A 51 -2.95 31.30 0.63
C SER A 51 -3.66 30.20 -0.17
N ALA A 52 -4.80 30.51 -0.78
CA ALA A 52 -5.54 29.61 -1.66
C ALA A 52 -4.78 29.32 -2.97
N LEU A 53 -4.09 30.31 -3.53
CA LEU A 53 -3.19 30.16 -4.68
C LEU A 53 -2.02 29.24 -4.34
N ASP A 54 -1.34 29.46 -3.21
CA ASP A 54 -0.26 28.61 -2.73
C ASP A 54 -0.72 27.18 -2.48
N GLN A 55 -1.93 27.01 -1.90
CA GLN A 55 -2.50 25.69 -1.67
C GLN A 55 -2.91 25.02 -2.98
N ALA A 56 -3.50 25.75 -3.93
CA ALA A 56 -3.82 25.22 -5.26
C ALA A 56 -2.56 24.79 -6.03
N GLN A 57 -1.46 25.55 -5.90
CA GLN A 57 -0.15 25.19 -6.46
C GLN A 57 0.45 23.94 -5.80
N LYS A 58 0.32 23.81 -4.47
CA LYS A 58 0.76 22.64 -3.71
C LYS A 58 -0.08 21.41 -4.02
N ASP A 59 -1.39 21.55 -4.10
CA ASP A 59 -2.32 20.47 -4.44
C ASP A 59 -2.14 20.01 -5.88
N ALA A 60 -1.89 20.92 -6.82
CA ALA A 60 -1.48 20.59 -8.19
C ALA A 60 -0.15 19.81 -8.19
N THR A 61 0.82 20.22 -7.39
CA THR A 61 2.12 19.53 -7.25
C THR A 61 1.99 18.15 -6.59
N ALA A 62 1.10 18.00 -5.60
CA ALA A 62 0.84 16.74 -4.91
C ALA A 62 -0.03 15.79 -5.75
N ALA A 63 -0.98 16.31 -6.53
CA ALA A 63 -1.73 15.57 -7.53
C ALA A 63 -0.81 15.02 -8.61
N HIS A 64 0.14 15.85 -9.07
CA HIS A 64 1.22 15.46 -9.97
C HIS A 64 2.08 14.34 -9.38
N ALA A 65 2.52 14.46 -8.12
CA ALA A 65 3.30 13.41 -7.45
C ALA A 65 2.53 12.09 -7.28
N LYS A 66 1.22 12.14 -6.97
CA LYS A 66 0.36 10.94 -6.85
C LYS A 66 0.01 10.31 -8.19
N PHE A 67 0.01 11.09 -9.28
CA PHE A 67 -0.12 10.58 -10.65
C PHE A 67 1.13 9.76 -11.03
N VAL A 68 2.32 10.18 -10.57
CA VAL A 68 3.59 9.46 -10.76
C VAL A 68 3.64 8.12 -10.00
N GLU A 69 2.92 7.98 -8.87
CA GLU A 69 2.98 6.77 -8.03
C GLU A 69 2.11 5.58 -8.50
N LYS A 70 1.28 5.70 -9.56
CA LYS A 70 0.26 4.68 -9.89
C LYS A 70 0.42 3.84 -11.17
N GLN A 71 1.57 3.85 -11.81
CA GLN A 71 1.93 2.81 -12.79
C GLN A 71 3.45 2.74 -12.89
N GLU A 72 4.02 1.54 -12.89
CA GLU A 72 5.38 1.31 -13.38
C GLU A 72 5.42 1.70 -14.86
N LEU A 73 5.65 2.99 -15.10
CA LEU A 73 5.85 3.56 -16.42
C LEU A 73 7.35 3.43 -16.72
N SER A 74 7.69 2.68 -17.77
CA SER A 74 9.09 2.42 -18.14
C SER A 74 9.91 3.70 -18.14
N THR A 75 11.11 3.63 -17.55
CA THR A 75 12.06 4.72 -17.29
C THR A 75 12.39 5.60 -18.52
N ALA A 76 12.04 5.15 -19.73
CA ALA A 76 12.17 5.89 -20.98
C ALA A 76 11.13 7.02 -21.16
N LEU A 77 9.88 6.88 -20.71
CA LEU A 77 8.82 7.89 -20.92
C LEU A 77 8.97 9.11 -20.01
N ALA A 78 9.48 8.90 -18.79
CA ALA A 78 9.72 9.95 -17.80
C ALA A 78 10.80 10.96 -18.24
N ASN A 79 11.61 10.61 -19.24
CA ASN A 79 12.75 11.41 -19.69
C ASN A 79 12.50 12.21 -20.97
N SER A 80 11.39 12.02 -21.70
CA SER A 80 11.12 12.77 -22.92
C SER A 80 10.86 14.26 -22.63
N GLU A 81 11.41 15.14 -23.46
CA GLU A 81 11.19 16.58 -23.31
C GLU A 81 9.73 16.97 -23.48
N ALA A 82 8.97 16.24 -24.30
CA ALA A 82 7.53 16.45 -24.48
C ALA A 82 6.72 16.12 -23.22
N TYR A 83 7.09 15.06 -22.48
CA TYR A 83 6.45 14.73 -21.20
C TYR A 83 6.86 15.73 -20.11
N LYS A 84 8.11 16.20 -20.10
CA LYS A 84 8.57 17.26 -19.19
C LYS A 84 7.93 18.62 -19.49
N ALA A 85 7.67 18.94 -20.76
CA ALA A 85 6.95 20.13 -21.19
C ALA A 85 5.47 20.08 -20.77
N LEU A 86 4.80 18.94 -20.96
CA LEU A 86 3.43 18.71 -20.48
C LEU A 86 3.35 18.77 -18.94
N GLN A 87 4.37 18.27 -18.22
CA GLN A 87 4.50 18.43 -16.76
C GLN A 87 4.66 19.89 -16.34
N ALA A 88 5.41 20.69 -17.10
CA ALA A 88 5.60 22.11 -16.85
C ALA A 88 4.31 22.91 -17.13
N GLU A 89 3.56 22.58 -18.18
CA GLU A 89 2.28 23.19 -18.51
C GLU A 89 1.15 22.78 -17.54
N MET A 90 1.09 21.52 -17.10
CA MET A 90 0.15 21.10 -16.04
C MET A 90 0.41 21.79 -14.70
N LYS A 91 1.66 22.17 -14.42
CA LYS A 91 2.01 23.03 -13.28
C LYS A 91 1.44 24.45 -13.39
N SER A 92 1.04 24.88 -14.59
CA SER A 92 0.49 26.22 -14.89
C SER A 92 -1.05 26.30 -14.92
N LEU A 93 -1.76 25.26 -14.44
CA LEU A 93 -3.23 25.18 -14.50
C LEU A 93 -3.93 26.50 -14.07
N VAL A 94 -4.84 26.93 -14.96
CA VAL A 94 -5.55 28.22 -15.11
C VAL A 94 -6.04 28.91 -13.83
N LYS A 95 -6.33 28.16 -12.76
CA LYS A 95 -6.69 28.76 -11.45
C LYS A 95 -5.55 29.60 -10.88
N ALA A 96 -4.29 29.21 -11.10
CA ALA A 96 -3.14 29.97 -10.59
C ALA A 96 -2.95 31.31 -11.32
N ASP A 97 -3.14 31.35 -12.64
CA ASP A 97 -3.08 32.58 -13.46
C ASP A 97 -4.24 33.54 -13.17
N GLN A 98 -5.45 33.02 -12.94
CA GLN A 98 -6.63 33.85 -12.65
C GLN A 98 -6.65 34.35 -11.21
N LEU A 99 -6.24 33.53 -10.23
CA LEU A 99 -6.02 33.96 -8.85
C LEU A 99 -4.89 34.99 -8.79
N SER A 100 -3.77 34.77 -9.49
CA SER A 100 -2.67 35.75 -9.52
C SER A 100 -3.07 37.06 -10.19
N LYS A 101 -3.85 37.03 -11.28
CA LYS A 101 -4.39 38.24 -11.91
C LYS A 101 -5.41 38.96 -11.03
N ALA A 102 -6.30 38.24 -10.34
CA ALA A 102 -7.24 38.83 -9.38
C ALA A 102 -6.53 39.42 -8.16
N ILE A 103 -5.47 38.75 -7.67
CA ILE A 103 -4.59 39.27 -6.62
C ILE A 103 -3.91 40.55 -7.11
N ALA A 104 -3.37 40.59 -8.33
CA ALA A 104 -2.75 41.77 -8.91
C ALA A 104 -3.75 42.94 -9.08
N ASP A 105 -4.95 42.68 -9.60
CA ASP A 105 -6.02 43.68 -9.73
C ASP A 105 -6.44 44.24 -8.35
N CYS A 106 -6.51 43.39 -7.31
CA CYS A 106 -6.76 43.79 -5.93
C CYS A 106 -5.62 44.59 -5.32
N GLU A 107 -4.37 44.18 -5.54
CA GLU A 107 -3.18 44.91 -5.09
C GLU A 107 -3.07 46.28 -5.78
N GLU A 108 -3.41 46.37 -7.06
CA GLU A 108 -3.45 47.62 -7.81
C GLU A 108 -4.57 48.55 -7.32
N ALA A 109 -5.75 48.01 -6.99
CA ALA A 109 -6.83 48.76 -6.38
C ALA A 109 -6.46 49.30 -4.99
N ILE A 110 -5.81 48.48 -4.16
CA ILE A 110 -5.29 48.88 -2.83
C ILE A 110 -4.23 49.99 -2.98
N ALA A 111 -3.38 49.92 -4.01
CA ALA A 111 -2.32 50.90 -4.24
C ALA A 111 -2.83 52.30 -4.66
N LYS A 112 -4.01 52.39 -5.30
CA LYS A 112 -4.54 53.66 -5.85
C LYS A 112 -5.12 54.63 -4.81
N LYS A 113 -5.25 54.23 -3.53
CA LYS A 113 -5.76 55.03 -2.38
C LYS A 113 -7.20 55.59 -2.50
N TYR A 114 -7.78 55.71 -3.70
CA TYR A 114 -9.18 56.05 -3.96
C TYR A 114 -9.75 55.09 -5.00
N VAL A 115 -10.70 54.24 -4.60
CA VAL A 115 -11.41 53.28 -5.46
C VAL A 115 -12.91 53.51 -5.27
N THR A 116 -13.68 53.55 -6.36
CA THR A 116 -15.14 53.78 -6.27
C THR A 116 -15.89 52.54 -5.77
N THR A 117 -17.04 52.72 -5.14
CA THR A 117 -17.90 51.63 -4.65
C THR A 117 -18.28 50.63 -5.76
N GLU A 118 -18.50 51.10 -6.99
CA GLU A 118 -18.75 50.23 -8.16
C GLU A 118 -17.53 49.39 -8.55
N GLN A 119 -16.33 49.97 -8.54
CA GLN A 119 -15.09 49.23 -8.81
C GLN A 119 -14.82 48.18 -7.73
N LEU A 120 -15.07 48.52 -6.46
CA LEU A 120 -14.95 47.59 -5.33
C LEU A 120 -15.95 46.43 -5.45
N THR A 121 -17.19 46.73 -5.84
CA THR A 121 -18.26 45.73 -6.04
C THR A 121 -17.96 44.83 -7.23
N ALA A 122 -17.46 45.37 -8.34
CA ALA A 122 -17.06 44.61 -9.51
C ALA A 122 -15.85 43.68 -9.23
N LEU A 123 -14.91 44.16 -8.41
CA LEU A 123 -13.74 43.38 -8.01
C LEU A 123 -14.09 42.27 -7.02
N ALA A 124 -14.95 42.55 -6.04
CA ALA A 124 -15.50 41.54 -5.14
C ALA A 124 -16.30 40.47 -5.89
N THR A 125 -17.08 40.86 -6.91
CA THR A 125 -17.82 39.92 -7.77
C THR A 125 -16.89 39.01 -8.58
N LYS A 126 -15.77 39.54 -9.09
CA LYS A 126 -14.75 38.74 -9.78
C LYS A 126 -14.05 37.76 -8.83
N VAL A 127 -13.70 38.20 -7.62
CA VAL A 127 -13.07 37.38 -6.58
C VAL A 127 -13.99 36.24 -6.14
N ASP A 128 -15.27 36.54 -5.85
CA ASP A 128 -16.27 35.53 -5.46
C ASP A 128 -16.54 34.51 -6.59
N GLY A 129 -16.48 34.94 -7.86
CA GLY A 129 -16.60 34.05 -9.03
C GLY A 129 -15.42 33.10 -9.22
N ILE A 130 -14.24 33.44 -8.68
CA ILE A 130 -13.00 32.64 -8.76
C ILE A 130 -12.87 31.68 -7.56
N ASP A 131 -13.37 32.06 -6.38
CA ASP A 131 -13.30 31.28 -5.12
C ASP A 131 -14.46 30.26 -4.95
N GLY A 132 -15.59 30.47 -5.64
CA GLY A 132 -16.76 29.61 -5.56
C GLY A 132 -16.53 28.20 -6.11
N THR A 133 -16.45 27.21 -5.21
CA THR A 133 -16.60 25.78 -5.56
C THR A 133 -17.88 25.58 -6.38
N LEU A 134 -17.82 24.74 -7.43
CA LEU A 134 -18.94 24.43 -8.35
C LEU A 134 -20.27 24.10 -7.64
N ASN A 135 -20.23 23.68 -6.37
CA ASN A 135 -21.41 23.21 -5.62
C ASN A 135 -21.89 24.12 -4.49
N LYS A 136 -21.24 25.25 -4.21
CA LYS A 136 -21.68 26.20 -3.18
C LYS A 136 -21.36 27.63 -3.62
N LEU A 137 -22.26 28.21 -4.41
CA LEU A 137 -22.43 29.67 -4.45
C LEU A 137 -22.41 30.18 -2.99
N GLY A 138 -21.39 30.94 -2.64
CA GLY A 138 -21.12 31.41 -1.29
C GLY A 138 -22.29 32.21 -0.69
N THR A 139 -22.31 32.37 0.63
CA THR A 139 -23.39 33.04 1.37
C THR A 139 -23.40 34.57 1.24
N THR A 140 -22.43 35.14 0.51
CA THR A 140 -22.29 36.60 0.28
C THR A 140 -23.13 37.13 -0.89
N LEU A 141 -23.68 36.24 -1.73
CA LEU A 141 -24.52 36.62 -2.88
C LEU A 141 -25.98 36.69 -2.45
N ASN A 142 -26.40 37.84 -1.96
CA ASN A 142 -27.76 38.13 -1.49
C ASN A 142 -28.74 38.53 -2.62
N SER A 143 -28.31 38.47 -3.89
CA SER A 143 -29.18 38.65 -5.06
C SER A 143 -28.92 37.61 -6.15
N LEU A 144 -29.98 37.22 -6.86
CA LEU A 144 -29.94 36.27 -7.97
C LEU A 144 -29.07 36.78 -9.13
N GLU A 145 -29.12 38.07 -9.44
CA GLU A 145 -28.37 38.67 -10.55
C GLU A 145 -26.86 38.56 -10.34
N THR A 146 -26.39 38.85 -9.13
CA THR A 146 -24.95 38.75 -8.79
C THR A 146 -24.50 37.29 -8.78
N ALA A 147 -25.36 36.37 -8.32
CA ALA A 147 -25.07 34.94 -8.29
C ALA A 147 -24.99 34.33 -9.69
N VAL A 148 -25.87 34.75 -10.61
CA VAL A 148 -25.84 34.35 -12.02
C VAL A 148 -24.56 34.86 -12.69
N LYS A 149 -24.21 36.14 -12.53
CA LYS A 149 -22.97 36.72 -13.08
C LYS A 149 -21.71 36.00 -12.58
N ALA A 150 -21.67 35.61 -11.30
CA ALA A 150 -20.56 34.85 -10.74
C ALA A 150 -20.49 33.42 -11.32
N ALA A 151 -21.65 32.76 -11.53
CA ALA A 151 -21.72 31.44 -12.17
C ALA A 151 -21.29 31.49 -13.65
N GLU A 152 -21.70 32.52 -14.39
CA GLU A 152 -21.27 32.74 -15.79
C GLU A 152 -19.76 32.97 -15.90
N ALA A 153 -19.18 33.77 -15.00
CA ALA A 153 -17.73 33.99 -14.95
C ALA A 153 -16.96 32.69 -14.64
N ASN A 154 -17.49 31.85 -13.76
CA ASN A 154 -16.91 30.54 -13.42
C ASN A 154 -16.97 29.56 -14.62
N LEU A 155 -18.09 29.50 -15.34
CA LEU A 155 -18.22 28.70 -16.56
C LEU A 155 -17.25 29.15 -17.65
N ALA A 156 -17.08 30.46 -17.83
CA ALA A 156 -16.13 31.01 -18.78
C ALA A 156 -14.67 30.66 -18.40
N ALA A 157 -14.33 30.72 -17.11
CA ALA A 157 -13.02 30.31 -16.61
C ALA A 157 -12.72 28.83 -16.85
N GLN A 158 -13.70 27.96 -16.65
CA GLN A 158 -13.56 26.53 -16.95
C GLN A 158 -13.44 26.26 -18.44
N GLY A 159 -14.21 26.96 -19.28
CA GLY A 159 -14.08 26.90 -20.74
C GLY A 159 -12.67 27.28 -21.22
N LEU A 160 -12.07 28.31 -20.62
CA LEU A 160 -10.70 28.74 -20.91
C LEU A 160 -9.65 27.69 -20.49
N ALA A 161 -9.93 26.92 -19.44
CA ALA A 161 -9.07 25.82 -18.99
C ALA A 161 -9.10 24.64 -19.97
N PHE A 162 -10.27 24.32 -20.54
CA PHE A 162 -10.38 23.34 -21.62
C PHE A 162 -9.67 23.80 -22.90
N ASP A 163 -9.71 25.10 -23.22
CA ASP A 163 -8.99 25.66 -24.36
C ASP A 163 -7.47 25.56 -24.20
N LYS A 164 -6.95 25.98 -23.04
CA LYS A 164 -5.51 25.84 -22.73
C LYS A 164 -5.05 24.38 -22.71
N LEU A 165 -5.88 23.47 -22.22
CA LEU A 165 -5.62 22.03 -22.29
C LEU A 165 -5.59 21.53 -23.75
N GLY A 166 -6.53 21.98 -24.58
CA GLY A 166 -6.53 21.68 -26.01
C GLY A 166 -5.29 22.21 -26.72
N ASP A 167 -4.86 23.43 -26.41
CA ASP A 167 -3.66 24.02 -27.02
C ASP A 167 -2.36 23.32 -26.58
N ALA A 168 -2.26 22.92 -25.31
CA ALA A 168 -1.16 22.08 -24.81
C ALA A 168 -1.09 20.73 -25.57
N ILE A 169 -2.24 20.10 -25.83
CA ILE A 169 -2.33 18.83 -26.55
C ILE A 169 -1.93 18.99 -28.02
N LYS A 170 -2.29 20.10 -28.68
CA LYS A 170 -1.87 20.41 -30.07
C LYS A 170 -0.35 20.56 -30.22
N ASN A 171 0.35 20.88 -29.14
CA ASN A 171 1.81 21.09 -29.14
C ASN A 171 2.63 19.80 -28.91
N LEU A 172 1.99 18.66 -28.67
CA LEU A 172 2.65 17.34 -28.60
C LEU A 172 2.95 16.79 -30.02
N GLN A 173 3.82 15.78 -30.17
CA GLN A 173 4.09 15.19 -31.50
C GLN A 173 3.14 14.00 -31.78
N GLY A 174 2.41 14.05 -32.91
CA GLY A 174 1.52 12.98 -33.40
C GLY A 174 0.11 13.48 -33.74
N LYS A 175 -0.16 13.81 -35.01
CA LYS A 175 -1.41 14.50 -35.45
C LYS A 175 -2.71 13.72 -35.22
N ALA A 176 -2.71 12.41 -35.47
CA ALA A 176 -3.94 11.61 -35.45
C ALA A 176 -4.53 11.44 -34.02
N ASP A 177 -3.67 11.37 -33.01
CA ASP A 177 -4.08 11.21 -31.60
C ASP A 177 -4.55 12.53 -30.98
N GLN A 178 -4.07 13.65 -31.52
CA GLN A 178 -4.51 14.99 -31.12
C GLN A 178 -5.94 15.24 -31.54
N ASP A 179 -6.30 14.93 -32.78
CA ASP A 179 -7.62 15.27 -33.32
C ASP A 179 -8.77 14.54 -32.59
N PHE A 180 -8.57 13.28 -32.19
CA PHE A 180 -9.57 12.54 -31.40
C PHE A 180 -9.78 13.15 -30.00
N VAL A 181 -8.68 13.46 -29.30
CA VAL A 181 -8.73 14.04 -27.95
C VAL A 181 -9.25 15.48 -27.99
N LEU A 182 -8.84 16.26 -28.99
CA LEU A 182 -9.33 17.61 -29.24
C LEU A 182 -10.82 17.61 -29.59
N ALA A 183 -11.32 16.60 -30.31
CA ALA A 183 -12.75 16.45 -30.60
C ALA A 183 -13.57 16.16 -29.33
N GLU A 184 -13.06 15.34 -28.40
CA GLU A 184 -13.76 15.04 -27.15
C GLU A 184 -13.71 16.21 -26.16
N ILE A 185 -12.59 16.91 -26.07
CA ILE A 185 -12.47 18.19 -25.35
C ILE A 185 -13.44 19.22 -25.92
N ALA A 186 -13.57 19.30 -27.25
CA ALA A 186 -14.51 20.21 -27.90
C ALA A 186 -15.98 19.86 -27.62
N LYS A 187 -16.35 18.57 -27.58
CA LYS A 187 -17.71 18.13 -27.18
C LYS A 187 -18.02 18.49 -25.73
N LEU A 188 -17.09 18.25 -24.82
CA LEU A 188 -17.26 18.60 -23.40
C LEU A 188 -17.34 20.10 -23.18
N LYS A 189 -16.52 20.88 -23.89
CA LYS A 189 -16.60 22.34 -23.90
C LYS A 189 -17.98 22.81 -24.41
N ALA A 190 -18.51 22.18 -25.46
CA ALA A 190 -19.84 22.49 -25.98
C ALA A 190 -20.96 22.14 -24.97
N GLU A 191 -20.83 21.02 -24.24
CA GLU A 191 -21.77 20.68 -23.16
C GLU A 191 -21.68 21.64 -21.96
N LEU A 192 -20.47 22.12 -21.63
CA LEU A 192 -20.24 23.07 -20.54
C LEU A 192 -20.79 24.47 -20.87
N THR A 193 -20.61 24.91 -22.12
CA THR A 193 -21.03 26.24 -22.61
C THR A 193 -22.48 26.30 -23.07
N GLY A 194 -23.10 25.14 -23.35
CA GLY A 194 -24.52 25.04 -23.74
C GLY A 194 -25.52 25.06 -22.58
N THR A 195 -25.05 25.08 -21.32
CA THR A 195 -25.93 25.14 -20.14
C THR A 195 -26.24 26.61 -19.80
N SER A 196 -27.45 27.09 -20.12
CA SER A 196 -27.89 28.44 -19.71
C SER A 196 -28.10 28.50 -18.19
N VAL A 197 -27.25 29.28 -17.52
CA VAL A 197 -27.41 29.64 -16.10
C VAL A 197 -28.07 31.01 -15.92
N GLY A 198 -28.30 31.76 -17.02
CA GLY A 198 -28.87 33.11 -17.03
C GLY A 198 -30.38 33.19 -16.77
N ASP A 199 -31.11 32.10 -17.05
CA ASP A 199 -32.58 32.07 -17.03
C ASP A 199 -33.18 31.43 -15.77
N VAL A 200 -32.37 31.20 -14.73
CA VAL A 200 -32.81 30.53 -13.50
C VAL A 200 -33.63 31.46 -12.62
N ALA A 201 -34.81 31.01 -12.16
CA ALA A 201 -35.75 31.82 -11.38
C ALA A 201 -35.35 31.98 -9.89
N SER A 202 -34.42 31.15 -9.40
CA SER A 202 -33.99 31.18 -8.00
C SER A 202 -32.54 30.73 -7.82
N ILE A 203 -31.93 31.15 -6.72
CA ILE A 203 -30.57 30.73 -6.30
C ILE A 203 -30.53 29.20 -6.07
N SER A 204 -31.65 28.59 -5.67
CA SER A 204 -31.76 27.13 -5.49
C SER A 204 -31.67 26.38 -6.83
N ASP A 205 -32.30 26.91 -7.88
CA ASP A 205 -32.26 26.32 -9.21
C ASP A 205 -30.88 26.49 -9.86
N LEU A 206 -30.24 27.65 -9.63
CA LEU A 206 -28.84 27.88 -10.01
C LEU A 206 -27.90 26.84 -9.34
N LYS A 207 -28.06 26.59 -8.03
CA LYS A 207 -27.28 25.58 -7.29
C LYS A 207 -27.46 24.16 -7.85
N LYS A 208 -28.68 23.79 -8.24
CA LYS A 208 -28.96 22.48 -8.85
C LYS A 208 -28.34 22.35 -10.24
N ALA A 209 -28.40 23.40 -11.06
CA ALA A 209 -27.80 23.42 -12.39
C ALA A 209 -26.28 23.25 -12.29
N MET A 210 -25.62 23.99 -11.39
CA MET A 210 -24.17 23.89 -11.18
C MET A 210 -23.75 22.52 -10.62
N LYS A 211 -24.54 21.91 -9.71
CA LYS A 211 -24.25 20.57 -9.18
C LYS A 211 -24.29 19.47 -10.24
N LYS A 212 -25.27 19.50 -11.14
CA LYS A 212 -25.34 18.54 -12.25
C LYS A 212 -24.13 18.67 -13.19
N LEU A 213 -23.64 19.89 -13.38
CA LEU A 213 -22.45 20.16 -14.17
C LEU A 213 -21.19 19.60 -13.50
N ASP A 214 -21.06 19.77 -12.18
CA ASP A 214 -19.96 19.21 -11.38
C ASP A 214 -19.90 17.67 -11.45
N GLU A 215 -21.06 17.00 -11.36
CA GLU A 215 -21.15 15.55 -11.50
C GLU A 215 -20.68 15.07 -12.89
N LYS A 216 -20.97 15.83 -13.95
CA LYS A 216 -20.45 15.55 -15.30
C LYS A 216 -18.95 15.77 -15.41
N VAL A 217 -18.43 16.90 -14.90
CA VAL A 217 -16.98 17.21 -14.88
C VAL A 217 -16.19 16.16 -14.06
N ALA A 218 -16.76 15.67 -12.96
CA ALA A 218 -16.15 14.63 -12.12
C ALA A 218 -16.04 13.26 -12.83
N THR A 219 -16.92 12.98 -13.79
CA THR A 219 -16.88 11.74 -14.58
C THR A 219 -15.68 11.76 -15.55
N PHE A 220 -15.40 12.91 -16.16
CA PHE A 220 -14.26 13.14 -17.07
C PHE A 220 -12.88 13.05 -16.39
N GLY A 221 -12.78 13.38 -15.09
CA GLY A 221 -11.57 13.12 -14.30
C GLY A 221 -11.23 11.63 -14.16
N GLY A 222 -12.17 10.71 -14.45
CA GLY A 222 -11.90 9.29 -14.62
C GLY A 222 -11.14 8.97 -15.92
N ASP A 223 -11.39 9.74 -16.98
CA ASP A 223 -10.95 9.47 -18.34
C ASP A 223 -9.55 10.03 -18.65
N ILE A 224 -9.07 11.03 -17.89
CA ILE A 224 -7.65 11.49 -17.96
C ILE A 224 -6.68 10.39 -17.48
N ASN A 225 -7.09 9.56 -16.51
CA ASN A 225 -6.32 8.36 -16.12
C ASN A 225 -6.29 7.30 -17.23
N MET A 226 -7.25 7.33 -18.14
CA MET A 226 -7.30 6.48 -19.33
C MET A 226 -6.22 6.90 -20.33
N LEU A 227 -5.87 8.19 -20.42
CA LEU A 227 -4.82 8.70 -21.32
C LEU A 227 -3.44 8.09 -21.03
N THR A 228 -3.06 7.98 -19.74
CA THR A 228 -1.80 7.33 -19.31
C THR A 228 -1.79 5.83 -19.57
N VAL A 229 -2.95 5.18 -19.38
CA VAL A 229 -3.14 3.74 -19.63
C VAL A 229 -3.21 3.44 -21.14
N LEU A 230 -3.72 4.36 -21.96
CA LEU A 230 -3.80 4.23 -23.42
C LEU A 230 -2.45 4.55 -24.08
N LEU A 231 -1.70 5.56 -23.59
CA LEU A 231 -0.33 5.86 -24.03
C LEU A 231 0.65 4.72 -23.68
N SER A 232 0.52 4.10 -22.50
CA SER A 232 1.35 2.94 -22.09
C SER A 232 0.92 1.60 -22.72
N LYS A 233 -0.20 1.58 -23.44
CA LYS A 233 -0.67 0.42 -24.21
C LYS A 233 -0.58 0.62 -25.72
N ARG A 234 -0.05 1.75 -26.22
CA ARG A 234 0.13 1.97 -27.66
C ARG A 234 1.48 1.42 -28.11
N LEU A 235 1.49 0.61 -29.16
CA LEU A 235 2.71 0.09 -29.78
C LEU A 235 3.49 1.25 -30.42
N THR A 236 4.73 1.48 -29.96
CA THR A 236 5.60 2.57 -30.42
C THR A 236 6.74 2.10 -31.30
N SER A 237 7.28 0.91 -31.03
CA SER A 237 8.25 0.26 -31.92
C SER A 237 8.12 -1.25 -31.87
N ILE A 238 8.57 -1.88 -32.95
CA ILE A 238 8.80 -3.32 -33.04
C ILE A 238 10.23 -3.53 -33.52
N MET A 239 10.97 -4.38 -32.83
CA MET A 239 12.35 -4.72 -33.19
C MET A 239 12.42 -6.19 -33.55
N LEU A 240 13.06 -6.54 -34.67
CA LEU A 240 13.18 -7.94 -35.06
C LEU A 240 13.97 -8.71 -33.98
N LYS A 241 13.46 -9.89 -33.62
CA LYS A 241 14.24 -10.93 -32.95
C LYS A 241 14.74 -11.89 -34.04
N PRO A 242 15.96 -11.70 -34.56
CA PRO A 242 16.47 -12.52 -35.66
C PRO A 242 16.63 -13.98 -35.25
N ASP A 243 16.45 -14.87 -36.22
CA ASP A 243 16.83 -16.29 -36.07
C ASP A 243 18.36 -16.45 -36.15
N PHE A 244 19.04 -15.58 -36.91
CA PHE A 244 20.49 -15.53 -37.09
C PHE A 244 20.99 -14.15 -37.55
N TYR A 245 22.31 -13.97 -37.59
CA TYR A 245 22.96 -12.84 -38.25
C TYR A 245 23.86 -13.31 -39.39
N TRP A 246 23.62 -12.83 -40.62
CA TRP A 246 24.42 -13.13 -41.82
C TRP A 246 25.25 -11.91 -42.19
N GLU A 247 26.58 -12.00 -42.11
CA GLU A 247 27.49 -10.87 -42.42
C GLU A 247 27.10 -9.56 -41.69
N GLY A 248 26.52 -9.67 -40.49
CA GLY A 248 26.01 -8.55 -39.70
C GLY A 248 24.56 -8.14 -39.97
N LEU A 249 23.88 -8.75 -40.95
CA LEU A 249 22.46 -8.52 -41.27
C LEU A 249 21.56 -9.49 -40.48
N ALA A 250 20.48 -8.97 -39.90
CA ALA A 250 19.50 -9.77 -39.19
C ALA A 250 18.71 -10.66 -40.17
N GLY A 251 18.46 -11.93 -39.80
CA GLY A 251 17.85 -12.90 -40.72
C GLY A 251 16.64 -13.64 -40.15
N ILE A 252 15.76 -14.08 -41.05
CA ILE A 252 14.61 -14.96 -40.77
C ILE A 252 14.77 -16.23 -41.59
N GLU A 253 14.53 -17.38 -40.97
CA GLU A 253 14.60 -18.68 -41.64
C GLU A 253 13.24 -19.13 -42.18
N MET A 254 13.17 -19.43 -43.48
CA MET A 254 12.02 -20.04 -44.12
C MET A 254 12.15 -21.57 -44.16
N PRO A 255 11.35 -22.31 -43.38
CA PRO A 255 11.40 -23.76 -43.37
C PRO A 255 10.93 -24.34 -44.71
N TRP A 256 11.65 -25.34 -45.21
CA TRP A 256 11.22 -26.19 -46.31
C TRP A 256 11.65 -27.64 -46.04
N ALA A 257 10.89 -28.61 -46.56
CA ALA A 257 11.21 -30.02 -46.45
C ALA A 257 10.94 -30.76 -47.76
N ASP A 258 11.67 -31.85 -48.01
CA ASP A 258 11.49 -32.73 -49.18
C ASP A 258 11.27 -34.21 -48.79
N PRO A 259 10.30 -34.51 -47.89
CA PRO A 259 10.11 -35.87 -47.41
C PRO A 259 9.63 -36.83 -48.50
N LEU A 260 9.95 -38.11 -48.30
CA LEU A 260 9.23 -39.20 -48.93
C LEU A 260 7.84 -39.30 -48.29
N VAL A 261 6.84 -39.69 -49.07
CA VAL A 261 5.45 -39.78 -48.58
C VAL A 261 5.01 -41.22 -48.41
N TYR A 262 4.10 -41.45 -47.47
CA TYR A 262 3.39 -42.72 -47.31
C TYR A 262 2.11 -42.74 -48.13
N VAL A 263 1.87 -43.85 -48.83
CA VAL A 263 0.66 -44.07 -49.62
C VAL A 263 -0.12 -45.25 -49.07
N LYS A 264 -1.45 -45.18 -49.16
CA LYS A 264 -2.35 -46.25 -48.74
C LYS A 264 -2.20 -47.44 -49.70
N ASP A 265 -2.02 -48.63 -49.15
CA ASP A 265 -1.84 -49.88 -49.90
C ASP A 265 -2.95 -50.89 -49.60
N GLY A 266 -4.16 -50.37 -49.37
CA GLY A 266 -5.35 -51.16 -49.07
C GLY A 266 -5.33 -51.84 -47.70
N LYS A 267 -6.25 -52.80 -47.55
CA LYS A 267 -6.40 -53.59 -46.33
C LYS A 267 -5.26 -54.61 -46.24
N ARG A 268 -4.49 -54.59 -45.16
CA ARG A 268 -3.51 -55.63 -44.83
C ARG A 268 -3.87 -56.32 -43.53
N THR A 269 -3.63 -57.63 -43.52
CA THR A 269 -3.76 -58.45 -42.31
C THR A 269 -2.38 -58.94 -41.93
N PHE A 270 -2.05 -58.77 -40.66
CA PHE A 270 -0.78 -59.15 -40.06
C PHE A 270 -1.01 -60.26 -39.08
N SER A 271 -0.15 -61.28 -39.12
CA SER A 271 -0.21 -62.41 -38.21
C SER A 271 0.88 -62.28 -37.16
N TYR A 272 0.51 -62.36 -35.89
CA TYR A 272 1.45 -62.41 -34.78
C TYR A 272 1.08 -63.57 -33.85
N LYS A 273 2.00 -64.01 -33.00
CA LYS A 273 1.79 -65.17 -32.13
C LYS A 273 1.57 -64.74 -30.69
N ILE A 274 0.65 -65.41 -30.01
CA ILE A 274 0.45 -65.28 -28.56
C ILE A 274 0.74 -66.62 -27.86
N PRO A 275 1.23 -66.60 -26.61
CA PRO A 275 1.42 -67.81 -25.82
C PRO A 275 0.09 -68.55 -25.60
N ALA A 276 0.08 -69.86 -25.85
CA ALA A 276 -1.07 -70.73 -25.61
C ALA A 276 -0.71 -71.88 -24.65
N SER A 277 -1.72 -72.50 -24.04
CA SER A 277 -1.58 -73.67 -23.16
C SER A 277 -0.74 -74.83 -23.73
N GLN A 278 -0.60 -74.93 -25.06
CA GLN A 278 0.40 -75.74 -25.74
C GLN A 278 0.93 -74.99 -26.97
N GLY A 279 2.16 -74.45 -26.90
CA GLY A 279 2.83 -73.78 -28.02
C GLY A 279 2.36 -72.34 -28.27
N TRP A 280 2.27 -71.96 -29.54
CA TRP A 280 1.96 -70.61 -30.00
C TRP A 280 0.71 -70.60 -30.87
N GLU A 281 -0.19 -69.65 -30.64
CA GLU A 281 -1.38 -69.44 -31.46
C GLU A 281 -1.21 -68.20 -32.35
N THR A 282 -1.59 -68.31 -33.63
CA THR A 282 -1.48 -67.18 -34.57
C THR A 282 -2.76 -66.36 -34.57
N VAL A 283 -2.63 -65.07 -34.30
CA VAL A 283 -3.69 -64.07 -34.23
C VAL A 283 -3.49 -63.04 -35.33
N THR A 284 -4.58 -62.47 -35.85
CA THR A 284 -4.55 -61.53 -36.96
C THR A 284 -4.95 -60.11 -36.53
N ALA A 285 -4.07 -59.13 -36.73
CA ALA A 285 -4.41 -57.71 -36.70
C ALA A 285 -4.74 -57.23 -38.12
N THR A 286 -5.71 -56.33 -38.27
CA THR A 286 -6.14 -55.86 -39.59
C THR A 286 -6.07 -54.35 -39.67
N VAL A 287 -5.26 -53.86 -40.60
CA VAL A 287 -5.20 -52.43 -40.92
C VAL A 287 -5.98 -52.21 -42.20
N ALA A 288 -7.13 -51.53 -42.09
CA ALA A 288 -7.97 -51.23 -43.24
C ALA A 288 -7.28 -50.29 -44.26
N GLU A 289 -6.45 -49.36 -43.78
CA GLU A 289 -5.72 -48.39 -44.59
C GLU A 289 -4.20 -48.50 -44.36
N HIS A 290 -3.58 -49.63 -44.71
CA HIS A 290 -2.13 -49.83 -44.46
C HIS A 290 -1.28 -48.81 -45.24
N LEU A 291 -0.20 -48.33 -44.61
CA LEU A 291 0.71 -47.33 -45.19
C LEU A 291 2.01 -47.97 -45.65
N LYS A 292 2.45 -47.64 -46.88
CA LYS A 292 3.79 -47.98 -47.38
C LYS A 292 4.53 -46.73 -47.83
N LEU A 293 5.84 -46.71 -47.62
CA LEU A 293 6.69 -45.62 -48.11
C LEU A 293 6.71 -45.61 -49.64
N SER A 294 6.40 -44.46 -50.24
CA SER A 294 6.50 -44.22 -51.68
C SER A 294 7.86 -43.62 -52.01
N GLN A 295 8.40 -43.92 -53.19
CA GLN A 295 9.60 -43.25 -53.73
C GLN A 295 9.29 -41.81 -54.23
N LYS A 296 8.02 -41.38 -54.16
CA LYS A 296 7.60 -40.01 -54.46
C LYS A 296 8.07 -39.07 -53.35
N ARG A 297 8.85 -38.05 -53.69
CA ARG A 297 9.13 -36.90 -52.82
C ARG A 297 8.13 -35.78 -53.07
N VAL A 298 7.76 -35.08 -52.01
CA VAL A 298 6.96 -33.86 -52.09
C VAL A 298 7.75 -32.72 -51.47
N ILE A 299 7.65 -31.52 -52.06
CA ILE A 299 8.22 -30.31 -51.46
C ILE A 299 7.16 -29.68 -50.57
N ILE A 300 7.49 -29.53 -49.29
CA ILE A 300 6.67 -28.87 -48.29
C ILE A 300 7.34 -27.55 -47.97
N SER A 301 6.72 -26.47 -48.41
CA SER A 301 7.15 -25.10 -48.16
C SER A 301 5.94 -24.20 -48.33
N ASN A 302 5.63 -23.38 -47.34
CA ASN A 302 4.46 -22.52 -47.39
C ASN A 302 4.71 -21.15 -46.74
N GLY A 303 5.52 -21.06 -45.69
CA GLY A 303 5.85 -19.77 -45.10
C GLY A 303 6.94 -19.85 -44.03
N ALA A 304 7.07 -18.79 -43.24
CA ALA A 304 7.95 -18.73 -42.08
C ALA A 304 7.30 -17.95 -40.92
N ILE A 305 8.00 -17.84 -39.79
CA ILE A 305 7.55 -17.08 -38.62
C ILE A 305 8.57 -15.98 -38.34
N ALA A 306 8.13 -14.74 -38.39
CA ALA A 306 8.95 -13.62 -37.94
C ALA A 306 8.61 -13.28 -36.47
N ARG A 307 9.63 -13.03 -35.65
CA ARG A 307 9.47 -12.71 -34.22
C ARG A 307 9.96 -11.31 -33.94
N TYR A 308 9.24 -10.55 -33.12
CA TYR A 308 9.54 -9.16 -32.83
C TYR A 308 9.39 -8.84 -31.35
N HIS A 309 10.34 -8.10 -30.79
CA HIS A 309 10.17 -7.46 -29.49
C HIS A 309 9.23 -6.26 -29.63
N MET A 310 8.20 -6.21 -28.78
CA MET A 310 7.25 -5.09 -28.75
C MET A 310 7.71 -4.03 -27.73
N ASN A 311 7.54 -2.75 -28.08
CA ASN A 311 7.74 -1.65 -27.16
C ASN A 311 6.50 -0.72 -27.10
N PRO A 312 5.86 -0.56 -25.93
CA PRO A 312 6.07 -1.35 -24.72
C PRO A 312 5.63 -2.81 -24.90
N THR A 313 6.17 -3.74 -24.11
CA THR A 313 5.82 -5.17 -24.16
C THR A 313 4.35 -5.45 -23.83
N THR A 314 3.68 -4.48 -23.19
CA THR A 314 2.25 -4.50 -22.81
C THR A 314 1.33 -3.83 -23.83
N ALA A 315 1.82 -3.49 -25.03
CA ALA A 315 1.02 -2.82 -26.04
C ALA A 315 -0.20 -3.67 -26.48
N ASN A 316 -1.35 -3.01 -26.68
CA ASN A 316 -2.56 -3.61 -27.21
C ASN A 316 -2.50 -3.64 -28.74
N LEU A 317 -2.67 -4.82 -29.34
CA LEU A 317 -2.68 -5.03 -30.79
C LEU A 317 -4.10 -5.23 -31.35
N GLU A 318 -5.14 -5.05 -30.56
CA GLU A 318 -6.52 -5.19 -31.03
C GLU A 318 -6.80 -4.25 -32.22
N GLY A 319 -7.22 -4.81 -33.35
CA GLY A 319 -7.43 -4.07 -34.60
C GLY A 319 -6.17 -3.79 -35.42
N ALA A 320 -4.98 -4.20 -34.96
CA ALA A 320 -3.73 -4.06 -35.71
C ALA A 320 -3.79 -4.84 -37.04
N GLN A 321 -3.32 -4.21 -38.12
CA GLN A 321 -3.17 -4.83 -39.43
C GLN A 321 -1.69 -5.07 -39.72
N PHE A 322 -1.35 -6.26 -40.20
CA PHE A 322 0.00 -6.64 -40.53
C PHE A 322 0.18 -6.69 -42.04
N SER A 323 1.36 -6.28 -42.49
CA SER A 323 1.83 -6.36 -43.87
C SER A 323 3.35 -6.48 -43.86
N PHE A 324 3.97 -6.88 -44.96
CA PHE A 324 5.42 -6.90 -45.08
C PHE A 324 5.86 -5.95 -46.19
N PHE A 325 6.85 -5.13 -45.88
CA PHE A 325 7.60 -4.37 -46.87
C PHE A 325 8.71 -5.26 -47.46
N THR A 326 8.91 -5.22 -48.77
CA THR A 326 9.94 -5.99 -49.48
C THR A 326 10.68 -5.09 -50.46
N ASN A 327 11.98 -5.30 -50.68
CA ASN A 327 12.72 -4.52 -51.69
C ASN A 327 12.22 -4.80 -53.12
N GLU A 328 11.75 -3.75 -53.80
CA GLU A 328 10.99 -3.83 -55.06
C GLU A 328 11.81 -4.30 -56.27
N ALA A 329 13.13 -4.09 -56.28
CA ALA A 329 13.95 -4.19 -57.50
C ALA A 329 14.11 -5.62 -58.08
N ASN A 330 13.88 -6.69 -57.29
CA ASN A 330 14.07 -8.07 -57.75
C ASN A 330 13.02 -9.08 -57.26
N VAL A 331 12.08 -8.69 -56.39
CA VAL A 331 11.39 -9.67 -55.52
C VAL A 331 9.88 -9.81 -55.80
N TYR A 332 9.22 -8.88 -56.48
CA TYR A 332 7.82 -9.05 -56.91
C TYR A 332 7.60 -10.26 -57.82
N THR A 333 6.41 -10.86 -57.71
CA THR A 333 5.97 -11.94 -58.60
C THR A 333 5.57 -11.37 -59.97
N ARG A 334 5.52 -12.22 -61.02
CA ARG A 334 5.14 -11.79 -62.39
C ARG A 334 3.74 -11.15 -62.50
N ALA A 335 2.92 -11.27 -61.45
CA ALA A 335 1.54 -10.75 -61.38
C ALA A 335 1.37 -9.51 -60.47
N GLY A 336 2.45 -8.95 -59.91
CA GLY A 336 2.37 -7.80 -58.99
C GLY A 336 1.95 -8.15 -57.56
N GLU A 337 1.80 -9.44 -57.23
CA GLU A 337 1.55 -9.88 -55.85
C GLU A 337 2.81 -9.73 -54.99
N ALA A 338 2.62 -9.33 -53.73
CA ALA A 338 3.69 -9.21 -52.74
C ALA A 338 4.42 -10.55 -52.55
N PHE A 339 5.74 -10.51 -52.44
CA PHE A 339 6.56 -11.72 -52.29
C PHE A 339 6.30 -12.47 -50.98
N VAL A 340 6.08 -11.73 -49.91
CA VAL A 340 5.63 -12.24 -48.61
C VAL A 340 4.35 -11.55 -48.17
N ALA A 341 3.47 -12.30 -47.53
CA ALA A 341 2.23 -11.78 -46.96
C ALA A 341 1.95 -12.45 -45.62
N PRO A 342 1.44 -11.72 -44.61
CA PRO A 342 1.07 -12.34 -43.33
C PRO A 342 -0.07 -13.35 -43.55
N MET A 343 0.01 -14.50 -42.90
CA MET A 343 -1.04 -15.52 -42.99
C MET A 343 -2.34 -15.06 -42.34
N GLU A 344 -2.21 -14.23 -41.30
CA GLU A 344 -3.33 -13.55 -40.65
C GLU A 344 -3.08 -12.03 -40.70
N PRO A 345 -3.74 -11.29 -41.61
CA PRO A 345 -3.44 -9.88 -41.84
C PRO A 345 -3.95 -8.96 -40.73
N LYS A 346 -4.72 -9.48 -39.75
CA LYS A 346 -5.23 -8.72 -38.62
C LYS A 346 -4.98 -9.47 -37.32
N PHE A 347 -4.69 -8.75 -36.25
CA PHE A 347 -4.59 -9.37 -34.94
C PHE A 347 -5.95 -9.90 -34.47
N LYS A 348 -5.99 -11.15 -33.99
CA LYS A 348 -7.15 -11.79 -33.38
C LYS A 348 -6.72 -12.52 -32.12
N ALA A 349 -7.44 -12.31 -31.01
CA ALA A 349 -7.14 -13.03 -29.77
C ALA A 349 -7.28 -14.55 -29.97
N GLY A 350 -6.24 -15.31 -29.62
CA GLY A 350 -6.15 -16.75 -29.88
C GLY A 350 -5.94 -17.11 -31.36
N GLY A 351 -5.63 -16.13 -32.22
CA GLY A 351 -5.30 -16.32 -33.64
C GLY A 351 -3.87 -16.81 -33.90
N LEU A 352 -3.44 -16.68 -35.16
CA LEU A 352 -2.11 -17.11 -35.62
C LEU A 352 -1.03 -16.10 -35.19
N ASN A 353 -1.37 -14.81 -35.14
CA ASN A 353 -0.52 -13.78 -34.57
C ASN A 353 -0.55 -13.88 -33.04
N LYS A 354 0.58 -14.20 -32.41
CA LYS A 354 0.65 -14.42 -30.96
C LYS A 354 1.61 -13.46 -30.28
N VAL A 355 1.22 -12.98 -29.10
CA VAL A 355 2.09 -12.24 -28.19
C VAL A 355 2.29 -13.06 -26.94
N GLU A 356 3.53 -13.46 -26.67
CA GLU A 356 3.92 -14.17 -25.47
C GLU A 356 5.17 -13.52 -24.89
N ASN A 357 5.14 -13.18 -23.59
CA ASN A 357 6.26 -12.55 -22.88
C ASN A 357 6.83 -11.30 -23.60
N GLY A 358 5.97 -10.48 -24.22
CA GLY A 358 6.37 -9.27 -24.94
C GLY A 358 6.99 -9.51 -26.32
N ILE A 359 6.91 -10.74 -26.85
CA ILE A 359 7.37 -11.10 -28.20
C ILE A 359 6.14 -11.35 -29.08
N LEU A 360 6.01 -10.55 -30.14
CA LEU A 360 5.04 -10.76 -31.21
C LEU A 360 5.59 -11.75 -32.23
N SER A 361 4.88 -12.85 -32.46
CA SER A 361 5.16 -13.82 -33.53
C SER A 361 4.14 -13.64 -34.65
N VAL A 362 4.61 -13.37 -35.87
CA VAL A 362 3.80 -13.16 -37.08
C VAL A 362 4.15 -14.23 -38.12
N PRO A 363 3.30 -15.26 -38.27
CA PRO A 363 3.39 -16.21 -39.38
C PRO A 363 3.11 -15.53 -40.73
N PHE A 364 3.94 -15.79 -41.73
CA PHE A 364 3.78 -15.23 -43.07
C PHE A 364 4.02 -16.26 -44.17
N LYS A 365 3.27 -16.13 -45.26
CA LYS A 365 3.38 -16.95 -46.46
C LYS A 365 4.45 -16.37 -47.38
N VAL A 366 5.22 -17.24 -48.02
CA VAL A 366 6.13 -16.88 -49.13
C VAL A 366 5.44 -17.31 -50.42
N ASN A 367 5.12 -16.35 -51.29
CA ASN A 367 4.28 -16.61 -52.47
C ASN A 367 5.05 -17.20 -53.66
N ASP A 368 6.37 -17.00 -53.73
CA ASP A 368 7.23 -17.55 -54.78
C ASP A 368 8.48 -18.22 -54.18
N VAL A 369 8.25 -19.38 -53.56
CA VAL A 369 9.31 -20.16 -52.89
C VAL A 369 10.36 -20.65 -53.89
N ASP A 370 9.97 -21.04 -55.11
CA ASP A 370 10.91 -21.50 -56.13
C ASP A 370 11.90 -20.40 -56.53
N LYS A 371 11.43 -19.14 -56.60
CA LYS A 371 12.30 -17.98 -56.82
C LYS A 371 13.26 -17.75 -55.64
N LEU A 372 12.78 -17.82 -54.39
CA LEU A 372 13.64 -17.73 -53.19
C LEU A 372 14.74 -18.81 -53.22
N MET A 373 14.35 -20.05 -53.47
CA MET A 373 15.26 -21.19 -53.55
C MET A 373 16.22 -21.08 -54.74
N GLY A 374 15.76 -20.53 -55.87
CA GLY A 374 16.57 -20.25 -57.06
C GLY A 374 17.63 -19.18 -56.82
N MET A 375 17.30 -18.11 -56.10
CA MET A 375 18.24 -17.07 -55.69
C MET A 375 19.37 -17.66 -54.84
N TYR A 376 19.01 -18.49 -53.86
CA TYR A 376 19.99 -19.15 -52.99
C TYR A 376 20.84 -20.22 -53.72
N LYS A 377 20.23 -21.05 -54.57
CA LYS A 377 20.95 -22.04 -55.40
C LYS A 377 21.93 -21.39 -56.38
N SER A 378 21.59 -20.21 -56.92
CA SER A 378 22.46 -19.47 -57.84
C SER A 378 23.68 -18.89 -57.13
N TRP A 379 23.54 -18.52 -55.85
CA TRP A 379 24.64 -18.15 -54.98
C TRP A 379 25.53 -19.37 -54.65
N TRP A 380 24.95 -20.50 -54.23
CA TRP A 380 25.68 -21.73 -53.90
C TRP A 380 26.53 -22.28 -55.06
N LYS A 381 26.03 -22.20 -56.30
CA LYS A 381 26.74 -22.73 -57.49
C LYS A 381 28.05 -22.02 -57.82
N LYS A 382 28.37 -20.87 -57.20
CA LYS A 382 29.59 -20.10 -57.50
C LYS A 382 30.80 -20.41 -56.61
N ASN A 383 30.64 -20.96 -55.39
CA ASN A 383 31.74 -21.32 -54.48
C ASN A 383 31.61 -22.77 -54.00
N SER A 384 31.99 -23.71 -54.87
CA SER A 384 32.00 -25.15 -54.56
C SER A 384 33.35 -25.61 -53.99
N THR A 385 33.69 -25.14 -52.79
CA THR A 385 34.49 -25.80 -51.73
C THR A 385 34.59 -24.80 -50.57
N ASP A 386 34.64 -25.30 -49.33
CA ASP A 386 34.88 -24.54 -48.09
C ASP A 386 35.73 -23.27 -48.30
N PRO A 387 35.37 -22.10 -47.74
CA PRO A 387 36.33 -21.03 -47.61
C PRO A 387 37.32 -21.44 -46.51
N VAL A 388 38.36 -22.16 -46.91
CA VAL A 388 39.63 -22.10 -46.18
C VAL A 388 40.17 -20.71 -46.47
N GLU A 389 40.15 -19.83 -45.45
CA GLU A 389 40.92 -18.60 -45.50
C GLU A 389 42.42 -18.98 -45.55
N ASP A 390 42.99 -19.05 -46.75
CA ASP A 390 44.37 -18.61 -46.90
C ASP A 390 44.33 -17.08 -46.99
N ASN A 391 44.25 -16.46 -45.81
CA ASN A 391 44.68 -15.08 -45.67
C ASN A 391 46.16 -15.02 -46.01
N ASN A 392 46.49 -14.51 -47.19
CA ASN A 392 47.63 -13.63 -47.43
C ASN A 392 47.77 -13.31 -48.92
N MET A 393 47.24 -12.16 -49.34
CA MET A 393 48.04 -10.99 -49.72
C MET A 393 47.22 -10.02 -50.57
N TRP A 394 47.41 -8.74 -50.24
CA TRP A 394 47.29 -7.54 -51.07
C TRP A 394 47.24 -7.81 -52.59
N ASP A 395 46.26 -7.20 -53.26
CA ASP A 395 45.99 -7.13 -54.71
C ASP A 395 45.22 -8.30 -55.34
N ASP A 396 43.90 -8.33 -55.14
CA ASP A 396 42.99 -8.89 -56.15
C ASP A 396 41.87 -7.90 -56.49
N ASP A 397 41.69 -7.61 -57.79
CA ASP A 397 40.82 -6.57 -58.34
C ASP A 397 39.32 -6.99 -58.40
N GLU A 398 38.92 -8.08 -57.76
CA GLU A 398 37.54 -8.61 -57.75
C GLU A 398 36.78 -8.50 -56.42
N ASP A 399 37.33 -7.85 -55.39
CA ASP A 399 36.70 -7.72 -54.06
C ASP A 399 35.65 -6.58 -53.95
N ASN A 400 34.76 -6.48 -54.94
CA ASN A 400 33.64 -5.50 -54.91
C ASN A 400 32.26 -6.13 -55.15
N THR A 401 32.03 -7.38 -54.74
CA THR A 401 30.68 -7.95 -54.71
C THR A 401 30.27 -8.35 -53.29
N SER A 402 29.82 -7.37 -52.49
CA SER A 402 28.93 -7.70 -51.36
C SER A 402 27.66 -8.34 -51.92
N TYR A 403 27.47 -9.64 -51.69
CA TYR A 403 26.31 -10.38 -52.21
C TYR A 403 25.01 -10.07 -51.46
N GLY A 404 25.08 -9.27 -50.37
CA GLY A 404 23.93 -8.82 -49.59
C GLY A 404 22.83 -8.17 -50.43
N GLU A 405 23.18 -7.45 -51.51
CA GLU A 405 22.20 -6.76 -52.39
C GLU A 405 21.27 -7.69 -53.19
N LYS A 406 21.56 -9.00 -53.25
CA LYS A 406 20.79 -9.97 -54.06
C LYS A 406 19.84 -10.87 -53.25
N LEU A 407 19.80 -10.76 -51.92
CA LEU A 407 18.86 -11.51 -51.09
C LEU A 407 17.56 -10.71 -50.87
N PRO A 408 16.40 -11.38 -50.72
CA PRO A 408 15.16 -10.69 -50.43
C PRO A 408 15.15 -10.22 -48.97
N PHE A 409 14.95 -8.91 -48.77
CA PHE A 409 14.77 -8.34 -47.44
C PHE A 409 13.30 -8.06 -47.18
N ILE A 410 12.86 -8.38 -45.96
CA ILE A 410 11.50 -8.14 -45.51
C ILE A 410 11.52 -7.33 -44.21
N ALA A 411 10.54 -6.45 -44.02
CA ALA A 411 10.29 -5.77 -42.75
C ALA A 411 8.79 -5.84 -42.44
N LEU A 412 8.42 -6.17 -41.20
CA LEU A 412 7.02 -6.16 -40.77
C LEU A 412 6.56 -4.72 -40.65
N GLN A 413 5.46 -4.41 -41.31
CA GLN A 413 4.75 -3.15 -41.19
C GLN A 413 3.39 -3.40 -40.52
N THR A 414 3.22 -2.81 -39.34
CA THR A 414 2.01 -2.92 -38.51
C THR A 414 1.27 -1.59 -38.50
N HIS A 415 -0.02 -1.62 -38.84
CA HIS A 415 -0.91 -0.47 -38.80
C HIS A 415 -1.86 -0.60 -37.61
N VAL A 416 -1.79 0.32 -36.65
CA VAL A 416 -2.70 0.37 -35.49
C VAL A 416 -3.41 1.72 -35.52
N GLY A 417 -4.69 1.74 -35.90
CA GLY A 417 -5.39 2.98 -36.22
C GLY A 417 -4.66 3.73 -37.35
N ASP A 418 -4.32 5.01 -37.11
CA ASP A 418 -3.59 5.87 -38.06
C ASP A 418 -2.06 5.76 -37.96
N THR A 419 -1.54 4.88 -37.10
CA THR A 419 -0.10 4.75 -36.84
C THR A 419 0.47 3.56 -37.58
N THR A 420 1.54 3.79 -38.33
CA THR A 420 2.30 2.73 -39.00
C THR A 420 3.64 2.54 -38.31
N VAL A 421 3.92 1.34 -37.80
CA VAL A 421 5.20 0.96 -37.21
C VAL A 421 5.86 -0.07 -38.11
N THR A 422 7.10 0.19 -38.51
CA THR A 422 7.88 -0.72 -39.37
C THR A 422 9.06 -1.28 -38.57
N SER A 423 9.30 -2.58 -38.67
CA SER A 423 10.45 -3.23 -38.03
C SER A 423 11.75 -2.97 -38.77
N ASP A 424 12.85 -3.44 -38.20
CA ASP A 424 14.12 -3.60 -38.92
C ASP A 424 13.95 -4.52 -40.14
N TYR A 425 14.81 -4.32 -41.14
CA TYR A 425 14.91 -5.17 -42.32
C TYR A 425 15.60 -6.49 -41.98
N ALA A 426 15.04 -7.59 -42.46
CA ALA A 426 15.53 -8.94 -42.25
C ALA A 426 15.80 -9.63 -43.60
N ALA A 427 16.95 -10.29 -43.73
CA ALA A 427 17.20 -11.18 -44.87
C ALA A 427 16.37 -12.46 -44.71
N LEU A 428 15.62 -12.85 -45.75
CA LEU A 428 14.91 -14.12 -45.75
C LEU A 428 15.79 -15.21 -46.38
N THR A 429 16.13 -16.24 -45.61
CA THR A 429 16.91 -17.38 -46.10
C THR A 429 16.16 -18.69 -45.90
N PRO A 430 16.29 -19.68 -46.78
CA PRO A 430 15.63 -20.97 -46.55
C PRO A 430 16.39 -21.86 -45.55
N ALA A 431 15.68 -22.73 -44.84
CA ALA A 431 16.23 -23.69 -43.88
C ALA A 431 15.62 -25.08 -44.12
N LYS A 432 16.46 -26.11 -44.27
CA LYS A 432 15.99 -27.46 -44.62
C LYS A 432 15.54 -28.21 -43.37
N TYR A 433 14.29 -28.64 -43.34
CA TYR A 433 13.72 -29.48 -42.28
C TYR A 433 13.67 -30.94 -42.78
N THR A 434 14.09 -31.87 -41.93
CA THR A 434 14.05 -33.31 -42.17
C THR A 434 13.21 -33.95 -41.07
N PHE A 435 12.01 -34.41 -41.39
CA PHE A 435 11.14 -35.05 -40.40
C PHE A 435 11.75 -36.38 -39.93
N VAL A 436 11.81 -36.55 -38.61
CA VAL A 436 12.45 -37.71 -37.95
C VAL A 436 11.38 -38.72 -37.52
N ALA A 437 10.47 -38.31 -36.63
CA ALA A 437 9.45 -39.19 -36.06
C ALA A 437 8.28 -38.42 -35.44
N LEU A 438 7.17 -39.11 -35.18
CA LEU A 438 6.17 -38.65 -34.21
C LEU A 438 6.54 -39.19 -32.83
N ALA A 439 6.33 -38.41 -31.79
CA ALA A 439 6.68 -38.77 -30.42
C ALA A 439 5.53 -38.48 -29.43
N ASP A 440 5.55 -39.21 -28.33
CA ASP A 440 4.64 -39.10 -27.19
C ASP A 440 5.30 -38.26 -26.08
N ASN A 441 4.79 -37.05 -25.83
CA ASN A 441 5.47 -36.09 -24.94
C ASN A 441 5.09 -36.24 -23.44
N GLU A 442 4.03 -36.99 -23.13
CA GLU A 442 3.49 -37.11 -21.77
C GLU A 442 2.77 -38.47 -21.58
N PRO A 443 3.47 -39.62 -21.71
CA PRO A 443 2.85 -40.91 -21.45
C PRO A 443 2.47 -41.03 -19.96
N ASP A 444 1.29 -41.56 -19.68
CA ASP A 444 0.80 -41.76 -18.31
C ASP A 444 1.73 -42.69 -17.51
N GLU A 445 1.91 -42.45 -16.21
CA GLU A 445 2.65 -43.34 -15.28
C GLU A 445 1.92 -44.66 -14.98
N ILE A 446 1.17 -45.20 -15.95
CA ILE A 446 0.40 -46.41 -15.80
C ILE A 446 1.34 -47.60 -16.07
N LEU A 447 2.10 -48.00 -15.03
CA LEU A 447 2.17 -49.37 -14.44
C LEU A 447 3.53 -49.76 -13.86
N ASP A 448 3.45 -50.30 -12.64
CA ASP A 448 4.27 -51.24 -11.86
C ASP A 448 5.35 -52.19 -12.48
N GLN A 449 5.85 -52.04 -13.73
CA GLN A 449 6.93 -52.90 -14.28
C GLN A 449 7.89 -52.18 -15.24
N GLY A 450 8.61 -51.16 -14.77
CA GLY A 450 9.95 -50.81 -15.30
C GLY A 450 10.07 -50.55 -16.82
N THR A 451 9.17 -49.77 -17.41
CA THR A 451 9.29 -49.31 -18.81
C THR A 451 9.37 -47.77 -18.89
N PHE A 452 10.03 -47.29 -19.95
CA PHE A 452 10.73 -46.01 -20.15
C PHE A 452 10.05 -44.73 -19.66
N ILE A 453 10.61 -44.08 -18.63
CA ILE A 453 11.21 -42.72 -18.67
C ILE A 453 12.17 -42.60 -17.47
N LYS A 454 13.49 -42.64 -17.71
CA LYS A 454 14.57 -41.95 -16.94
C LYS A 454 15.93 -42.63 -17.15
N LYS A 455 16.69 -42.11 -18.11
CA LYS A 455 18.04 -41.59 -17.83
C LYS A 455 18.53 -40.73 -18.98
N ASP A 456 18.72 -39.46 -18.64
CA ASP A 456 19.34 -38.41 -19.43
C ASP A 456 20.73 -38.84 -19.93
N ASN A 457 20.87 -38.94 -21.26
CA ASN A 457 22.18 -38.99 -21.93
C ASN A 457 22.38 -37.79 -22.86
N GLY A 458 21.65 -36.68 -22.68
CA GLY A 458 21.90 -35.44 -23.43
C GLY A 458 21.54 -35.48 -24.92
N LYS A 459 20.62 -36.37 -25.32
CA LYS A 459 19.88 -36.31 -26.59
C LYS A 459 18.40 -36.39 -26.26
N VAL A 460 17.68 -35.29 -26.38
CA VAL A 460 16.25 -35.19 -26.04
C VAL A 460 15.43 -35.84 -27.17
N GLY A 461 14.68 -36.92 -26.91
CA GLY A 461 13.64 -37.39 -27.85
C GLY A 461 13.36 -38.90 -28.02
N GLN A 462 13.47 -39.77 -27.01
CA GLN A 462 13.26 -41.22 -27.22
C GLN A 462 11.84 -41.77 -26.94
N ASN A 463 10.80 -40.94 -26.93
CA ASN A 463 9.41 -41.42 -26.90
C ASN A 463 8.78 -41.52 -28.31
N HIS A 464 9.56 -41.92 -29.32
CA HIS A 464 9.03 -42.06 -30.68
C HIS A 464 7.89 -43.09 -30.71
N LEU A 465 6.80 -42.73 -31.37
CA LEU A 465 5.67 -43.63 -31.58
C LEU A 465 6.11 -44.82 -32.44
N TYR A 466 5.64 -45.99 -32.06
CA TYR A 466 5.86 -47.21 -32.83
C TYR A 466 5.29 -47.05 -34.25
N THR A 467 6.09 -47.41 -35.26
CA THR A 467 5.66 -47.45 -36.67
C THR A 467 5.38 -48.87 -37.16
N ALA A 468 5.73 -49.88 -36.35
CA ALA A 468 5.47 -51.30 -36.56
C ALA A 468 4.36 -51.80 -35.63
N LEU A 469 3.48 -52.66 -36.16
CA LEU A 469 2.44 -53.32 -35.37
C LEU A 469 2.98 -54.50 -34.56
N TYR A 470 3.95 -55.22 -35.14
CA TYR A 470 4.73 -56.29 -34.55
C TYR A 470 6.17 -56.23 -35.09
N GLY A 471 7.14 -56.68 -34.31
CA GLY A 471 8.58 -56.60 -34.60
C GLY A 471 9.15 -57.85 -35.26
N VAL A 472 9.00 -59.03 -34.64
CA VAL A 472 9.42 -60.32 -35.22
C VAL A 472 8.34 -61.39 -35.08
N ASP A 473 8.33 -62.35 -36.02
CA ASP A 473 7.42 -63.50 -35.96
C ASP A 473 7.63 -64.32 -34.68
N GLY A 474 6.67 -64.26 -33.76
CA GLY A 474 6.79 -64.94 -32.45
C GLY A 474 7.26 -64.07 -31.29
N GLU A 475 7.29 -62.75 -31.46
CA GLU A 475 7.69 -61.82 -30.39
C GLU A 475 6.85 -61.99 -29.12
N GLN A 476 7.50 -61.83 -27.97
CA GLN A 476 6.86 -61.93 -26.66
C GLN A 476 6.34 -60.56 -26.22
N PHE A 477 5.57 -60.51 -25.13
CA PHE A 477 5.18 -59.23 -24.56
C PHE A 477 6.42 -58.53 -23.97
N GLY A 478 6.74 -57.34 -24.49
CA GLY A 478 7.91 -56.57 -24.10
C GLY A 478 7.76 -55.93 -22.72
N LYS A 479 8.88 -55.87 -21.97
CA LYS A 479 8.93 -55.35 -20.59
C LYS A 479 10.16 -54.46 -20.32
N THR A 480 11.03 -54.25 -21.32
CA THR A 480 12.34 -53.59 -21.16
C THR A 480 12.67 -52.64 -22.33
N LEU A 481 13.78 -51.88 -22.23
CA LEU A 481 14.16 -50.86 -23.24
C LEU A 481 14.58 -51.51 -24.54
N ALA A 482 15.31 -52.60 -24.41
CA ALA A 482 15.71 -53.42 -25.53
C ALA A 482 14.49 -54.01 -26.27
N ASP A 483 13.39 -54.27 -25.56
CA ASP A 483 12.15 -54.73 -26.18
C ASP A 483 11.53 -53.62 -27.03
N ALA A 484 11.50 -52.37 -26.55
CA ALA A 484 10.95 -51.23 -27.28
C ALA A 484 11.66 -50.96 -28.64
N GLU A 485 12.94 -51.30 -28.76
CA GLU A 485 13.69 -51.15 -30.01
C GLU A 485 13.37 -52.22 -31.07
N THR A 486 12.80 -53.35 -30.65
CA THR A 486 12.65 -54.55 -31.49
C THR A 486 11.23 -55.08 -31.60
N HIS A 487 10.29 -54.61 -30.77
CA HIS A 487 8.89 -55.05 -30.71
C HIS A 487 7.95 -54.06 -31.41
N GLY A 488 6.76 -54.55 -31.78
CA GLY A 488 5.69 -53.68 -32.25
C GLY A 488 4.74 -53.22 -31.15
N VAL A 489 3.89 -52.24 -31.48
CA VAL A 489 2.97 -51.59 -30.52
C VAL A 489 1.98 -52.56 -29.84
N ILE A 490 1.61 -53.66 -30.51
CA ILE A 490 0.63 -54.61 -29.99
C ILE A 490 1.18 -55.35 -28.76
N THR A 491 2.47 -55.70 -28.79
CA THR A 491 3.15 -56.48 -27.74
C THR A 491 3.87 -55.62 -26.71
N MET A 492 3.74 -54.30 -26.78
CA MET A 492 4.21 -53.37 -25.75
C MET A 492 3.07 -52.94 -24.81
N PRO A 493 3.32 -52.43 -23.60
CA PRO A 493 2.28 -51.85 -22.75
C PRO A 493 1.55 -50.66 -23.41
N ALA A 494 0.31 -50.39 -22.97
CA ALA A 494 -0.37 -49.14 -23.32
C ALA A 494 0.35 -47.95 -22.66
N THR A 495 0.49 -46.83 -23.37
CA THR A 495 1.17 -45.63 -22.83
C THR A 495 0.20 -44.62 -22.23
N HIS A 496 -1.09 -44.80 -22.47
CA HIS A 496 -2.15 -43.89 -22.02
C HIS A 496 -3.32 -44.67 -21.45
N ALA A 497 -4.11 -44.05 -20.58
CA ALA A 497 -5.40 -44.59 -20.17
C ALA A 497 -6.56 -43.61 -20.29
N VAL A 498 -7.75 -44.20 -20.43
CA VAL A 498 -9.02 -43.46 -20.39
C VAL A 498 -9.96 -44.16 -19.41
N VAL A 499 -10.61 -43.39 -18.55
CA VAL A 499 -11.65 -43.93 -17.66
C VAL A 499 -12.82 -44.39 -18.52
N TYR A 500 -13.41 -45.55 -18.23
CA TYR A 500 -14.48 -46.14 -19.05
C TYR A 500 -15.72 -45.22 -19.26
N THR A 501 -15.91 -44.23 -18.38
CA THR A 501 -16.98 -43.23 -18.46
C THR A 501 -16.62 -41.95 -19.20
N ASP A 502 -15.34 -41.71 -19.48
CA ASP A 502 -14.82 -40.40 -19.87
C ASP A 502 -14.41 -40.37 -21.36
N THR A 503 -13.72 -39.32 -21.80
CA THR A 503 -13.17 -39.16 -23.16
C THR A 503 -11.72 -38.72 -23.05
N ILE A 504 -10.85 -39.26 -23.89
CA ILE A 504 -9.44 -38.86 -23.99
C ILE A 504 -9.23 -38.07 -25.29
N ASP A 505 -8.42 -37.01 -25.23
CA ASP A 505 -7.95 -36.29 -26.41
C ASP A 505 -6.47 -36.57 -26.60
N LEU A 506 -6.11 -37.19 -27.72
CA LEU A 506 -4.74 -37.61 -28.01
C LEU A 506 -3.90 -36.51 -28.65
N GLU A 507 -4.50 -35.45 -29.21
CA GLU A 507 -3.76 -34.38 -29.90
C GLU A 507 -2.69 -33.70 -29.03
N PRO A 508 -2.95 -33.39 -27.73
CA PRO A 508 -1.95 -32.74 -26.87
C PRO A 508 -0.71 -33.59 -26.59
N PHE A 509 -0.82 -34.93 -26.72
CA PHE A 509 0.25 -35.86 -26.40
C PHE A 509 1.24 -36.07 -27.57
N ILE A 510 0.92 -35.56 -28.77
CA ILE A 510 1.71 -35.83 -29.98
C ILE A 510 2.57 -34.66 -30.39
N GLU A 511 3.87 -34.95 -30.49
CA GLU A 511 4.87 -34.03 -31.00
C GLU A 511 5.53 -34.55 -32.28
N THR A 512 5.93 -33.64 -33.16
CA THR A 512 6.66 -33.96 -34.40
C THR A 512 8.13 -33.61 -34.23
N HIS A 513 8.99 -34.60 -34.31
CA HIS A 513 10.44 -34.45 -34.26
C HIS A 513 11.01 -34.22 -35.66
N PHE A 514 11.92 -33.26 -35.80
CA PHE A 514 12.60 -32.94 -37.05
C PHE A 514 14.02 -32.45 -36.82
N ASP A 515 14.92 -32.74 -37.76
CA ASP A 515 16.22 -32.10 -37.86
C ASP A 515 16.09 -30.85 -38.72
N TYR A 516 16.88 -29.80 -38.45
CA TYR A 516 16.98 -28.67 -39.35
C TYR A 516 18.41 -28.26 -39.64
N GLN A 517 18.64 -27.87 -40.89
CA GLN A 517 19.91 -27.37 -41.36
C GLN A 517 19.73 -25.91 -41.79
N THR A 518 20.45 -25.01 -41.10
CA THR A 518 20.48 -23.59 -41.45
C THR A 518 21.46 -23.31 -42.58
N TRP A 519 21.16 -22.26 -43.33
CA TRP A 519 21.97 -21.73 -44.42
C TRP A 519 22.72 -20.45 -44.03
N ALA A 520 22.60 -20.00 -42.78
CA ALA A 520 23.06 -18.70 -42.30
C ALA A 520 24.53 -18.59 -41.82
N GLN A 521 25.22 -19.70 -41.56
CA GLN A 521 26.64 -19.70 -41.19
C GLN A 521 27.12 -21.15 -41.27
N TYR A 522 27.80 -21.52 -42.37
CA TYR A 522 28.53 -22.79 -42.49
C TYR A 522 27.75 -24.06 -42.07
N GLY A 523 26.48 -24.17 -42.46
CA GLY A 523 25.75 -25.45 -42.44
C GLY A 523 25.62 -26.15 -41.08
N LYS A 524 25.47 -25.43 -39.96
CA LYS A 524 25.16 -26.06 -38.67
C LYS A 524 23.82 -26.81 -38.76
N ALA A 525 23.88 -28.13 -38.65
CA ALA A 525 22.71 -28.98 -38.50
C ALA A 525 22.37 -29.08 -37.01
N HIS A 526 21.11 -28.87 -36.69
CA HIS A 526 20.55 -29.13 -35.38
C HIS A 526 19.64 -30.34 -35.52
N HIS A 527 19.91 -31.35 -34.70
CA HIS A 527 19.17 -32.59 -34.73
C HIS A 527 18.09 -32.62 -33.63
N ASP A 528 17.03 -33.37 -33.87
CA ASP A 528 16.02 -33.78 -32.89
C ASP A 528 15.28 -32.60 -32.22
N LYS A 529 14.72 -31.70 -33.03
CA LYS A 529 13.91 -30.55 -32.57
C LYS A 529 12.43 -30.90 -32.57
N ILE A 530 11.69 -30.38 -31.60
CA ILE A 530 10.23 -30.49 -31.53
C ILE A 530 9.58 -29.37 -32.35
N MET A 531 8.65 -29.73 -33.23
CA MET A 531 7.91 -28.78 -34.05
C MET A 531 6.77 -28.14 -33.26
N SER A 532 6.79 -26.81 -33.13
CA SER A 532 5.68 -26.07 -32.55
C SER A 532 4.43 -26.11 -33.44
N LYS A 533 3.25 -25.94 -32.83
CA LYS A 533 1.97 -25.84 -33.55
C LYS A 533 1.98 -24.77 -34.65
N GLN A 534 2.60 -23.61 -34.38
CA GLN A 534 2.75 -22.55 -35.37
C GLN A 534 3.62 -22.97 -36.57
N GLN A 535 4.70 -23.73 -36.34
CA GLN A 535 5.52 -24.26 -37.43
C GLN A 535 4.76 -25.30 -38.26
N MET A 536 3.96 -26.17 -37.62
CA MET A 536 3.08 -27.10 -38.35
C MET A 536 2.08 -26.34 -39.22
N GLU A 537 1.38 -25.34 -38.65
CA GLU A 537 0.43 -24.50 -39.39
C GLU A 537 1.10 -23.75 -40.56
N VAL A 538 2.31 -23.21 -40.34
CA VAL A 538 3.09 -22.54 -41.39
C VAL A 538 3.46 -23.47 -42.52
N LEU A 539 3.81 -24.72 -42.23
CA LEU A 539 4.09 -25.74 -43.24
C LEU A 539 2.81 -26.37 -43.83
N GLY A 540 1.64 -26.05 -43.29
CA GLY A 540 0.36 -26.63 -43.67
C GLY A 540 0.23 -28.10 -43.26
N LEU A 541 0.84 -28.48 -42.13
CA LEU A 541 0.79 -29.83 -41.58
C LEU A 541 -0.33 -29.95 -40.52
N HIS A 542 -0.99 -31.09 -40.45
CA HIS A 542 -1.95 -31.43 -39.40
C HIS A 542 -1.92 -32.93 -39.07
N TYR A 543 -2.43 -33.30 -37.89
CA TYR A 543 -2.58 -34.69 -37.49
C TYR A 543 -3.92 -35.28 -37.96
N GLU A 544 -3.92 -36.54 -38.36
CA GLU A 544 -5.12 -37.34 -38.58
C GLU A 544 -5.04 -38.62 -37.74
N PHE A 545 -6.14 -39.01 -37.09
CA PHE A 545 -6.23 -40.16 -36.21
C PHE A 545 -7.14 -41.22 -36.80
N THR A 546 -6.71 -42.48 -36.75
CA THR A 546 -7.45 -43.63 -37.30
C THR A 546 -7.42 -44.81 -36.32
N PRO A 547 -8.57 -45.30 -35.83
CA PRO A 547 -8.65 -46.55 -35.07
C PRO A 547 -8.14 -47.75 -35.88
N ILE A 548 -7.37 -48.64 -35.26
CA ILE A 548 -6.80 -49.83 -35.90
C ILE A 548 -7.41 -51.10 -35.29
N ASP A 549 -8.09 -51.89 -36.11
CA ASP A 549 -8.71 -53.14 -35.66
C ASP A 549 -7.67 -54.22 -35.33
N TRP A 550 -7.63 -54.64 -34.07
CA TRP A 550 -6.83 -55.77 -33.61
C TRP A 550 -7.58 -56.58 -32.56
N VAL A 551 -7.19 -57.84 -32.38
CA VAL A 551 -7.87 -58.77 -31.47
C VAL A 551 -6.90 -59.37 -30.45
N LYS A 552 -7.33 -59.57 -29.20
CA LYS A 552 -6.49 -60.12 -28.12
C LYS A 552 -7.02 -61.46 -27.61
N GLY A 553 -6.08 -62.36 -27.29
CA GLY A 553 -6.38 -63.67 -26.69
C GLY A 553 -6.99 -64.70 -27.64
N LYS A 554 -7.19 -65.92 -27.13
CA LYS A 554 -7.68 -67.09 -27.91
C LYS A 554 -9.09 -66.91 -28.47
N ASN A 555 -9.93 -66.14 -27.76
CA ASN A 555 -11.31 -65.86 -28.19
C ASN A 555 -11.39 -64.79 -29.29
N LYS A 556 -10.25 -64.27 -29.78
CA LYS A 556 -10.17 -63.26 -30.84
C LYS A 556 -11.01 -62.02 -30.53
N THR A 557 -10.97 -61.55 -29.28
CA THR A 557 -11.73 -60.39 -28.84
C THR A 557 -11.21 -59.12 -29.50
N SER A 558 -12.04 -58.39 -30.24
CA SER A 558 -11.65 -57.09 -30.79
C SER A 558 -11.41 -56.09 -29.66
N GLU A 559 -10.24 -55.46 -29.62
CA GLU A 559 -9.90 -54.49 -28.59
C GLU A 559 -10.35 -53.08 -29.00
N THR A 560 -10.08 -52.67 -30.25
CA THR A 560 -10.41 -51.34 -30.76
C THR A 560 -11.92 -51.10 -30.97
N VAL A 561 -12.76 -52.14 -31.04
CA VAL A 561 -14.23 -51.97 -31.04
C VAL A 561 -14.73 -51.29 -29.77
N HIS A 562 -13.94 -51.27 -28.70
CA HIS A 562 -14.27 -50.64 -27.43
C HIS A 562 -13.98 -49.13 -27.40
N ILE A 563 -13.62 -48.51 -28.53
CA ILE A 563 -13.41 -47.06 -28.60
C ILE A 563 -14.06 -46.45 -29.84
N GLN A 564 -14.68 -45.28 -29.67
CA GLN A 564 -15.25 -44.49 -30.76
C GLN A 564 -14.50 -43.17 -30.87
N GLN A 565 -14.04 -42.83 -32.08
CA GLN A 565 -13.56 -41.48 -32.40
C GLN A 565 -14.73 -40.49 -32.41
N ILE A 566 -14.57 -39.38 -31.71
CA ILE A 566 -15.58 -38.31 -31.61
C ILE A 566 -15.18 -37.21 -32.58
N GLY A 567 -15.95 -37.03 -33.66
CA GLY A 567 -15.66 -36.07 -34.72
C GLY A 567 -15.17 -36.73 -36.00
N ASP A 568 -14.43 -35.97 -36.83
CA ASP A 568 -13.82 -36.48 -38.05
C ASP A 568 -12.42 -37.04 -37.80
N LYS A 569 -11.73 -37.46 -38.87
CA LYS A 569 -10.37 -38.01 -38.79
C LYS A 569 -9.34 -37.02 -38.21
N LYS A 570 -9.62 -35.72 -38.14
CA LYS A 570 -8.70 -34.74 -37.54
C LYS A 570 -8.88 -34.60 -36.02
N SER A 571 -9.96 -35.16 -35.47
CA SER A 571 -10.20 -35.14 -34.03
C SER A 571 -9.39 -36.21 -33.32
N GLY A 572 -8.53 -35.79 -32.39
CA GLY A 572 -7.81 -36.66 -31.46
C GLY A 572 -8.70 -37.24 -30.34
N LYS A 573 -10.01 -36.97 -30.33
CA LYS A 573 -10.90 -37.33 -29.23
C LYS A 573 -11.49 -38.73 -29.39
N PHE A 574 -11.41 -39.52 -28.32
CA PHE A 574 -11.87 -40.90 -28.29
C PHE A 574 -12.63 -41.23 -27.00
N ALA A 575 -13.77 -41.90 -27.12
CA ALA A 575 -14.61 -42.31 -25.99
C ALA A 575 -14.75 -43.84 -25.93
N PRO A 576 -14.62 -44.48 -24.76
CA PRO A 576 -14.89 -45.91 -24.59
C PRO A 576 -16.34 -46.28 -24.91
N ARG A 577 -16.56 -47.46 -25.51
CA ARG A 577 -17.86 -48.00 -25.90
C ARG A 577 -18.01 -49.47 -25.54
N SER A 578 -19.20 -49.83 -25.06
CA SER A 578 -19.64 -51.22 -24.90
C SER A 578 -19.96 -51.86 -26.26
N VAL A 579 -20.06 -53.18 -26.28
CA VAL A 579 -20.46 -53.97 -27.45
C VAL A 579 -21.78 -54.71 -27.21
N THR A 580 -22.49 -55.03 -28.29
CA THR A 580 -23.64 -55.95 -28.26
C THR A 580 -23.19 -57.41 -28.09
N GLU A 581 -24.13 -58.33 -27.88
CA GLU A 581 -23.86 -59.78 -27.82
C GLU A 581 -23.15 -60.31 -29.09
N ASP A 582 -23.41 -59.69 -30.24
CA ASP A 582 -22.76 -60.01 -31.53
C ASP A 582 -21.38 -59.35 -31.71
N GLY A 583 -20.87 -58.65 -30.70
CA GLY A 583 -19.57 -57.96 -30.77
C GLY A 583 -19.57 -56.67 -31.58
N VAL A 584 -20.74 -56.06 -31.82
CA VAL A 584 -20.87 -54.78 -32.54
C VAL A 584 -20.80 -53.62 -31.56
N GLN A 585 -20.00 -52.59 -31.86
CA GLN A 585 -19.89 -51.37 -31.05
C GLN A 585 -21.25 -50.68 -30.86
N ILE A 586 -21.59 -50.35 -29.61
CA ILE A 586 -22.74 -49.51 -29.27
C ILE A 586 -22.32 -48.04 -29.38
N LYS A 587 -22.59 -47.43 -30.53
CA LYS A 587 -22.21 -46.03 -30.80
C LYS A 587 -22.97 -45.05 -29.92
N ASP A 588 -22.33 -43.93 -29.63
CA ASP A 588 -22.91 -42.75 -28.96
C ASP A 588 -23.51 -43.00 -27.57
N LYS A 589 -23.18 -44.13 -26.94
CA LYS A 589 -23.55 -44.45 -25.55
C LYS A 589 -22.31 -44.66 -24.69
N GLN A 590 -22.37 -44.15 -23.46
CA GLN A 590 -21.31 -44.35 -22.47
C GLN A 590 -21.11 -45.86 -22.20
N ALA A 591 -19.86 -46.29 -22.08
CA ALA A 591 -19.57 -47.69 -21.79
C ALA A 591 -19.91 -48.04 -20.32
N THR A 592 -20.14 -49.33 -20.07
CA THR A 592 -20.26 -49.89 -18.73
C THR A 592 -18.95 -50.59 -18.32
N GLY A 593 -18.82 -50.99 -17.05
CA GLY A 593 -17.55 -51.42 -16.46
C GLY A 593 -16.90 -52.68 -17.05
N GLU A 594 -17.59 -53.42 -17.92
CA GLU A 594 -17.05 -54.60 -18.62
C GLU A 594 -15.96 -54.28 -19.65
N VAL A 595 -15.82 -53.00 -20.05
CA VAL A 595 -14.78 -52.57 -20.99
C VAL A 595 -13.46 -52.23 -20.30
N VAL A 596 -13.40 -52.27 -18.97
CA VAL A 596 -12.16 -52.06 -18.20
C VAL A 596 -11.13 -53.13 -18.59
N ASP A 597 -9.86 -52.73 -18.63
CA ASP A 597 -8.68 -53.49 -19.08
C ASP A 597 -8.59 -53.79 -20.58
N ARG A 598 -9.51 -53.25 -21.40
CA ARG A 598 -9.39 -53.26 -22.86
C ARG A 598 -8.32 -52.29 -23.36
N GLU A 599 -7.64 -52.65 -24.45
CA GLU A 599 -6.49 -51.91 -24.99
C GLU A 599 -6.69 -51.46 -26.46
N PRO A 600 -7.60 -50.52 -26.75
CA PRO A 600 -7.77 -49.99 -28.11
C PRO A 600 -6.49 -49.37 -28.69
N LEU A 601 -6.34 -49.48 -30.02
CA LEU A 601 -5.17 -48.99 -30.76
C LEU A 601 -5.56 -47.90 -31.77
N VAL A 602 -4.81 -46.80 -31.80
CA VAL A 602 -5.02 -45.66 -32.69
C VAL A 602 -3.73 -45.38 -33.47
N ARG A 603 -3.82 -45.15 -34.78
CA ARG A 603 -2.73 -44.61 -35.60
C ARG A 603 -2.88 -43.11 -35.73
N VAL A 604 -1.78 -42.39 -35.59
CA VAL A 604 -1.66 -40.95 -35.84
C VAL A 604 -0.83 -40.75 -37.10
N ASP A 605 -1.35 -39.98 -38.06
CA ASP A 605 -0.72 -39.65 -39.33
C ASP A 605 -0.40 -38.14 -39.33
N LEU A 606 0.82 -37.75 -39.69
CA LEU A 606 1.18 -36.36 -39.99
C LEU A 606 0.93 -36.10 -41.48
N VAL A 607 0.01 -35.21 -41.80
CA VAL A 607 -0.49 -35.01 -43.17
C VAL A 607 -0.22 -33.58 -43.63
N ASP A 608 0.20 -33.42 -44.89
CA ASP A 608 0.38 -32.09 -45.50
C ASP A 608 -0.94 -31.50 -46.03
N ALA A 609 -0.91 -30.22 -46.42
CA ALA A 609 -2.07 -29.50 -46.94
C ALA A 609 -2.68 -30.12 -48.23
N LYS A 610 -1.94 -30.99 -48.92
CA LYS A 610 -2.36 -31.71 -50.13
C LYS A 610 -2.85 -33.13 -49.83
N GLY A 611 -2.87 -33.54 -48.56
CA GLY A 611 -3.30 -34.87 -48.12
C GLY A 611 -2.23 -35.95 -48.22
N ASN A 612 -0.95 -35.61 -48.41
CA ASN A 612 0.13 -36.58 -48.39
C ASN A 612 0.53 -36.89 -46.94
N ILE A 613 0.69 -38.18 -46.61
CA ILE A 613 1.11 -38.62 -45.28
C ILE A 613 2.64 -38.60 -45.22
N ILE A 614 3.20 -37.89 -44.25
CA ILE A 614 4.64 -37.59 -44.11
C ILE A 614 5.29 -38.49 -43.06
N LEU A 615 4.65 -38.65 -41.91
CA LEU A 615 5.01 -39.56 -40.83
C LEU A 615 3.75 -40.24 -40.32
N TYR A 616 3.90 -41.38 -39.64
CA TYR A 616 2.81 -42.00 -38.90
C TYR A 616 3.37 -42.70 -37.65
N GLY A 617 2.51 -43.00 -36.68
CA GLY A 617 2.84 -43.77 -35.48
C GLY A 617 1.60 -44.33 -34.80
N TYR A 618 1.76 -45.26 -33.85
CA TYR A 618 0.64 -45.89 -33.14
C TYR A 618 0.67 -45.58 -31.63
N ILE A 619 -0.50 -45.31 -31.06
CA ILE A 619 -0.74 -45.18 -29.61
C ILE A 619 -1.69 -46.28 -29.17
N LYS A 620 -1.31 -47.00 -28.12
CA LYS A 620 -2.19 -47.97 -27.46
C LYS A 620 -2.71 -47.37 -26.14
N ILE A 621 -4.03 -47.34 -25.99
CA ILE A 621 -4.72 -46.79 -24.82
C ILE A 621 -5.25 -47.95 -23.99
N ARG A 622 -5.24 -47.86 -22.64
CA ARG A 622 -5.91 -48.79 -21.74
C ARG A 622 -7.19 -48.17 -21.17
N ILE A 623 -8.30 -48.89 -21.22
CA ILE A 623 -9.52 -48.44 -20.54
C ILE A 623 -9.42 -48.84 -19.06
N VAL A 624 -9.51 -47.88 -18.15
CA VAL A 624 -9.33 -48.09 -16.71
C VAL A 624 -10.62 -47.84 -15.94
N LYS A 625 -10.71 -48.44 -14.75
CA LYS A 625 -11.73 -48.08 -13.77
C LYS A 625 -11.48 -46.63 -13.33
N SER A 626 -12.56 -45.90 -13.04
CA SER A 626 -12.42 -44.55 -12.47
C SER A 626 -11.53 -44.62 -11.22
N PRO A 627 -10.50 -43.76 -11.10
CA PRO A 627 -9.80 -43.62 -9.84
C PRO A 627 -10.82 -43.21 -8.77
N LEU A 628 -10.64 -43.75 -7.56
CA LEU A 628 -11.45 -43.37 -6.42
C LEU A 628 -11.02 -41.96 -6.02
N LYS A 629 -11.93 -40.99 -6.16
CA LYS A 629 -11.65 -39.58 -5.87
C LYS A 629 -12.04 -39.26 -4.44
N ASP A 630 -11.20 -38.48 -3.77
CA ASP A 630 -11.58 -37.82 -2.53
C ASP A 630 -12.85 -36.99 -2.75
N THR A 631 -13.75 -37.02 -1.77
CA THR A 631 -15.01 -36.27 -1.84
C THR A 631 -14.89 -35.01 -0.99
N ILE A 632 -15.14 -33.85 -1.58
CA ILE A 632 -15.19 -32.58 -0.84
C ILE A 632 -16.65 -32.22 -0.52
N VAL A 633 -16.89 -31.89 0.74
CA VAL A 633 -18.19 -31.45 1.24
C VAL A 633 -18.00 -30.16 2.04
N GLU A 634 -18.87 -29.19 1.80
CA GLU A 634 -18.76 -27.85 2.39
C GLU A 634 -20.04 -27.53 3.17
N PHE A 635 -19.87 -27.00 4.38
CA PHE A 635 -20.97 -26.64 5.26
C PHE A 635 -20.78 -25.23 5.82
N ASN A 636 -21.84 -24.43 5.68
CA ASN A 636 -21.97 -23.17 6.39
C ASN A 636 -22.68 -23.41 7.72
N LEU A 637 -22.01 -23.05 8.81
CA LEU A 637 -22.56 -23.14 10.16
C LEU A 637 -23.51 -21.96 10.44
N SER A 638 -24.39 -22.17 11.41
CA SER A 638 -25.38 -21.19 11.87
C SER A 638 -24.75 -20.07 12.72
N ASP A 639 -25.60 -19.20 13.30
CA ASP A 639 -25.17 -18.14 14.20
C ASP A 639 -24.49 -18.68 15.47
N TYR A 640 -23.34 -18.12 15.80
CA TYR A 640 -22.54 -18.35 17.00
C TYR A 640 -22.57 -17.10 17.89
N TRP A 641 -23.07 -17.20 19.12
CA TRP A 641 -23.04 -16.11 20.07
C TRP A 641 -21.89 -16.36 21.05
N MET A 642 -20.84 -15.57 21.05
CA MET A 642 -19.66 -15.85 21.89
C MET A 642 -19.94 -15.54 23.37
N ASN A 643 -20.78 -16.35 24.01
CA ASN A 643 -21.15 -16.27 25.42
C ASN A 643 -20.23 -17.18 26.27
N CYS A 644 -18.92 -17.12 26.00
CA CYS A 644 -17.89 -17.94 26.63
C CYS A 644 -18.22 -19.44 26.66
N GLY A 645 -18.74 -19.99 25.57
CA GLY A 645 -19.30 -21.33 25.63
C GLY A 645 -20.09 -21.85 24.44
N ASP A 646 -20.31 -21.08 23.38
CA ASP A 646 -21.19 -21.54 22.32
C ASP A 646 -20.49 -22.49 21.35
N GLU A 647 -21.30 -23.38 20.79
CA GLU A 647 -20.89 -24.41 19.86
C GLU A 647 -21.83 -24.36 18.66
N GLY A 648 -21.30 -24.67 17.48
CA GLY A 648 -22.11 -24.81 16.28
C GLY A 648 -21.96 -26.23 15.77
N ALA A 649 -23.10 -26.88 15.62
CA ALA A 649 -23.21 -28.25 15.16
C ALA A 649 -23.77 -28.28 13.75
N LEU A 650 -23.31 -29.24 12.95
CA LEU A 650 -24.09 -29.67 11.79
C LEU A 650 -25.40 -30.29 12.26
N THR A 651 -26.48 -30.07 11.51
CA THR A 651 -27.73 -30.81 11.73
C THR A 651 -27.64 -32.20 11.10
N TRP A 652 -28.40 -33.16 11.63
CA TRP A 652 -28.50 -34.51 11.05
C TRP A 652 -28.80 -34.46 9.54
N SER A 653 -29.71 -33.56 9.13
CA SER A 653 -30.14 -33.43 7.73
C SER A 653 -29.02 -32.92 6.80
N GLN A 654 -28.13 -32.07 7.31
CA GLN A 654 -26.97 -31.59 6.57
C GLN A 654 -25.94 -32.71 6.38
N VAL A 655 -25.73 -33.55 7.39
CA VAL A 655 -24.83 -34.70 7.28
C VAL A 655 -25.37 -35.74 6.29
N GLU A 656 -26.66 -36.07 6.36
CA GLU A 656 -27.26 -37.02 5.42
C GLU A 656 -27.24 -36.51 3.97
N ALA A 657 -27.65 -35.26 3.75
CA ALA A 657 -27.68 -34.70 2.41
C ALA A 657 -26.29 -34.38 1.86
N GLY A 658 -25.38 -33.91 2.72
CA GLY A 658 -24.07 -33.40 2.34
C GLY A 658 -22.97 -34.45 2.30
N ILE A 659 -23.04 -35.48 3.15
CA ILE A 659 -22.04 -36.56 3.23
C ILE A 659 -22.62 -37.85 2.66
N LEU A 660 -23.64 -38.44 3.29
CA LEU A 660 -24.12 -39.79 2.95
C LEU A 660 -24.68 -39.89 1.52
N ARG A 661 -25.52 -38.92 1.12
CA ARG A 661 -26.08 -38.86 -0.23
C ARG A 661 -25.02 -38.64 -1.30
N LYS A 662 -23.99 -37.83 -1.03
CA LYS A 662 -22.89 -37.59 -1.99
C LYS A 662 -22.01 -38.82 -2.20
N LEU A 663 -21.95 -39.72 -1.22
CA LEU A 663 -21.27 -41.01 -1.32
C LEU A 663 -22.12 -42.10 -2.00
N GLY A 664 -23.17 -41.72 -2.74
CA GLY A 664 -24.04 -42.66 -3.45
C GLY A 664 -25.25 -43.15 -2.66
N GLY A 665 -25.61 -42.47 -1.57
CA GLY A 665 -26.81 -42.81 -0.77
C GLY A 665 -26.59 -44.00 0.17
N ILE A 666 -25.36 -44.20 0.63
CA ILE A 666 -25.03 -45.22 1.64
C ILE A 666 -25.75 -44.95 2.97
N SER A 667 -26.06 -46.00 3.72
CA SER A 667 -26.66 -45.84 5.06
C SER A 667 -25.62 -45.31 6.07
N LYS A 668 -26.10 -44.74 7.20
CA LYS A 668 -25.24 -44.34 8.33
C LYS A 668 -24.32 -45.49 8.77
N GLN A 669 -24.87 -46.68 8.96
CA GLN A 669 -24.13 -47.87 9.40
C GLN A 669 -23.07 -48.30 8.37
N ASP A 670 -23.38 -48.21 7.08
CA ASP A 670 -22.41 -48.50 6.02
C ASP A 670 -21.27 -47.48 6.02
N PHE A 671 -21.58 -46.18 6.25
CA PHE A 671 -20.56 -45.14 6.38
C PHE A 671 -19.63 -45.39 7.57
N GLU A 672 -20.16 -45.69 8.76
CA GLU A 672 -19.35 -45.99 9.96
C GLU A 672 -18.52 -47.28 9.81
N ARG A 673 -19.04 -48.26 9.07
CA ARG A 673 -18.30 -49.47 8.73
C ARG A 673 -17.17 -49.17 7.74
N MET A 674 -17.40 -48.33 6.73
CA MET A 674 -16.46 -48.06 5.63
C MET A 674 -15.47 -46.94 5.93
N TYR A 675 -15.76 -45.99 6.82
CA TYR A 675 -14.93 -44.81 7.09
C TYR A 675 -14.54 -44.69 8.56
N TYR A 676 -13.45 -43.99 8.85
CA TYR A 676 -13.10 -43.53 10.21
C TYR A 676 -12.75 -42.04 10.22
N PHE A 677 -13.01 -41.37 11.35
CA PHE A 677 -12.68 -39.96 11.52
C PHE A 677 -11.21 -39.81 11.93
N GLU A 678 -10.47 -38.92 11.26
CA GLU A 678 -9.08 -38.68 11.64
C GLU A 678 -9.01 -37.85 12.93
N ALA A 679 -8.86 -38.53 14.05
CA ALA A 679 -8.71 -37.92 15.36
C ALA A 679 -7.23 -37.75 15.76
N VAL A 680 -6.91 -36.74 16.57
CA VAL A 680 -5.55 -36.47 17.07
C VAL A 680 -4.95 -37.66 17.83
N ASN A 681 -5.78 -38.46 18.50
CA ASN A 681 -5.35 -39.67 19.21
C ASN A 681 -5.15 -40.90 18.30
N GLY A 682 -5.20 -40.74 16.96
CA GLY A 682 -4.84 -41.78 15.99
C GLY A 682 -5.80 -42.97 15.93
N LYS A 683 -7.09 -42.77 16.19
CA LYS A 683 -8.11 -43.81 16.06
C LYS A 683 -8.34 -44.15 14.57
N ASP A 684 -8.34 -45.42 14.22
CA ASP A 684 -8.50 -45.96 12.85
C ASP A 684 -9.83 -46.70 12.63
N PHE A 685 -10.76 -46.57 13.56
CA PHE A 685 -12.09 -47.19 13.52
C PHE A 685 -13.17 -46.15 13.86
N MET A 686 -14.43 -46.46 13.54
CA MET A 686 -15.64 -45.83 14.09
C MET A 686 -16.42 -46.90 14.87
N PRO A 687 -17.17 -46.54 15.93
CA PRO A 687 -18.01 -47.51 16.63
C PRO A 687 -19.08 -48.07 15.70
N THR A 688 -19.31 -49.38 15.72
CA THR A 688 -20.39 -50.03 14.97
C THR A 688 -21.22 -50.96 15.85
N GLU A 689 -22.46 -51.22 15.45
CA GLU A 689 -23.40 -52.10 16.19
C GLU A 689 -22.79 -53.48 16.50
N ALA A 690 -21.94 -53.96 15.60
CA ALA A 690 -21.23 -55.22 15.72
C ALA A 690 -20.16 -55.26 16.83
N ASP A 691 -19.63 -54.10 17.26
CA ASP A 691 -18.54 -54.01 18.24
C ASP A 691 -19.04 -54.15 19.69
N GLY A 692 -20.35 -54.02 19.93
CA GLY A 692 -20.99 -54.21 21.24
C GLY A 692 -20.56 -53.23 22.34
N LYS A 693 -19.81 -52.17 22.00
CA LYS A 693 -19.30 -51.14 22.93
C LYS A 693 -19.83 -49.77 22.56
N LEU A 694 -20.55 -49.13 23.47
CA LEU A 694 -20.93 -47.71 23.37
C LEU A 694 -19.73 -46.85 23.75
N TYR A 695 -19.30 -45.97 22.84
CA TYR A 695 -18.21 -45.02 23.09
C TYR A 695 -18.81 -43.65 23.41
N THR A 696 -18.64 -43.21 24.66
CA THR A 696 -19.12 -41.90 25.15
C THR A 696 -18.09 -40.78 24.97
N ASP A 697 -16.88 -41.11 24.51
CA ASP A 697 -15.79 -40.15 24.37
C ASP A 697 -15.94 -39.32 23.08
N LEU A 698 -15.81 -38.00 23.18
CA LEU A 698 -15.78 -37.09 22.03
C LEU A 698 -14.45 -37.22 21.28
N TRP A 699 -14.51 -37.33 19.95
CA TRP A 699 -13.30 -37.52 19.13
C TRP A 699 -12.86 -36.19 18.54
N TYR A 700 -11.68 -35.71 18.95
CA TYR A 700 -11.10 -34.45 18.47
C TYR A 700 -10.40 -34.63 17.12
N GLY A 701 -10.87 -33.89 16.11
CA GLY A 701 -10.37 -34.00 14.74
C GLY A 701 -9.05 -33.28 14.49
N VAL A 702 -8.19 -33.88 13.67
CA VAL A 702 -7.04 -33.17 13.09
C VAL A 702 -7.54 -32.07 12.15
N ARG A 703 -6.95 -30.87 12.26
CA ARG A 703 -7.39 -29.67 11.55
C ARG A 703 -6.44 -29.32 10.41
N TYR A 704 -6.99 -28.82 9.31
CA TYR A 704 -6.24 -28.41 8.12
C TYR A 704 -6.69 -27.05 7.60
N THR A 705 -5.83 -26.39 6.82
CA THR A 705 -6.17 -25.12 6.14
C THR A 705 -6.79 -25.32 4.75
N LYS A 706 -6.58 -26.49 4.12
CA LYS A 706 -7.23 -26.92 2.87
C LYS A 706 -7.36 -28.45 2.84
N ALA A 707 -8.04 -28.99 1.83
CA ALA A 707 -8.15 -30.43 1.57
C ALA A 707 -6.81 -31.06 1.12
N ASP A 708 -5.80 -31.01 1.98
CA ASP A 708 -4.43 -31.44 1.71
C ASP A 708 -3.73 -31.82 3.02
N VAL A 709 -3.27 -33.06 3.10
CA VAL A 709 -2.63 -33.64 4.28
C VAL A 709 -1.34 -32.92 4.70
N THR A 710 -0.70 -32.20 3.77
CA THR A 710 0.51 -31.41 4.06
C THR A 710 0.20 -30.10 4.79
N THR A 711 -1.07 -29.73 4.89
CA THR A 711 -1.51 -28.44 5.47
C THR A 711 -2.14 -28.54 6.84
N LYS A 712 -1.68 -29.55 7.59
CA LYS A 712 -2.06 -29.77 8.98
C LYS A 712 -1.73 -28.53 9.82
N VAL A 713 -2.69 -28.09 10.62
CA VAL A 713 -2.53 -26.97 11.56
C VAL A 713 -2.13 -27.53 12.92
N PRO A 714 -1.05 -27.03 13.56
CA PRO A 714 -0.74 -27.38 14.94
C PRO A 714 -1.89 -27.00 15.87
N ASP A 715 -2.20 -27.85 16.85
CA ASP A 715 -3.32 -27.60 17.77
C ASP A 715 -3.17 -26.26 18.52
N ALA A 716 -1.95 -25.83 18.84
CA ALA A 716 -1.69 -24.53 19.45
C ALA A 716 -2.22 -23.35 18.61
N ASP A 717 -2.27 -23.48 17.29
CA ASP A 717 -2.64 -22.43 16.33
C ASP A 717 -4.10 -22.50 15.89
N THR A 718 -4.87 -23.52 16.32
CA THR A 718 -6.29 -23.64 15.97
C THR A 718 -7.19 -22.75 16.83
N PHE A 719 -8.30 -22.30 16.24
CA PHE A 719 -9.41 -21.66 16.96
C PHE A 719 -10.45 -22.71 17.36
N GLY A 720 -10.45 -23.06 18.64
CA GLY A 720 -11.32 -24.07 19.21
C GLY A 720 -11.12 -25.45 18.60
N ARG A 721 -12.09 -26.33 18.82
CA ARG A 721 -11.98 -27.76 18.49
C ARG A 721 -13.14 -28.22 17.63
N VAL A 722 -12.88 -29.17 16.71
CA VAL A 722 -13.96 -29.87 16.01
C VAL A 722 -14.06 -31.28 16.59
N TRP A 723 -15.25 -31.57 17.11
CA TRP A 723 -15.61 -32.86 17.66
C TRP A 723 -16.47 -33.62 16.66
N TYR A 724 -16.26 -34.93 16.61
CA TYR A 724 -17.22 -35.86 16.07
C TYR A 724 -17.93 -36.56 17.24
N THR A 725 -19.27 -36.56 17.23
CA THR A 725 -20.10 -37.19 18.26
C THR A 725 -20.47 -38.60 17.81
N PRO A 726 -19.87 -39.67 18.36
CA PRO A 726 -20.17 -41.02 17.89
C PRO A 726 -21.59 -41.49 18.29
N HIS A 727 -22.19 -40.90 19.35
CA HIS A 727 -23.56 -41.10 19.82
C HIS A 727 -24.03 -39.90 20.67
N ASP A 728 -25.27 -39.41 20.52
CA ASP A 728 -25.86 -38.34 21.35
C ASP A 728 -26.98 -38.89 22.25
N ASN A 729 -26.62 -39.58 23.34
CA ASN A 729 -27.62 -40.19 24.22
C ASN A 729 -27.85 -39.33 25.47
N ASN A 730 -28.75 -38.34 25.37
CA ASN A 730 -29.20 -37.57 26.54
C ASN A 730 -30.35 -38.25 27.32
N THR A 731 -30.82 -39.44 26.90
CA THR A 731 -32.01 -40.09 27.51
C THR A 731 -31.88 -41.59 27.85
N ASP A 732 -30.94 -42.36 27.31
CA ASP A 732 -30.66 -43.74 27.73
C ASP A 732 -29.21 -44.18 27.40
N THR A 733 -28.40 -44.51 28.40
CA THR A 733 -26.96 -44.78 28.25
C THR A 733 -26.62 -46.16 27.69
N HIS A 734 -27.62 -47.00 27.37
CA HIS A 734 -27.41 -48.39 26.92
C HIS A 734 -28.16 -48.79 25.64
N ALA A 735 -28.77 -47.86 24.91
CA ALA A 735 -29.47 -48.14 23.66
C ALA A 735 -28.68 -47.70 22.42
N TRP A 736 -28.54 -48.58 21.42
CA TRP A 736 -28.14 -48.22 20.06
C TRP A 736 -29.20 -47.30 19.48
N ASP A 737 -28.88 -46.02 19.26
CA ASP A 737 -29.79 -45.06 18.67
C ASP A 737 -29.61 -44.96 17.14
N ASN A 738 -30.67 -44.56 16.46
CA ASN A 738 -30.68 -44.36 15.02
C ASN A 738 -30.34 -42.92 14.62
N GLN A 739 -29.81 -42.09 15.53
CA GLN A 739 -29.56 -40.68 15.27
C GLN A 739 -28.28 -40.50 14.46
N THR A 740 -28.30 -39.60 13.48
CA THR A 740 -27.14 -39.35 12.60
C THR A 740 -26.09 -38.52 13.33
N ASN A 741 -24.85 -39.02 13.37
CA ASN A 741 -23.72 -38.35 14.02
C ASN A 741 -23.42 -37.00 13.37
N VAL A 742 -22.97 -36.03 14.16
CA VAL A 742 -22.71 -34.66 13.69
C VAL A 742 -21.28 -34.21 14.01
N LEU A 743 -20.82 -33.22 13.25
CA LEU A 743 -19.60 -32.48 13.57
C LEU A 743 -19.96 -31.21 14.33
N LEU A 744 -19.24 -30.96 15.42
CA LEU A 744 -19.43 -29.84 16.32
C LEU A 744 -18.16 -29.01 16.36
N TRP A 745 -18.21 -27.75 15.90
CA TRP A 745 -17.09 -26.82 16.10
C TRP A 745 -17.35 -26.02 17.38
N ASN A 746 -16.64 -26.43 18.43
CA ASN A 746 -16.71 -25.92 19.78
C ASN A 746 -15.64 -24.82 19.97
N LEU A 747 -16.10 -23.63 20.35
CA LEU A 747 -15.27 -22.46 20.66
C LEU A 747 -15.25 -22.17 22.17
N GLN A 748 -15.47 -23.17 23.02
CA GLN A 748 -15.53 -23.01 24.47
C GLN A 748 -14.15 -22.81 25.10
N PRO A 749 -14.06 -22.04 26.20
CA PRO A 749 -12.88 -22.07 27.05
C PRO A 749 -12.88 -23.38 27.85
N ALA A 750 -11.85 -24.22 27.70
CA ALA A 750 -11.81 -25.51 28.40
C ALA A 750 -11.30 -25.38 29.85
N SER A 751 -11.73 -26.28 30.71
CA SER A 751 -11.30 -26.36 32.12
C SER A 751 -9.92 -27.03 32.35
N ALA A 752 -9.20 -27.49 31.31
CA ALA A 752 -7.95 -28.24 31.46
C ALA A 752 -6.92 -27.98 30.33
N THR A 753 -5.65 -28.28 30.63
CA THR A 753 -4.37 -27.94 29.95
C THR A 753 -4.11 -28.57 28.57
N HIS A 754 -5.11 -28.66 27.69
CA HIS A 754 -4.89 -29.15 26.31
C HIS A 754 -4.56 -28.00 25.35
N GLU A 755 -3.61 -28.24 24.42
CA GLU A 755 -3.30 -27.32 23.33
C GLU A 755 -4.53 -27.14 22.41
N GLY A 756 -4.80 -25.92 21.92
CA GLY A 756 -5.97 -25.63 21.07
C GLY A 756 -7.22 -25.07 21.75
N ASN A 757 -7.28 -25.06 23.09
CA ASN A 757 -8.41 -24.49 23.82
C ASN A 757 -8.53 -22.98 23.66
N MET A 758 -9.76 -22.45 23.61
CA MET A 758 -9.99 -21.01 23.61
C MET A 758 -9.62 -20.42 24.98
N ASN A 759 -8.96 -19.27 24.95
CA ASN A 759 -8.66 -18.43 26.10
C ASN A 759 -8.82 -16.96 25.68
N ALA A 760 -8.71 -16.03 26.62
CA ALA A 760 -8.92 -14.61 26.33
C ALA A 760 -8.05 -14.09 25.18
N ASP A 761 -6.78 -14.52 25.09
CA ASP A 761 -5.87 -14.08 24.03
C ASP A 761 -6.26 -14.68 22.67
N LYS A 762 -6.69 -15.94 22.63
CA LYS A 762 -7.19 -16.58 21.41
C LYS A 762 -8.52 -16.00 20.94
N TYR A 763 -9.40 -15.58 21.83
CA TYR A 763 -10.61 -14.84 21.46
C TYR A 763 -10.25 -13.50 20.81
N GLU A 764 -9.27 -12.79 21.35
CA GLU A 764 -8.76 -11.54 20.74
C GLU A 764 -8.18 -11.78 19.34
N GLN A 765 -7.36 -12.83 19.18
CA GLN A 765 -6.82 -13.23 17.88
C GLN A 765 -7.91 -13.63 16.89
N LEU A 766 -8.93 -14.39 17.34
CA LEU A 766 -10.08 -14.76 16.53
C LEU A 766 -10.87 -13.52 16.10
N MET A 767 -11.15 -12.59 17.01
CA MET A 767 -11.80 -11.32 16.68
C MET A 767 -10.99 -10.51 15.64
N GLU A 768 -9.67 -10.48 15.75
CA GLU A 768 -8.80 -9.80 14.78
C GLU A 768 -8.78 -10.49 13.41
N ALA A 769 -8.66 -11.82 13.38
CA ALA A 769 -8.71 -12.63 12.17
C ALA A 769 -10.06 -12.47 11.46
N ALA A 770 -11.15 -12.44 12.23
CA ALA A 770 -12.54 -12.30 11.78
C ALA A 770 -12.96 -10.83 11.53
N LYS A 771 -12.06 -9.86 11.78
CA LYS A 771 -12.29 -8.41 11.59
C LYS A 771 -13.48 -7.85 12.38
N VAL A 772 -13.61 -8.28 13.63
CA VAL A 772 -14.64 -7.81 14.57
C VAL A 772 -14.24 -6.48 15.18
N THR A 773 -15.13 -5.49 15.12
CA THR A 773 -14.91 -4.12 15.64
C THR A 773 -16.15 -3.61 16.36
N TYR A 774 -16.03 -2.51 17.09
CA TYR A 774 -17.22 -1.82 17.62
C TYR A 774 -18.17 -1.36 16.51
N ALA A 775 -17.65 -0.89 15.38
CA ALA A 775 -18.45 -0.47 14.22
C ALA A 775 -19.21 -1.63 13.56
N SER A 776 -18.70 -2.86 13.67
CA SER A 776 -19.42 -4.06 13.24
C SER A 776 -20.45 -4.55 14.26
N LYS A 777 -20.60 -3.88 15.42
CA LYS A 777 -21.48 -4.29 16.52
C LYS A 777 -21.22 -5.73 16.96
N GLY A 778 -19.94 -6.08 17.09
CA GLY A 778 -19.53 -7.42 17.51
C GLY A 778 -19.60 -8.50 16.42
N LEU A 779 -20.04 -8.19 15.20
CA LEU A 779 -20.10 -9.16 14.09
C LEU A 779 -18.75 -9.35 13.42
N ASN A 780 -18.47 -10.58 12.96
CA ASN A 780 -17.35 -10.85 12.07
C ASN A 780 -17.58 -10.30 10.66
N LYS A 781 -16.57 -9.63 10.10
CA LYS A 781 -16.57 -9.11 8.72
C LYS A 781 -15.69 -9.92 7.77
N LYS A 782 -15.08 -11.00 8.26
CA LYS A 782 -14.40 -12.03 7.49
C LYS A 782 -14.88 -13.41 7.97
N ALA A 783 -15.12 -14.32 7.02
CA ALA A 783 -15.44 -15.71 7.33
C ALA A 783 -14.27 -16.39 8.07
N VAL A 784 -14.60 -17.37 8.91
CA VAL A 784 -13.61 -18.18 9.63
C VAL A 784 -13.88 -19.64 9.30
N ASP A 785 -12.84 -20.33 8.85
CA ASP A 785 -12.98 -21.61 8.17
C ASP A 785 -12.05 -22.67 8.75
N THR A 786 -12.42 -23.94 8.55
CA THR A 786 -11.56 -25.06 8.89
C THR A 786 -11.89 -26.34 8.14
N TRP A 787 -10.90 -27.21 8.01
CA TRP A 787 -11.04 -28.53 7.38
C TRP A 787 -10.80 -29.68 8.37
N VAL A 788 -11.61 -30.74 8.25
CA VAL A 788 -11.41 -32.06 8.88
C VAL A 788 -11.64 -33.17 7.84
N ARG A 789 -11.24 -34.41 8.12
CA ARG A 789 -11.42 -35.51 7.17
C ARG A 789 -11.88 -36.84 7.78
N PHE A 790 -12.64 -37.58 6.98
CA PHE A 790 -12.93 -39.00 7.18
C PHE A 790 -12.15 -39.82 6.15
N ILE A 791 -11.66 -41.00 6.52
CA ILE A 791 -10.80 -41.84 5.68
C ILE A 791 -11.48 -43.20 5.47
N ASN A 792 -11.60 -43.62 4.21
CA ASN A 792 -12.14 -44.94 3.85
C ASN A 792 -11.17 -46.05 4.30
N LYS A 793 -11.66 -47.07 4.99
CA LYS A 793 -10.87 -48.15 5.58
C LYS A 793 -10.21 -49.04 4.52
N GLU A 794 -10.91 -49.32 3.42
CA GLU A 794 -10.46 -50.25 2.37
C GLU A 794 -9.52 -49.57 1.37
N ASN A 795 -9.98 -48.47 0.77
CA ASN A 795 -9.32 -47.87 -0.38
C ASN A 795 -8.55 -46.57 -0.04
N LYS A 796 -8.60 -46.13 1.22
CA LYS A 796 -7.90 -44.96 1.76
C LYS A 796 -8.27 -43.60 1.16
N THR A 797 -9.34 -43.51 0.35
CA THR A 797 -9.88 -42.21 -0.09
C THR A 797 -10.50 -41.43 1.07
N SER A 798 -10.41 -40.11 1.00
CA SER A 798 -10.89 -39.21 2.06
C SER A 798 -12.19 -38.52 1.68
N VAL A 799 -13.03 -38.27 2.68
CA VAL A 799 -14.09 -37.27 2.63
C VAL A 799 -13.61 -36.06 3.41
N TRP A 800 -13.29 -34.99 2.69
CA TRP A 800 -12.85 -33.72 3.26
C TRP A 800 -14.07 -32.85 3.57
N VAL A 801 -14.18 -32.44 4.83
CA VAL A 801 -15.28 -31.60 5.32
C VAL A 801 -14.75 -30.20 5.61
N HIS A 802 -15.26 -29.22 4.86
CA HIS A 802 -15.03 -27.80 5.08
C HIS A 802 -16.15 -27.22 5.95
N LEU A 803 -15.78 -26.69 7.11
CA LEU A 803 -16.70 -25.99 8.01
C LEU A 803 -16.39 -24.49 7.98
N THR A 804 -17.39 -23.70 7.61
CA THR A 804 -17.30 -22.25 7.50
C THR A 804 -18.24 -21.61 8.50
N ILE A 805 -17.74 -20.64 9.26
CA ILE A 805 -18.56 -19.63 9.95
C ILE A 805 -18.64 -18.41 9.03
N PRO A 806 -19.80 -18.18 8.36
CA PRO A 806 -19.92 -17.11 7.38
C PRO A 806 -19.77 -15.71 7.99
N VAL A 807 -19.63 -14.71 7.14
CA VAL A 807 -19.70 -13.29 7.54
C VAL A 807 -21.03 -13.02 8.25
N ASP A 808 -20.98 -12.20 9.31
CA ASP A 808 -22.12 -11.83 10.15
C ASP A 808 -22.79 -13.00 10.90
N LYS A 809 -22.10 -14.13 11.07
CA LYS A 809 -22.57 -15.30 11.83
C LYS A 809 -21.82 -15.57 13.13
N LEU A 810 -20.70 -14.88 13.38
CA LEU A 810 -19.99 -14.92 14.65
C LEU A 810 -20.20 -13.61 15.39
N HIS A 811 -20.90 -13.67 16.52
CA HIS A 811 -21.31 -12.53 17.33
C HIS A 811 -20.47 -12.48 18.59
N PHE A 812 -19.77 -11.37 18.82
CA PHE A 812 -19.09 -11.06 20.08
C PHE A 812 -19.82 -9.96 20.83
N GLU A 813 -19.69 -9.96 22.16
CA GLU A 813 -20.23 -8.88 22.97
C GLU A 813 -19.48 -7.56 22.68
N TYR A 814 -20.21 -6.46 22.71
CA TYR A 814 -19.68 -5.13 22.43
C TYR A 814 -20.37 -4.08 23.29
N GLY A 815 -19.73 -2.94 23.47
CA GLY A 815 -20.27 -1.92 24.35
C GLY A 815 -19.56 -0.58 24.23
N LYS A 816 -19.86 0.30 25.18
CA LYS A 816 -19.28 1.63 25.27
C LYS A 816 -19.10 2.02 26.73
N ILE A 817 -18.42 3.12 26.92
CA ILE A 817 -18.29 3.80 28.21
C ILE A 817 -19.05 5.12 28.18
N GLY A 818 -19.51 5.55 29.36
CA GLY A 818 -20.15 6.86 29.55
C GLY A 818 -19.32 8.01 28.99
N ASN A 819 -19.98 9.14 28.74
CA ASN A 819 -19.32 10.31 28.16
C ASN A 819 -18.28 10.88 29.14
N LYS A 820 -17.11 11.24 28.58
CA LYS A 820 -15.99 11.84 29.32
C LYS A 820 -16.14 13.35 29.32
N VAL A 821 -15.85 14.00 30.44
CA VAL A 821 -15.64 15.46 30.46
C VAL A 821 -14.18 15.72 30.06
N LEU A 822 -13.89 15.90 28.78
CA LEU A 822 -12.50 15.88 28.32
C LEU A 822 -11.72 17.12 28.77
N ARG A 823 -12.32 18.30 28.94
CA ARG A 823 -11.64 19.48 29.51
C ARG A 823 -11.61 19.56 31.04
N HIS A 824 -11.87 18.45 31.74
CA HIS A 824 -12.15 18.41 33.18
C HIS A 824 -11.21 19.27 34.03
N TRP A 825 -9.95 18.87 34.13
CA TRP A 825 -9.12 19.29 35.25
C TRP A 825 -8.63 20.75 35.12
N TYR A 826 -8.33 21.22 33.90
CA TYR A 826 -8.08 22.63 33.67
C TYR A 826 -9.31 23.50 33.94
N PHE A 827 -10.50 23.04 33.52
CA PHE A 827 -11.75 23.77 33.71
C PHE A 827 -12.08 23.98 35.20
N PHE A 828 -11.97 22.93 36.02
CA PHE A 828 -12.33 23.01 37.44
C PHE A 828 -11.32 23.78 38.31
N ASN A 829 -10.06 23.90 37.86
CA ASN A 829 -8.97 24.42 38.68
C ASN A 829 -8.32 25.72 38.16
N SER A 830 -8.75 26.27 37.02
CA SER A 830 -8.21 27.53 36.47
C SER A 830 -8.93 28.77 37.00
N HIS A 831 -8.22 29.91 37.02
CA HIS A 831 -8.75 31.19 37.51
C HIS A 831 -9.87 31.78 36.62
N ASN A 832 -9.94 31.38 35.34
CA ASN A 832 -10.93 31.86 34.37
C ASN A 832 -11.78 30.68 33.89
N ALA A 833 -13.02 30.57 34.39
CA ALA A 833 -13.94 29.52 33.94
C ALA A 833 -14.27 29.68 32.45
N ILE A 834 -13.96 28.68 31.64
CA ILE A 834 -14.39 28.62 30.23
C ILE A 834 -15.92 28.43 30.17
N PRO A 835 -16.66 29.13 29.28
CA PRO A 835 -18.11 28.97 29.15
C PRO A 835 -18.53 27.50 28.98
N GLU A 836 -19.63 27.12 29.62
CA GLU A 836 -20.16 25.74 29.66
C GLU A 836 -20.35 25.11 28.27
N ALA A 837 -20.69 25.92 27.27
CA ALA A 837 -20.86 25.51 25.88
C ALA A 837 -19.62 24.93 25.19
N LYS A 838 -18.40 25.11 25.73
CA LYS A 838 -17.14 24.64 25.12
C LYS A 838 -16.56 23.38 25.78
N ARG A 839 -17.32 22.70 26.65
CA ARG A 839 -16.80 21.57 27.46
C ARG A 839 -16.81 20.21 26.75
N ASP A 840 -17.68 20.02 25.76
CA ASP A 840 -17.93 18.72 25.11
C ASP A 840 -17.19 18.54 23.76
N GLU A 841 -16.45 19.56 23.30
CA GLU A 841 -15.90 19.64 21.94
C GLU A 841 -14.43 19.17 21.79
N ALA A 842 -13.81 18.62 22.85
CA ALA A 842 -12.36 18.36 22.87
C ALA A 842 -12.04 16.87 23.03
N PHE A 843 -11.01 16.36 22.35
CA PHE A 843 -10.55 14.95 22.44
C PHE A 843 -9.54 14.71 23.58
N ASP A 844 -9.22 15.73 24.35
CA ASP A 844 -8.05 15.78 25.21
C ASP A 844 -8.32 16.32 26.62
N VAL A 845 -7.61 15.71 27.56
CA VAL A 845 -7.55 16.02 28.99
C VAL A 845 -6.29 16.80 29.27
N HIS A 846 -6.40 17.93 29.95
CA HIS A 846 -5.22 18.64 30.45
C HIS A 846 -4.90 18.13 31.85
N ALA A 847 -3.76 17.46 32.02
CA ALA A 847 -3.20 17.09 33.31
C ALA A 847 -2.04 18.04 33.64
N ASN A 848 -2.03 18.58 34.85
CA ASN A 848 -0.92 19.35 35.40
C ASN A 848 -0.78 19.03 36.90
N LEU A 849 0.06 19.78 37.58
CA LEU A 849 0.35 19.60 39.00
C LEU A 849 -0.87 19.91 39.90
N PRO A 850 -1.08 19.13 40.98
CA PRO A 850 -2.18 19.31 41.90
C PRO A 850 -2.23 20.74 42.45
N THR A 851 -3.43 21.18 42.80
CA THR A 851 -3.67 22.47 43.44
C THR A 851 -3.30 22.44 44.93
N PRO A 852 -3.06 23.60 45.57
CA PRO A 852 -2.87 23.69 47.02
C PRO A 852 -4.06 23.12 47.81
N SER A 853 -5.27 23.23 47.26
CA SER A 853 -6.50 22.67 47.83
C SER A 853 -6.60 21.14 47.73
N GLU A 854 -6.03 20.53 46.70
CA GLU A 854 -6.11 19.08 46.46
C GLU A 854 -5.09 18.28 47.28
N SER A 855 -3.92 18.86 47.59
CA SER A 855 -2.80 18.06 48.09
C SER A 855 -2.55 18.13 49.60
N THR A 856 -3.26 18.97 50.36
CA THR A 856 -2.92 19.39 51.75
C THR A 856 -1.53 20.03 51.89
N ILE A 857 -0.78 20.16 50.78
CA ILE A 857 0.57 20.70 50.73
C ILE A 857 0.48 22.22 50.66
N THR A 858 0.83 22.86 51.76
CA THR A 858 0.78 24.33 51.90
C THR A 858 2.13 25.02 51.69
N THR A 859 3.18 24.28 51.31
CA THR A 859 4.55 24.83 51.23
C THR A 859 5.31 24.48 49.96
N GLU A 860 5.62 23.20 49.70
CA GLU A 860 6.46 22.78 48.56
C GLU A 860 5.92 21.50 47.93
N LEU A 861 5.74 21.50 46.61
CA LEU A 861 5.26 20.36 45.86
C LEU A 861 6.44 19.46 45.42
N PRO A 862 6.53 18.21 45.91
CA PRO A 862 7.61 17.29 45.53
C PRO A 862 7.51 16.89 44.06
N ALA A 863 8.66 16.63 43.41
CA ALA A 863 8.74 16.26 41.98
C ALA A 863 7.86 15.05 41.59
N ASN A 864 7.57 14.15 42.55
CA ASN A 864 6.76 12.95 42.34
C ASN A 864 5.24 13.16 42.37
N LYS A 865 4.78 14.41 42.53
CA LYS A 865 3.35 14.74 42.63
C LYS A 865 2.68 15.14 41.31
N PHE A 866 3.31 14.87 40.17
CA PHE A 866 2.66 15.08 38.87
C PHE A 866 1.78 13.87 38.48
N ASP A 867 0.78 13.59 39.32
CA ASP A 867 -0.17 12.49 39.19
C ASP A 867 -1.56 13.01 38.81
N LYS A 868 -2.31 12.25 38.00
CA LYS A 868 -3.73 12.48 37.75
C LYS A 868 -4.54 11.19 37.73
N ASP A 869 -5.61 11.12 38.51
CA ASP A 869 -6.59 10.03 38.41
C ASP A 869 -7.52 10.27 37.21
N LEU A 870 -7.46 9.36 36.24
CA LEU A 870 -8.24 9.41 35.01
C LEU A 870 -9.73 9.15 35.27
N ARG A 871 -10.10 8.48 36.37
CA ARG A 871 -11.51 8.18 36.71
C ARG A 871 -12.31 9.45 36.98
N GLU A 872 -11.65 10.53 37.39
CA GLU A 872 -12.29 11.82 37.65
C GLU A 872 -12.93 12.43 36.40
N LEU A 873 -12.60 11.98 35.19
CA LEU A 873 -13.21 12.48 33.95
C LEU A 873 -14.73 12.19 33.85
N TRP A 874 -15.27 11.34 34.73
CA TRP A 874 -16.66 10.87 34.70
C TRP A 874 -17.54 11.37 35.85
N LEU A 875 -17.13 12.39 36.64
CA LEU A 875 -17.76 12.83 37.91
C LEU A 875 -19.30 12.74 38.05
N LYS A 876 -20.07 13.05 36.99
CA LYS A 876 -21.56 13.07 37.03
C LYS A 876 -22.23 11.73 36.70
N GLU A 877 -21.67 10.98 35.75
CA GLU A 877 -22.27 9.72 35.26
C GLU A 877 -21.58 8.47 35.80
N GLY A 878 -20.37 8.62 36.36
CA GLY A 878 -19.53 7.51 36.78
C GLY A 878 -18.84 6.81 35.60
N LEU A 879 -17.74 6.11 35.88
CA LEU A 879 -17.06 5.26 34.91
C LEU A 879 -17.84 3.94 34.76
N ILE A 880 -18.97 3.98 34.05
CA ILE A 880 -19.89 2.84 33.94
C ILE A 880 -19.72 2.16 32.57
N PRO A 881 -19.33 0.87 32.52
CA PRO A 881 -19.35 0.10 31.28
C PRO A 881 -20.79 -0.24 30.89
N THR A 882 -21.16 0.01 29.63
CA THR A 882 -22.46 -0.36 29.07
C THR A 882 -22.26 -1.33 27.93
N LEU A 883 -22.79 -2.55 28.05
CA LEU A 883 -22.83 -3.52 26.96
C LEU A 883 -24.08 -3.31 26.12
N GLU A 884 -23.96 -3.46 24.80
CA GLU A 884 -24.98 -3.15 23.80
C GLU A 884 -25.44 -4.39 23.02
N GLY A 885 -24.83 -5.56 23.25
CA GLY A 885 -25.29 -6.84 22.72
C GLY A 885 -26.61 -7.31 23.34
N ASP A 886 -27.19 -8.35 22.72
CA ASP A 886 -28.40 -8.98 23.25
C ASP A 886 -28.07 -9.73 24.54
N ALA A 887 -28.43 -9.13 25.67
CA ALA A 887 -28.18 -9.68 27.00
C ALA A 887 -28.82 -11.08 27.22
N SER A 888 -29.82 -11.48 26.42
CA SER A 888 -30.37 -12.84 26.46
C SER A 888 -29.46 -13.89 25.81
N LYS A 889 -28.55 -13.45 24.94
CA LYS A 889 -27.55 -14.29 24.26
C LYS A 889 -26.20 -14.24 24.95
N PHE A 890 -25.83 -13.12 25.57
CA PHE A 890 -24.55 -12.92 26.28
C PHE A 890 -24.68 -12.96 27.81
N THR A 891 -25.46 -13.91 28.32
CA THR A 891 -25.80 -13.98 29.76
C THR A 891 -24.59 -14.07 30.70
N LYS A 892 -23.45 -14.61 30.27
CA LYS A 892 -22.27 -14.76 31.13
C LYS A 892 -21.53 -13.44 31.38
N PHE A 893 -21.79 -12.39 30.60
CA PHE A 893 -21.19 -11.06 30.79
C PHE A 893 -21.88 -10.24 31.90
N TYR A 894 -22.91 -10.80 32.53
CA TYR A 894 -23.71 -10.16 33.56
C TYR A 894 -23.77 -10.99 34.85
N ASP A 895 -23.82 -10.32 36.00
CA ASP A 895 -24.09 -10.97 37.28
C ASP A 895 -25.59 -11.32 37.44
N ALA A 896 -25.95 -11.99 38.54
CA ALA A 896 -27.33 -12.35 38.83
C ALA A 896 -28.29 -11.14 38.97
N SER A 897 -27.75 -9.95 39.21
CA SER A 897 -28.49 -8.68 39.29
C SER A 897 -28.49 -7.91 37.96
N LYS A 898 -27.97 -8.50 36.88
CA LYS A 898 -27.78 -7.90 35.55
C LYS A 898 -26.78 -6.74 35.50
N ASN A 899 -25.88 -6.63 36.46
CA ASN A 899 -24.75 -5.72 36.36
C ASN A 899 -23.67 -6.32 35.45
N VAL A 900 -22.98 -5.47 34.70
CA VAL A 900 -21.88 -5.86 33.82
C VAL A 900 -20.71 -6.37 34.67
N LEU A 901 -20.22 -7.58 34.40
CA LEU A 901 -19.11 -8.20 35.12
C LEU A 901 -17.73 -7.66 34.71
N THR A 902 -17.59 -7.23 33.46
CA THR A 902 -16.30 -6.69 32.98
C THR A 902 -15.98 -5.37 33.67
N THR A 903 -14.76 -5.24 34.14
CA THR A 903 -14.24 -4.05 34.82
C THR A 903 -13.46 -3.18 33.84
N VAL A 904 -13.26 -1.91 34.20
CA VAL A 904 -12.58 -0.94 33.34
C VAL A 904 -11.15 -0.71 33.82
N ASP A 905 -10.22 -0.68 32.88
CA ASP A 905 -8.82 -0.32 33.10
C ASP A 905 -8.31 0.65 32.01
N PHE A 906 -7.06 1.11 32.10
CA PHE A 906 -6.47 2.03 31.14
C PHE A 906 -5.12 1.54 30.64
N GLU A 907 -4.87 1.74 29.36
CA GLU A 907 -3.58 1.47 28.72
C GLU A 907 -3.14 2.69 27.91
N PHE A 908 -1.84 2.90 27.78
CA PHE A 908 -1.33 3.75 26.71
C PHE A 908 -1.57 3.09 25.35
N THR A 909 -1.75 3.92 24.34
CA THR A 909 -1.83 3.50 22.94
C THR A 909 -0.87 4.35 22.11
N THR A 910 -0.69 3.96 20.85
CA THR A 910 0.17 4.72 19.94
C THR A 910 -0.62 5.82 19.23
N PRO A 911 0.04 6.91 18.81
CA PRO A 911 -0.59 7.90 17.95
C PRO A 911 -0.88 7.31 16.56
N VAL A 912 -2.07 7.62 16.05
CA VAL A 912 -2.53 7.28 14.70
C VAL A 912 -3.17 8.53 14.10
N LYS A 913 -2.61 9.01 12.99
CA LYS A 913 -3.05 10.21 12.30
C LYS A 913 -4.50 10.07 11.82
N GLY A 914 -5.33 11.05 12.18
CA GLY A 914 -6.76 11.07 11.89
C GLY A 914 -7.63 10.22 12.82
N VAL A 915 -7.04 9.52 13.80
CA VAL A 915 -7.78 8.71 14.79
C VAL A 915 -7.68 9.36 16.17
N ASN A 916 -6.49 9.35 16.78
CA ASN A 916 -6.22 9.96 18.08
C ASN A 916 -5.08 11.00 18.02
N SER A 917 -4.54 11.30 16.83
CA SER A 917 -3.59 12.38 16.59
C SER A 917 -3.92 13.12 15.29
N LYS A 918 -3.67 14.43 15.22
CA LYS A 918 -3.88 15.22 13.98
C LYS A 918 -2.77 15.01 12.96
N ASN A 919 -1.52 14.86 13.44
CA ASN A 919 -0.33 14.93 12.60
C ASN A 919 0.65 13.76 12.76
N VAL A 920 0.54 12.96 13.84
CA VAL A 920 1.52 11.92 14.19
C VAL A 920 0.94 10.53 13.98
N SER A 921 1.71 9.64 13.36
CA SER A 921 1.46 8.19 13.35
C SER A 921 2.70 7.46 13.85
N ALA A 922 2.52 6.46 14.71
CA ALA A 922 3.61 5.58 15.08
C ALA A 922 4.04 4.71 13.88
N THR A 923 5.35 4.49 13.78
CA THR A 923 5.96 3.56 12.83
C THR A 923 6.65 2.47 13.65
N ASN A 924 6.31 1.20 13.40
CA ASN A 924 6.81 0.06 14.17
C ASN A 924 6.64 0.20 15.70
N GLY A 925 5.53 0.81 16.13
CA GLY A 925 5.23 1.01 17.56
C GLY A 925 5.98 2.16 18.25
N SER A 926 6.74 2.97 17.50
CA SER A 926 7.47 4.14 18.01
C SER A 926 7.10 5.44 17.30
N TRP A 927 7.23 6.58 17.99
CA TRP A 927 6.96 7.91 17.43
C TRP A 927 7.92 8.97 17.97
N ASN A 928 8.13 10.04 17.22
CA ASN A 928 9.08 11.10 17.56
C ASN A 928 8.37 12.33 18.13
N VAL A 929 8.95 12.93 19.17
CA VAL A 929 8.45 14.15 19.80
C VAL A 929 9.62 15.11 20.03
N LYS A 930 9.40 16.41 19.77
CA LYS A 930 10.42 17.44 19.97
C LYS A 930 10.38 17.98 21.40
N GLY A 931 11.54 18.19 22.03
CA GLY A 931 11.67 18.86 23.33
C GLY A 931 12.01 20.35 23.23
N ALA A 932 11.95 21.06 24.35
CA ALA A 932 12.28 22.49 24.47
C ALA A 932 13.72 22.82 24.04
N SER A 933 14.65 21.90 24.28
CA SER A 933 16.05 21.95 23.86
C SER A 933 16.22 21.89 22.34
N GLY A 934 15.19 21.51 21.60
CA GLY A 934 15.27 21.21 20.17
C GLY A 934 15.69 19.77 19.84
N SER A 935 15.96 18.94 20.85
CA SER A 935 16.16 17.49 20.69
C SER A 935 14.89 16.80 20.21
N VAL A 936 15.05 15.75 19.41
CA VAL A 936 13.95 14.87 18.98
C VAL A 936 14.07 13.55 19.72
N TRP A 937 13.06 13.21 20.52
CA TRP A 937 13.01 12.01 21.33
C TRP A 937 12.14 10.95 20.65
N THR A 938 12.67 9.74 20.48
CA THR A 938 11.91 8.59 19.97
C THR A 938 11.30 7.83 21.14
N LEU A 939 9.97 7.80 21.18
CA LEU A 939 9.19 7.19 22.25
C LEU A 939 8.69 5.80 21.86
N LYS A 940 8.52 4.93 22.86
CA LYS A 940 7.97 3.58 22.71
C LYS A 940 7.18 3.17 23.95
N LEU A 941 6.13 2.40 23.76
CA LEU A 941 5.39 1.79 24.87
C LEU A 941 6.11 0.55 25.42
N SER A 942 5.98 0.31 26.72
CA SER A 942 6.27 -1.00 27.33
C SER A 942 5.34 -2.09 26.79
N ALA A 943 5.72 -3.35 26.98
CA ALA A 943 4.93 -4.50 26.49
C ALA A 943 3.53 -4.57 27.12
N ASP A 944 3.41 -4.20 28.40
CA ASP A 944 2.16 -4.08 29.14
C ASP A 944 1.40 -2.76 28.86
N LYS A 945 2.00 -1.85 28.07
CA LYS A 945 1.44 -0.54 27.70
C LYS A 945 1.15 0.39 28.88
N HIS A 946 1.82 0.20 30.01
CA HIS A 946 1.68 1.07 31.19
C HIS A 946 2.83 2.08 31.34
N VAL A 947 3.86 2.07 30.48
CA VAL A 947 4.97 3.02 30.53
C VAL A 947 5.31 3.56 29.14
N ILE A 948 5.56 4.87 29.05
CA ILE A 948 6.13 5.53 27.87
C ILE A 948 7.63 5.75 28.13
N TRP A 949 8.46 5.10 27.31
CA TRP A 949 9.91 5.19 27.35
C TRP A 949 10.43 6.11 26.24
N ALA A 950 11.39 6.96 26.55
CA ALA A 950 12.29 7.58 25.59
C ALA A 950 13.45 6.62 25.32
N MET A 951 13.58 6.18 24.07
CA MET A 951 14.56 5.18 23.65
C MET A 951 15.77 5.81 22.94
N GLN A 952 15.53 6.90 22.22
CA GLN A 952 16.55 7.56 21.41
C GLN A 952 16.44 9.07 21.54
N GLN A 953 17.58 9.75 21.41
CA GLN A 953 17.67 11.19 21.27
C GLN A 953 18.35 11.50 19.93
N ASN A 954 17.70 12.33 19.10
CA ASN A 954 18.17 12.70 17.76
C ASN A 954 18.56 11.51 16.86
N GLY A 955 17.87 10.37 17.01
CA GLY A 955 18.13 9.12 16.28
C GLY A 955 19.24 8.25 16.86
N LYS A 956 19.85 8.65 17.98
CA LYS A 956 20.88 7.88 18.70
C LYS A 956 20.26 7.15 19.89
N LEU A 957 20.53 5.85 20.00
CA LEU A 957 20.04 5.02 21.11
C LEU A 957 20.63 5.47 22.46
N LEU A 958 19.77 5.60 23.45
CA LEU A 958 20.17 5.88 24.83
C LEU A 958 20.75 4.61 25.47
N ALA A 959 21.83 4.76 26.23
CA ALA A 959 22.40 3.64 26.99
C ALA A 959 21.42 3.12 28.05
N ASN A 960 20.66 4.03 28.66
CA ASN A 960 19.58 3.73 29.58
C ASN A 960 18.32 4.45 29.07
N PRO A 961 17.28 3.74 28.62
CA PRO A 961 16.00 4.37 28.31
C PRO A 961 15.43 5.16 29.49
N GLU A 962 14.77 6.29 29.20
CA GLU A 962 14.24 7.19 30.22
C GLU A 962 12.72 7.09 30.29
N LYS A 963 12.14 7.13 31.50
CA LYS A 963 10.68 7.15 31.66
C LYS A 963 10.15 8.56 31.43
N VAL A 964 9.11 8.68 30.62
CA VAL A 964 8.42 9.96 30.38
C VAL A 964 7.10 10.03 31.15
N ALA A 965 6.30 8.96 31.08
CA ALA A 965 5.05 8.83 31.81
C ALA A 965 4.76 7.35 32.14
N GLU A 966 4.05 7.10 33.22
CA GLU A 966 3.57 5.77 33.60
C GLU A 966 2.12 5.79 34.09
N LEU A 967 1.42 4.69 33.90
CA LEU A 967 0.14 4.42 34.57
C LEU A 967 0.45 3.65 35.85
N ARG A 968 -0.01 4.18 36.98
CA ARG A 968 0.13 3.59 38.32
C ARG A 968 -1.20 2.99 38.75
N MET A 969 -1.12 1.90 39.49
CA MET A 969 -2.29 1.28 40.10
C MET A 969 -2.89 2.21 41.15
N ASN A 970 -4.19 2.33 41.11
CA ASN A 970 -4.94 3.07 42.09
C ASN A 970 -5.13 2.22 43.36
N PRO A 971 -4.80 2.76 44.54
CA PRO A 971 -4.96 2.04 45.81
C PRO A 971 -6.40 1.61 46.10
N ASP A 972 -7.39 2.35 45.56
CA ASP A 972 -8.80 2.14 45.92
C ASP A 972 -9.44 0.93 45.21
N ASN A 973 -9.02 0.65 43.97
CA ASN A 973 -9.72 -0.33 43.11
C ASN A 973 -8.78 -1.17 42.22
N THR A 974 -7.46 -1.10 42.46
CA THR A 974 -6.40 -1.82 41.75
C THR A 974 -6.33 -1.60 40.23
N SER A 975 -7.11 -0.68 39.65
CA SER A 975 -7.02 -0.30 38.22
C SER A 975 -5.82 0.61 37.96
N TYR A 976 -5.20 0.50 36.79
CA TYR A 976 -4.16 1.43 36.31
C TYR A 976 -4.79 2.74 35.85
N SER A 977 -5.25 3.56 36.81
CA SER A 977 -5.97 4.82 36.51
C SER A 977 -5.20 6.09 36.88
N ILE A 978 -4.06 5.99 37.56
CA ILE A 978 -3.26 7.17 37.91
C ILE A 978 -2.21 7.38 36.83
N VAL A 979 -2.37 8.40 36.00
CA VAL A 979 -1.31 8.79 35.06
C VAL A 979 -0.29 9.67 35.78
N HIS A 980 0.96 9.24 35.78
CA HIS A 980 2.09 9.95 36.35
C HIS A 980 3.01 10.48 35.26
N TYR A 981 3.45 11.73 35.39
CA TYR A 981 4.47 12.33 34.54
C TYR A 981 5.78 12.55 35.30
N PHE A 982 6.90 12.12 34.73
CA PHE A 982 8.20 12.19 35.42
C PHE A 982 8.75 13.63 35.45
N GLY A 983 9.19 14.07 36.63
CA GLY A 983 9.92 15.33 36.85
C GLY A 983 11.39 15.08 37.17
N GLU A 984 11.99 15.93 38.01
CA GLU A 984 13.31 15.66 38.62
C GLU A 984 13.21 14.62 39.74
N GLU A 985 12.84 13.39 39.38
CA GLU A 985 12.83 12.25 40.27
C GLU A 985 13.69 11.09 39.73
N GLY A 986 14.59 10.55 40.55
CA GLY A 986 15.43 9.40 40.18
C GLY A 986 16.63 9.76 39.28
N ILE A 987 17.01 8.85 38.39
CA ILE A 987 18.21 8.92 37.52
C ILE A 987 17.72 8.94 36.05
N ASN A 988 18.30 9.80 35.20
CA ASN A 988 17.95 10.00 33.77
C ASN A 988 16.54 10.55 33.54
N THR A 989 16.32 11.82 33.90
CA THR A 989 15.02 12.52 33.83
C THR A 989 14.91 13.53 32.69
N ASN A 990 15.94 13.61 31.84
CA ASN A 990 16.13 14.68 30.89
C ASN A 990 15.07 14.68 29.77
N ALA A 991 14.64 13.50 29.32
CA ALA A 991 13.60 13.37 28.30
C ALA A 991 12.27 13.94 28.80
N ALA A 992 11.85 13.60 30.03
CA ALA A 992 10.59 14.05 30.59
C ALA A 992 10.59 15.56 30.85
N THR A 993 11.66 16.11 31.43
CA THR A 993 11.75 17.56 31.65
C THR A 993 11.82 18.34 30.34
N ASP A 994 12.58 17.87 29.35
CA ASP A 994 12.69 18.53 28.04
C ASP A 994 11.38 18.55 27.25
N LEU A 995 10.62 17.44 27.26
CA LEU A 995 9.33 17.32 26.57
C LEU A 995 8.23 18.20 27.20
N LEU A 996 8.20 18.30 28.52
CA LEU A 996 7.20 19.10 29.25
C LEU A 996 7.39 20.60 28.98
N ASN A 997 8.65 21.04 28.82
CA ASN A 997 8.98 22.46 28.78
C ASN A 997 8.82 23.13 27.43
N LEU A 998 8.48 22.38 26.37
CA LEU A 998 8.36 22.90 25.01
C LEU A 998 7.36 24.05 24.91
N MET A 999 6.23 23.99 25.63
CA MET A 999 5.22 25.04 25.63
C MET A 999 4.39 25.03 26.92
N GLY A 1000 4.04 26.23 27.41
CA GLY A 1000 3.13 26.45 28.54
C GLY A 1000 2.01 27.41 28.15
N TYR A 1001 1.07 27.67 29.06
CA TYR A 1001 -0.15 28.45 28.80
C TYR A 1001 0.09 29.84 28.18
N ARG A 1002 1.25 30.44 28.47
CA ARG A 1002 1.72 31.69 27.87
C ARG A 1002 3.03 31.50 27.13
N ASP A 1003 3.21 32.32 26.10
CA ASP A 1003 4.49 32.41 25.39
C ASP A 1003 5.52 33.24 26.18
N ASN A 1004 6.71 33.37 25.61
CA ASN A 1004 7.83 34.13 26.20
C ASN A 1004 7.60 35.67 26.21
N THR A 1005 6.50 36.16 25.66
CA THR A 1005 6.07 37.57 25.71
C THR A 1005 4.92 37.80 26.71
N GLY A 1006 4.43 36.73 27.34
CA GLY A 1006 3.33 36.78 28.29
C GLY A 1006 1.94 36.74 27.64
N LYS A 1007 1.85 36.54 26.32
CA LYS A 1007 0.58 36.42 25.61
C LYS A 1007 -0.04 35.05 25.88
N VAL A 1008 -1.34 35.03 26.15
CA VAL A 1008 -2.14 33.81 26.29
C VAL A 1008 -2.22 33.11 24.94
N ILE A 1009 -1.93 31.80 24.89
CA ILE A 1009 -1.98 31.00 23.65
C ILE A 1009 -3.36 30.28 23.48
N GLU A 1010 -4.31 30.53 24.41
CA GLU A 1010 -5.61 29.86 24.58
C GLU A 1010 -6.45 29.66 23.30
N SER A 1011 -6.48 30.61 22.36
CA SER A 1011 -7.31 30.48 21.15
C SER A 1011 -6.82 29.46 20.12
N THR A 1012 -5.61 28.90 20.30
CA THR A 1012 -4.96 28.02 19.29
C THR A 1012 -4.49 26.68 19.86
N TYR A 1013 -4.73 26.42 21.16
CA TYR A 1013 -4.31 25.19 21.84
C TYR A 1013 -4.94 23.92 21.26
N LEU A 1014 -6.18 24.04 20.80
CA LEU A 1014 -7.06 22.91 20.49
C LEU A 1014 -6.92 22.44 19.05
N ASP A 1015 -6.47 23.31 18.13
CA ASP A 1015 -6.43 23.02 16.70
C ASP A 1015 -5.02 23.13 16.09
N ASP A 1016 -4.27 24.21 16.36
CA ASP A 1016 -3.03 24.53 15.63
C ASP A 1016 -1.74 24.15 16.38
N ASN A 1017 -1.82 23.93 17.69
CA ASN A 1017 -0.65 23.68 18.54
C ASN A 1017 -0.60 22.27 19.16
N ILE A 1018 -1.38 21.31 18.63
CA ILE A 1018 -1.42 19.91 19.11
C ILE A 1018 -0.05 19.25 19.26
N ASP A 1019 0.92 19.62 18.41
CA ASP A 1019 2.27 19.05 18.40
C ASP A 1019 3.28 19.84 19.27
N LYS A 1020 2.83 20.89 19.97
CA LYS A 1020 3.70 21.77 20.76
C LYS A 1020 3.64 21.51 22.28
N THR A 1021 2.79 20.59 22.74
CA THR A 1021 2.79 20.07 24.12
C THR A 1021 3.00 18.57 24.10
N PHE A 1022 3.61 18.01 25.15
CA PHE A 1022 3.64 16.55 25.29
C PHE A 1022 2.22 16.00 25.48
N THR A 1023 1.91 14.93 24.74
CA THR A 1023 0.62 14.25 24.77
C THR A 1023 0.84 12.76 24.98
N ALA A 1024 0.27 12.22 26.05
CA ALA A 1024 0.09 10.79 26.20
C ALA A 1024 -1.20 10.37 25.50
N TYR A 1025 -1.15 9.32 24.70
CA TYR A 1025 -2.30 8.74 24.02
C TYR A 1025 -2.81 7.57 24.85
N LEU A 1026 -4.07 7.62 25.27
CA LEU A 1026 -4.65 6.61 26.15
C LEU A 1026 -5.87 5.96 25.51
N LYS A 1027 -6.15 4.74 25.97
CA LYS A 1027 -7.42 4.08 25.75
C LYS A 1027 -7.92 3.47 27.05
N VAL A 1028 -9.23 3.46 27.17
CA VAL A 1028 -9.92 2.62 28.13
C VAL A 1028 -9.94 1.20 27.57
N VAL A 1029 -9.77 0.20 28.44
CA VAL A 1029 -9.88 -1.23 28.12
C VAL A 1029 -10.85 -1.90 29.08
N PHE A 1030 -11.53 -2.93 28.59
CA PHE A 1030 -12.38 -3.79 29.41
C PHE A 1030 -11.57 -5.00 29.87
N SER A 1031 -11.86 -5.49 31.07
CA SER A 1031 -11.23 -6.69 31.59
C SER A 1031 -11.65 -7.91 30.77
N LYS A 1032 -10.81 -8.96 30.84
CA LYS A 1032 -11.04 -10.23 30.15
C LYS A 1032 -12.13 -11.08 30.80
N GLU A 1033 -12.70 -10.65 31.92
CA GLU A 1033 -13.80 -11.34 32.58
C GLU A 1033 -15.11 -11.16 31.79
N PRO A 1034 -15.91 -12.21 31.59
CA PRO A 1034 -15.76 -13.60 32.08
C PRO A 1034 -14.86 -14.53 31.23
N CYS A 1035 -14.49 -14.17 30.01
CA CYS A 1035 -13.60 -15.00 29.17
C CYS A 1035 -12.84 -14.25 28.06
N TYR A 1036 -13.32 -13.09 27.63
CA TYR A 1036 -12.62 -12.15 26.75
C TYR A 1036 -13.14 -10.73 27.00
N ALA A 1037 -12.41 -9.72 26.53
CA ALA A 1037 -12.81 -8.33 26.66
C ALA A 1037 -13.79 -7.93 25.53
N PRO A 1038 -15.01 -7.43 25.84
CA PRO A 1038 -15.94 -6.95 24.82
C PRO A 1038 -15.35 -5.86 23.93
N ARG A 1039 -15.81 -5.76 22.67
CA ARG A 1039 -15.37 -4.67 21.77
C ARG A 1039 -16.01 -3.35 22.15
N ILE A 1040 -15.19 -2.35 22.47
CA ILE A 1040 -15.67 -1.07 22.99
C ILE A 1040 -15.52 0.10 22.02
N GLY A 1041 -16.54 0.97 22.01
CA GLY A 1041 -16.52 2.29 21.40
C GLY A 1041 -16.21 3.39 22.41
N ASN A 1042 -15.92 4.60 21.91
CA ASN A 1042 -15.63 5.81 22.73
C ASN A 1042 -14.48 5.63 23.74
N ASN A 1043 -13.57 4.69 23.51
CA ASN A 1043 -12.56 4.30 24.49
C ASN A 1043 -11.27 5.12 24.42
N LEU A 1044 -10.97 5.76 23.29
CA LEU A 1044 -9.79 6.59 23.09
C LEU A 1044 -9.96 7.98 23.71
N PHE A 1045 -8.87 8.54 24.24
CA PHE A 1045 -8.75 9.94 24.67
C PHE A 1045 -7.28 10.30 24.88
N ASN A 1046 -6.95 11.58 24.82
CA ASN A 1046 -5.59 12.06 25.00
C ASN A 1046 -5.42 12.74 26.35
N VAL A 1047 -4.22 12.66 26.93
CA VAL A 1047 -3.85 13.44 28.11
C VAL A 1047 -2.65 14.32 27.75
N ARG A 1048 -2.84 15.63 27.80
CA ARG A 1048 -1.81 16.63 27.59
C ARG A 1048 -1.21 17.07 28.90
N PHE A 1049 0.11 17.21 28.89
CA PHE A 1049 0.87 17.73 30.01
C PHE A 1049 1.32 19.14 29.67
N LEU A 1050 0.89 20.10 30.48
CA LEU A 1050 1.22 21.51 30.31
C LEU A 1050 2.41 21.87 31.19
N ARG A 1051 3.31 22.71 30.69
CA ARG A 1051 4.38 23.28 31.51
C ARG A 1051 3.78 24.00 32.73
N PRO A 1052 4.23 23.69 33.97
CA PRO A 1052 3.65 24.24 35.20
C PRO A 1052 3.68 25.76 35.33
N ILE A 1053 4.77 26.40 34.89
CA ILE A 1053 4.98 27.85 34.99
C ILE A 1053 5.38 28.44 33.63
N SER A 1054 4.99 29.69 33.40
CA SER A 1054 5.38 30.48 32.24
C SER A 1054 6.11 31.74 32.68
N VAL A 1055 7.20 32.08 31.99
CA VAL A 1055 8.12 33.16 32.34
C VAL A 1055 8.29 34.11 31.16
N TRP A 1056 8.26 35.42 31.41
CA TRP A 1056 8.61 36.46 30.42
C TRP A 1056 9.37 37.62 31.10
N PRO A 1057 10.14 38.42 30.33
CA PRO A 1057 10.99 39.45 30.92
C PRO A 1057 10.19 40.69 31.35
N VAL A 1058 10.66 41.37 32.39
CA VAL A 1058 10.23 42.70 32.78
C VAL A 1058 11.35 43.66 32.44
N HIS A 1059 11.18 44.42 31.37
CA HIS A 1059 12.17 45.40 30.92
C HIS A 1059 12.34 46.53 31.94
N VAL A 1060 13.58 46.96 32.12
CA VAL A 1060 13.97 47.97 33.12
C VAL A 1060 14.44 49.23 32.40
N THR A 1061 14.17 50.40 32.97
CA THR A 1061 14.68 51.68 32.48
C THR A 1061 15.43 52.37 33.61
N TRP A 1062 16.65 52.79 33.33
CA TRP A 1062 17.53 53.49 34.26
C TRP A 1062 18.04 54.78 33.65
N THR A 1063 18.49 55.70 34.51
CA THR A 1063 19.06 56.98 34.09
C THR A 1063 20.58 56.95 34.22
N ASP A 1064 21.28 57.38 33.19
CA ASP A 1064 22.73 57.48 33.15
C ASP A 1064 23.22 58.78 33.82
N ALA A 1065 23.21 58.79 35.15
CA ALA A 1065 23.56 59.94 35.99
C ALA A 1065 24.89 59.73 36.74
N LEU A 1066 25.68 60.81 36.83
CA LEU A 1066 26.99 60.79 37.48
C LEU A 1066 26.89 60.42 38.97
N ASN A 1067 27.69 59.45 39.41
CA ASN A 1067 27.78 58.92 40.77
C ASN A 1067 26.47 58.33 41.33
N GLN A 1068 25.48 58.04 40.48
CA GLN A 1068 24.23 57.39 40.87
C GLN A 1068 24.34 55.87 40.72
N ILE A 1069 23.84 55.14 41.72
CA ILE A 1069 23.76 53.68 41.71
C ILE A 1069 22.33 53.27 41.41
N GLU A 1070 22.14 52.59 40.29
CA GLU A 1070 20.88 51.94 39.90
C GLU A 1070 20.97 50.45 40.20
N LYS A 1071 19.93 49.87 40.81
CA LYS A 1071 19.92 48.46 41.18
C LYS A 1071 18.55 47.82 41.02
N LYS A 1072 18.51 46.54 40.64
CA LYS A 1072 17.28 45.76 40.51
C LYS A 1072 17.53 44.30 40.88
N ASN A 1073 16.64 43.72 41.67
CA ASN A 1073 16.70 42.30 42.00
C ASN A 1073 16.25 41.44 40.82
N LEU A 1074 16.81 40.23 40.69
CA LEU A 1074 16.49 39.34 39.57
C LEU A 1074 15.02 38.89 39.58
N GLU A 1075 14.41 38.70 40.75
CA GLU A 1075 12.99 38.33 40.85
C GLU A 1075 12.03 39.41 40.35
N ASP A 1076 12.46 40.68 40.34
CA ASP A 1076 11.67 41.79 39.81
C ASP A 1076 11.91 42.04 38.31
N MET A 1077 12.85 41.30 37.70
CA MET A 1077 13.19 41.40 36.28
C MET A 1077 12.44 40.36 35.43
N VAL A 1078 11.68 39.47 36.07
CA VAL A 1078 10.86 38.45 35.39
C VAL A 1078 9.46 38.44 35.96
N LYS A 1079 8.49 38.07 35.14
CA LYS A 1079 7.13 37.77 35.60
C LYS A 1079 6.86 36.29 35.40
N ILE A 1080 6.42 35.64 36.48
CA ILE A 1080 6.10 34.21 36.50
C ILE A 1080 4.62 34.04 36.84
N VAL A 1081 3.91 33.28 36.02
CA VAL A 1081 2.56 32.81 36.33
C VAL A 1081 2.47 31.32 36.15
N ASP A 1082 1.60 30.69 36.92
CA ASP A 1082 1.34 29.27 36.75
C ASP A 1082 0.32 28.99 35.64
N TRP A 1083 0.13 27.70 35.36
CA TRP A 1083 -0.82 27.21 34.38
C TRP A 1083 -2.29 27.60 34.66
N ARG A 1084 -2.63 28.06 35.87
CA ARG A 1084 -3.97 28.54 36.26
C ARG A 1084 -4.13 30.05 36.12
N ASN A 1085 -3.07 30.77 35.74
CA ASN A 1085 -2.94 32.23 35.74
C ASN A 1085 -2.77 32.89 37.11
N TYR A 1086 -2.37 32.15 38.15
CA TYR A 1086 -1.95 32.76 39.41
C TYR A 1086 -0.51 33.29 39.32
N GLU A 1087 -0.27 34.46 39.89
CA GLU A 1087 1.08 35.03 39.96
C GLU A 1087 1.93 34.22 40.94
N VAL A 1088 3.14 33.87 40.50
CA VAL A 1088 4.13 33.16 41.31
C VAL A 1088 5.17 34.20 41.78
N LYS A 1089 5.37 34.36 43.09
CA LYS A 1089 6.28 35.37 43.69
C LYS A 1089 7.06 34.82 44.88
N VAL A 1090 8.16 35.47 45.23
CA VAL A 1090 9.06 35.03 46.33
C VAL A 1090 8.34 35.01 47.68
N ASN A 1091 7.63 36.09 48.04
CA ASN A 1091 6.96 36.26 49.34
C ASN A 1091 5.42 36.17 49.25
N ALA A 1092 4.89 35.39 48.31
CA ALA A 1092 3.45 35.26 48.10
C ALA A 1092 2.75 34.39 49.16
N ASN A 1093 1.45 34.64 49.33
CA ASN A 1093 0.56 33.86 50.20
C ASN A 1093 -0.64 33.35 49.39
N PHE A 1094 -0.98 32.06 49.55
CA PHE A 1094 -2.13 31.43 48.91
C PHE A 1094 -3.46 32.12 49.23
N SER A 1095 -3.61 32.74 50.41
CA SER A 1095 -4.84 33.46 50.78
C SER A 1095 -5.10 34.71 49.95
N GLU A 1096 -4.09 35.25 49.27
CA GLU A 1096 -4.18 36.44 48.41
C GLU A 1096 -4.32 36.08 46.92
N GLY A 1097 -4.54 34.81 46.60
CA GLY A 1097 -4.57 34.36 45.20
C GLY A 1097 -3.20 34.46 44.52
N GLN A 1098 -2.12 34.23 45.26
CA GLN A 1098 -0.75 34.19 44.74
C GLN A 1098 -0.03 32.92 45.21
N ILE A 1099 1.00 32.50 44.49
CA ILE A 1099 1.73 31.26 44.75
C ILE A 1099 3.19 31.56 45.14
N PRO A 1100 3.71 31.03 46.26
CA PRO A 1100 5.12 31.20 46.62
C PRO A 1100 6.04 30.42 45.68
N TYR A 1101 7.23 30.96 45.39
CA TYR A 1101 8.28 30.29 44.59
C TYR A 1101 8.60 28.88 45.08
N LYS A 1102 8.60 28.69 46.40
CA LYS A 1102 8.82 27.40 47.07
C LYS A 1102 7.82 26.32 46.63
N TYR A 1103 6.58 26.69 46.25
CA TYR A 1103 5.57 25.71 45.85
C TYR A 1103 5.99 24.88 44.64
N TYR A 1104 6.62 25.51 43.63
CA TYR A 1104 7.14 24.83 42.43
C TYR A 1104 8.61 24.40 42.58
N GLY A 1105 9.21 24.60 43.76
CA GLY A 1105 10.63 24.38 43.99
C GLY A 1105 11.52 25.31 43.17
N ILE A 1106 11.15 26.58 43.01
CA ILE A 1106 11.97 27.54 42.25
C ILE A 1106 13.29 27.78 43.00
N SER A 1107 14.30 27.11 42.48
CA SER A 1107 15.73 27.11 42.73
C SER A 1107 16.44 28.45 42.81
N ASP A 1108 16.47 29.03 41.62
CA ASP A 1108 17.51 29.92 41.15
C ASP A 1108 16.93 30.74 39.99
N LEU A 1109 17.33 32.01 39.89
CA LEU A 1109 17.20 32.83 38.69
C LEU A 1109 18.61 33.01 38.12
N ALA A 1110 18.92 32.17 37.17
CA ALA A 1110 20.25 31.92 36.65
C ALA A 1110 20.64 32.93 35.57
N VAL A 1111 21.71 33.68 35.83
CA VAL A 1111 22.33 34.63 34.93
C VAL A 1111 23.83 34.33 34.90
N ILE A 1112 24.34 34.16 33.69
CA ILE A 1112 25.77 34.02 33.42
C ILE A 1112 26.26 35.37 32.94
N ARG A 1113 27.29 35.91 33.59
CA ARG A 1113 27.78 37.24 33.26
C ARG A 1113 28.28 37.32 31.81
N GLU A 1114 28.95 36.27 31.35
CA GLU A 1114 29.56 36.17 30.02
C GLU A 1114 28.51 36.09 28.91
N GLU A 1115 27.23 35.94 29.23
CA GLU A 1115 26.14 35.95 28.26
C GLU A 1115 25.39 37.28 28.19
N ILE A 1116 25.74 38.22 29.05
CA ILE A 1116 25.17 39.56 28.99
C ILE A 1116 25.69 40.23 27.72
N ARG A 1117 24.78 40.85 26.98
CA ARG A 1117 25.05 41.51 25.70
C ARG A 1117 24.72 42.99 25.80
N THR A 1118 25.41 43.81 25.04
CA THR A 1118 25.13 45.26 25.03
C THR A 1118 25.46 45.87 23.68
N ASP A 1119 24.72 46.93 23.34
CA ASP A 1119 24.98 47.77 22.18
C ASP A 1119 25.86 49.00 22.49
N ALA A 1120 26.37 49.13 23.73
CA ALA A 1120 27.11 50.31 24.19
C ALA A 1120 28.35 50.68 23.34
N TYR A 1121 28.95 49.70 22.66
CA TYR A 1121 30.11 49.87 21.76
C TYR A 1121 29.75 50.43 20.37
N TYR A 1122 28.49 50.31 19.96
CA TYR A 1122 28.05 50.67 18.61
C TYR A 1122 27.77 52.17 18.47
N GLY A 1123 27.60 52.63 17.22
CA GLY A 1123 27.26 54.02 16.92
C GLY A 1123 25.93 54.47 17.54
N ILE A 1124 25.74 55.78 17.66
CA ILE A 1124 24.54 56.37 18.31
C ILE A 1124 23.22 55.88 17.68
N ASP A 1125 23.18 55.69 16.36
CA ASP A 1125 21.99 55.22 15.63
C ASP A 1125 21.55 53.81 16.06
N VAL A 1126 22.50 52.94 16.47
CA VAL A 1126 22.19 51.59 16.97
C VAL A 1126 21.68 51.66 18.40
N ARG A 1127 22.26 52.56 19.21
CA ARG A 1127 21.96 52.70 20.63
C ARG A 1127 20.66 53.45 20.93
N GLU A 1128 20.24 54.34 20.03
CA GLU A 1128 18.92 55.02 20.09
C GLU A 1128 17.79 54.19 19.46
N GLY A 1129 18.14 53.08 18.79
CA GLY A 1129 17.17 52.15 18.22
C GLY A 1129 16.29 51.48 19.28
N ALA A 1130 15.17 50.91 18.84
CA ALA A 1130 14.30 50.15 19.74
C ALA A 1130 15.04 48.93 20.33
N PRO A 1131 14.79 48.58 21.61
CA PRO A 1131 15.34 47.37 22.22
C PRO A 1131 15.12 46.12 21.38
N LEU A 1132 16.17 45.31 21.21
CA LEU A 1132 16.07 44.02 20.53
C LEU A 1132 15.23 43.05 21.37
N THR A 1133 14.29 42.36 20.72
CA THR A 1133 13.41 41.37 21.36
C THR A 1133 13.71 39.94 20.94
N ASN A 1134 14.45 39.74 19.84
CA ASN A 1134 14.83 38.43 19.32
C ASN A 1134 16.17 37.95 19.93
N PRO A 1135 16.20 36.80 20.63
CA PRO A 1135 17.42 36.21 21.18
C PRO A 1135 18.57 36.05 20.17
N ALA A 1136 18.27 35.66 18.93
CA ALA A 1136 19.29 35.44 17.89
C ALA A 1136 19.98 36.74 17.47
N ASP A 1137 19.27 37.87 17.52
CA ASP A 1137 19.81 39.19 17.19
C ASP A 1137 20.58 39.77 18.37
N ILE A 1138 20.08 39.58 19.59
CA ILE A 1138 20.79 39.95 20.83
C ILE A 1138 22.15 39.26 20.90
N MET A 1139 22.23 37.98 20.51
CA MET A 1139 23.48 37.22 20.57
C MET A 1139 24.57 37.70 19.60
N LYS A 1140 24.23 38.54 18.60
CA LYS A 1140 25.20 39.16 17.68
C LYS A 1140 25.89 40.39 18.29
N LEU A 1141 25.34 40.97 19.36
CA LEU A 1141 25.92 42.12 20.05
C LEU A 1141 27.20 41.74 20.80
N GLN A 1142 27.98 42.74 21.21
CA GLN A 1142 29.20 42.48 21.98
C GLN A 1142 28.87 41.99 23.39
N ASN A 1143 29.75 41.14 23.91
CA ASN A 1143 29.71 40.71 25.29
C ASN A 1143 29.95 41.91 26.21
N LEU A 1144 29.19 42.03 27.31
CA LEU A 1144 29.39 43.06 28.32
C LEU A 1144 30.85 43.12 28.80
N ASP A 1145 31.46 41.95 28.99
CA ASP A 1145 32.85 41.85 29.48
C ASP A 1145 33.90 42.34 28.46
N GLU A 1146 33.49 42.51 27.20
CA GLU A 1146 34.37 43.07 26.16
C GLU A 1146 34.40 44.60 26.21
N ILE A 1147 33.43 45.25 26.86
CA ILE A 1147 33.29 46.71 26.90
C ILE A 1147 34.12 47.32 28.03
N PRO A 1148 35.26 47.99 27.74
CA PRO A 1148 36.16 48.48 28.79
C PRO A 1148 35.50 49.47 29.74
N SER A 1149 34.58 50.31 29.24
CA SER A 1149 33.86 51.31 30.03
C SER A 1149 32.79 50.73 30.96
N LEU A 1150 32.47 49.44 30.87
CA LEU A 1150 31.49 48.77 31.74
C LEU A 1150 32.13 47.69 32.64
N THR A 1151 33.44 47.50 32.53
CA THR A 1151 34.20 46.37 33.12
C THR A 1151 35.48 46.76 33.86
N ALA A 1152 35.96 48.01 33.74
CA ALA A 1152 37.20 48.43 34.39
C ALA A 1152 36.97 48.84 35.85
N TYR A 1153 37.76 48.27 36.76
CA TYR A 1153 37.84 48.66 38.18
C TYR A 1153 39.21 49.28 38.47
N LYS A 1154 39.31 50.60 38.57
CA LYS A 1154 40.44 51.25 39.26
C LYS A 1154 39.96 51.83 40.57
N LYS A 1155 40.53 51.37 41.68
CA LYS A 1155 40.49 52.07 42.96
C LYS A 1155 41.75 52.91 43.06
N ASP A 1156 41.62 54.22 42.91
CA ASP A 1156 42.61 55.19 43.38
C ASP A 1156 41.98 55.92 44.57
N ASP A 1157 42.66 55.92 45.72
CA ASP A 1157 42.29 56.67 46.95
C ASP A 1157 40.83 56.55 47.42
N GLY A 1158 40.24 55.35 47.33
CA GLY A 1158 38.90 55.07 47.87
C GLY A 1158 37.74 55.56 47.00
N ILE A 1159 38.01 56.14 45.82
CA ILE A 1159 37.02 56.53 44.82
C ILE A 1159 37.16 55.62 43.59
N THR A 1160 36.04 55.05 43.15
CA THR A 1160 36.01 54.25 41.92
C THR A 1160 35.74 55.19 40.75
N THR A 1161 36.72 55.43 39.87
CA THR A 1161 36.63 56.44 38.80
C THR A 1161 36.07 55.90 37.48
N ALA A 1162 35.53 54.68 37.48
CA ALA A 1162 35.08 53.99 36.27
C ALA A 1162 33.58 53.58 36.35
N THR A 1163 32.89 53.68 35.21
CA THR A 1163 31.52 53.18 35.01
C THR A 1163 31.52 51.65 35.03
N TYR A 1164 30.52 51.02 35.64
CA TYR A 1164 30.46 49.56 35.74
C TYR A 1164 29.04 49.00 35.78
N PHE A 1165 28.92 47.74 35.34
CA PHE A 1165 27.75 46.90 35.55
C PHE A 1165 28.13 45.65 36.34
N LYS A 1166 27.46 45.39 37.46
CA LYS A 1166 27.72 44.26 38.35
C LYS A 1166 26.54 43.30 38.43
N LEU A 1167 26.88 42.03 38.60
CA LEU A 1167 25.93 40.94 38.80
C LEU A 1167 26.24 40.29 40.14
N TYR A 1168 25.23 40.08 40.98
CA TYR A 1168 25.37 39.50 42.32
C TYR A 1168 24.49 38.25 42.45
N ASN A 1169 24.99 37.24 43.13
CA ASN A 1169 24.22 36.04 43.49
C ASN A 1169 23.33 36.27 44.74
N GLY A 1170 22.53 35.28 45.13
CA GLY A 1170 21.62 35.36 46.28
C GLY A 1170 22.31 35.51 47.65
N ASN A 1171 23.64 35.35 47.72
CA ASN A 1171 24.48 35.57 48.91
C ASN A 1171 25.19 36.94 48.89
N ASP A 1172 24.76 37.86 48.02
CA ASP A 1172 25.36 39.20 47.83
C ASP A 1172 26.83 39.17 47.42
N LYS A 1173 27.27 38.11 46.73
CA LYS A 1173 28.62 38.00 46.17
C LYS A 1173 28.60 38.32 44.68
N GLU A 1174 29.54 39.14 44.22
CA GLU A 1174 29.69 39.49 42.81
C GLU A 1174 30.08 38.25 41.98
N VAL A 1175 29.37 38.02 40.89
CA VAL A 1175 29.54 36.91 39.94
C VAL A 1175 30.27 37.43 38.72
N HIS A 1176 31.45 36.86 38.43
CA HIS A 1176 32.23 37.11 37.21
C HIS A 1176 33.17 35.93 36.93
N ASN A 1177 33.30 35.54 35.67
CA ASN A 1177 34.18 34.46 35.22
C ASN A 1177 34.69 34.71 33.79
N SER A 1178 35.56 35.71 33.62
CA SER A 1178 36.04 36.12 32.30
C SER A 1178 37.55 36.15 32.18
N VAL A 1179 38.06 36.10 30.94
CA VAL A 1179 39.49 36.23 30.63
C VAL A 1179 40.06 37.55 31.18
N LYS A 1180 39.24 38.60 31.27
CA LYS A 1180 39.66 39.94 31.73
C LYS A 1180 39.57 40.13 33.25
N LEU A 1181 38.53 39.59 33.90
CA LEU A 1181 38.26 39.81 35.33
C LEU A 1181 38.74 38.64 36.22
N GLY A 1182 39.10 37.49 35.64
CA GLY A 1182 39.39 36.27 36.39
C GLY A 1182 38.11 35.62 36.94
N HIS A 1183 38.29 34.72 37.92
CA HIS A 1183 37.18 34.02 38.58
C HIS A 1183 36.85 34.68 39.93
N GLY A 1184 35.61 35.15 40.06
CA GLY A 1184 35.12 35.83 41.26
C GLY A 1184 34.66 34.89 42.37
N PRO A 1185 34.65 35.35 43.64
CA PRO A 1185 34.23 34.55 44.79
C PRO A 1185 32.72 34.24 44.83
N GLY A 1186 31.92 34.79 43.91
CA GLY A 1186 30.48 34.55 43.79
C GLY A 1186 30.07 33.32 42.94
N GLY A 1187 31.04 32.61 42.35
CA GLY A 1187 30.78 31.46 41.48
C GLY A 1187 30.63 31.82 40.00
N ILE A 1188 30.20 30.86 39.17
CA ILE A 1188 30.11 30.98 37.70
C ILE A 1188 28.80 31.67 37.24
N TRP A 1189 27.76 31.63 38.07
CA TRP A 1189 26.41 32.09 37.73
C TRP A 1189 25.67 32.52 39.00
N THR A 1190 24.53 33.20 38.83
CA THR A 1190 23.70 33.63 39.95
C THR A 1190 22.94 32.46 40.56
N ASN A 1191 23.58 31.79 41.52
CA ASN A 1191 22.90 30.86 42.40
C ASN A 1191 22.02 31.63 43.40
N GLY A 1192 20.79 31.16 43.59
CA GLY A 1192 19.90 31.60 44.64
C GLY A 1192 20.40 31.17 46.02
N LYS A 1193 19.86 31.81 47.05
CA LYS A 1193 20.05 31.39 48.44
C LYS A 1193 19.06 30.26 48.72
N GLY A 1194 19.54 29.11 49.20
CA GLY A 1194 18.75 27.87 49.43
C GLY A 1194 17.53 27.95 50.36
N ASP A 1195 17.18 29.14 50.85
CA ASP A 1195 15.94 29.44 51.57
C ASP A 1195 14.81 29.94 50.64
N HIS A 1196 15.04 30.05 49.32
CA HIS A 1196 14.14 30.71 48.35
C HIS A 1196 13.81 32.17 48.67
N LYS A 1197 14.70 32.87 49.40
CA LYS A 1197 14.49 34.26 49.88
C LYS A 1197 15.20 35.34 49.05
N SER A 1198 16.23 34.97 48.28
CA SER A 1198 17.05 35.90 47.49
C SER A 1198 17.66 35.18 46.29
N PHE A 1199 17.54 35.78 45.10
CA PHE A 1199 17.96 35.16 43.84
C PHE A 1199 19.14 35.91 43.17
N GLY A 1200 19.53 37.07 43.71
CA GLY A 1200 20.58 37.91 43.17
C GLY A 1200 20.07 39.24 42.65
N ARG A 1201 20.98 40.10 42.19
CA ARG A 1201 20.64 41.43 41.65
C ARG A 1201 21.66 41.91 40.63
N VAL A 1202 21.26 42.91 39.85
CA VAL A 1202 22.12 43.69 38.96
C VAL A 1202 22.29 45.11 39.49
N GLU A 1203 23.48 45.69 39.30
CA GLU A 1203 23.80 47.07 39.68
C GLU A 1203 24.53 47.79 38.54
N TYR A 1204 24.15 49.04 38.26
CA TYR A 1204 24.82 49.93 37.31
C TYR A 1204 25.24 51.23 37.99
N VAL A 1205 26.45 51.70 37.71
CA VAL A 1205 26.98 52.97 38.21
C VAL A 1205 27.73 53.68 37.10
N ASN A 1206 27.43 54.96 36.87
CA ASN A 1206 28.21 55.84 35.99
C ASN A 1206 29.08 56.80 36.80
N ASN A 1207 30.40 56.61 36.74
CA ASN A 1207 31.38 57.51 37.39
C ASN A 1207 32.15 58.38 36.37
N GLY A 1208 31.76 58.34 35.08
CA GLY A 1208 32.35 59.13 34.00
C GLY A 1208 31.57 60.41 33.72
N SER A 1209 32.23 61.43 33.15
CA SER A 1209 31.63 62.74 32.86
C SER A 1209 30.71 62.78 31.62
N THR A 1210 30.59 61.68 30.88
CA THR A 1210 29.79 61.59 29.65
C THR A 1210 28.57 60.69 29.85
N SER A 1211 27.37 61.25 29.63
CA SER A 1211 26.11 60.50 29.66
C SER A 1211 25.73 60.02 28.25
N GLN A 1212 25.30 58.77 28.12
CA GLN A 1212 24.98 58.11 26.85
C GLN A 1212 23.70 57.27 26.95
N ILE A 1213 23.09 56.98 25.81
CA ILE A 1213 21.99 56.03 25.67
C ILE A 1213 22.53 54.69 25.15
N PHE A 1214 22.07 53.57 25.70
CA PHE A 1214 22.38 52.22 25.25
C PHE A 1214 21.49 51.18 25.98
N HIS A 1215 21.57 49.92 25.56
CA HIS A 1215 20.83 48.79 26.12
C HIS A 1215 21.77 47.71 26.65
N ILE A 1216 21.38 47.10 27.77
CA ILE A 1216 22.01 45.91 28.33
C ILE A 1216 20.99 44.78 28.32
N TYR A 1217 21.32 43.66 27.70
CA TYR A 1217 20.47 42.49 27.57
C TYR A 1217 20.95 41.40 28.51
N VAL A 1218 20.18 41.14 29.56
CA VAL A 1218 20.48 40.18 30.62
C VAL A 1218 19.65 38.90 30.41
N PRO A 1219 20.28 37.75 30.14
CA PRO A 1219 19.55 36.49 30.05
C PRO A 1219 19.25 35.94 31.44
N VAL A 1220 17.97 35.77 31.77
CA VAL A 1220 17.53 35.17 33.03
C VAL A 1220 16.89 33.82 32.74
N ALA A 1221 17.45 32.76 33.32
CA ALA A 1221 16.94 31.39 33.21
C ALA A 1221 16.32 30.92 34.54
N VAL A 1222 15.21 30.18 34.49
CA VAL A 1222 14.49 29.72 35.69
C VAL A 1222 14.74 28.23 35.94
N ARG A 1223 15.06 27.89 37.20
CA ARG A 1223 15.26 26.52 37.67
C ARG A 1223 14.11 26.08 38.60
N TYR A 1224 13.49 24.92 38.35
CA TYR A 1224 12.38 24.39 39.15
C TYR A 1224 12.19 22.87 38.98
N ASN A 1225 11.41 22.20 39.84
CA ASN A 1225 11.36 20.73 40.00
C ASN A 1225 10.95 19.88 38.77
N TRP A 1226 10.25 20.46 37.79
CA TRP A 1226 9.87 19.77 36.53
C TRP A 1226 10.47 20.45 35.32
N GLY A 1227 11.48 21.27 35.59
CA GLY A 1227 12.07 22.12 34.61
C GLY A 1227 13.32 21.52 34.01
N ASN A 1228 14.28 21.15 34.85
CA ASN A 1228 15.67 21.36 34.48
C ASN A 1228 16.10 20.42 33.34
N VAL A 1229 16.45 21.01 32.19
CA VAL A 1229 17.01 20.28 31.05
C VAL A 1229 18.51 20.14 31.29
N GLN A 1230 18.98 18.91 31.39
CA GLN A 1230 20.39 18.60 31.64
C GLN A 1230 21.18 18.65 30.32
N TYR A 1231 21.86 19.78 30.07
CA TYR A 1231 22.49 20.04 28.76
C TYR A 1231 23.61 19.06 28.39
N LYS A 1232 24.37 18.56 29.38
CA LYS A 1232 25.42 17.54 29.17
C LYS A 1232 24.86 16.25 28.55
N GLU A 1233 23.55 16.03 28.64
CA GLU A 1233 22.82 14.86 28.17
C GLU A 1233 22.01 15.17 26.89
N THR A 1234 22.36 16.25 26.17
CA THR A 1234 21.75 16.62 24.88
C THR A 1234 22.80 16.77 23.77
N ASP A 1235 22.50 16.23 22.57
CA ASP A 1235 23.42 16.26 21.41
C ASP A 1235 23.51 17.63 20.69
N LYS A 1236 22.72 18.64 21.08
CA LYS A 1236 22.73 19.97 20.43
C LYS A 1236 22.91 21.09 21.46
N ASN A 1237 23.93 21.92 21.24
CA ASN A 1237 24.09 23.18 21.95
C ASN A 1237 23.13 24.22 21.33
N THR A 1238 21.87 24.24 21.77
CA THR A 1238 20.85 25.16 21.24
C THR A 1238 20.78 26.50 21.97
N SER A 1239 21.54 26.66 23.07
CA SER A 1239 21.45 27.86 23.91
C SER A 1239 22.72 28.71 23.98
N GLY A 1240 23.82 28.26 23.36
CA GLY A 1240 25.09 29.00 23.35
C GLY A 1240 25.84 28.97 24.69
N VAL A 1241 25.36 28.18 25.64
CA VAL A 1241 25.87 28.14 27.01
C VAL A 1241 26.93 27.06 27.13
N GLN A 1242 28.05 27.36 27.80
CA GLN A 1242 29.03 26.33 28.16
C GLN A 1242 28.37 25.19 28.95
N LYS A 1243 28.92 23.98 28.82
CA LYS A 1243 28.39 22.64 29.20
C LYS A 1243 27.80 22.41 30.61
N ASN A 1244 27.55 23.42 31.43
CA ASN A 1244 27.44 23.28 32.89
C ASN A 1244 26.16 23.85 33.54
N LEU A 1245 25.11 24.20 32.79
CA LEU A 1245 23.96 24.93 33.35
C LEU A 1245 22.62 24.30 33.00
N ASP A 1246 21.99 23.60 33.95
CA ASP A 1246 20.68 22.98 33.76
C ASP A 1246 19.54 24.01 33.92
N TYR A 1247 18.76 24.30 32.87
CA TYR A 1247 17.67 25.28 32.93
C TYR A 1247 16.63 25.12 31.80
N THR A 1248 15.47 25.78 31.95
CA THR A 1248 14.29 25.60 31.07
C THR A 1248 13.93 26.78 30.19
N GLN A 1249 13.61 27.90 30.82
CA GLN A 1249 13.00 29.06 30.20
C GLN A 1249 14.00 30.20 30.37
N LYS A 1250 14.62 30.60 29.26
CA LYS A 1250 15.53 31.74 29.19
C LYS A 1250 14.78 32.92 28.61
N VAL A 1251 14.67 33.99 29.37
CA VAL A 1251 14.09 35.25 28.93
C VAL A 1251 15.17 36.33 28.88
N TRP A 1252 15.08 37.22 27.90
CA TRP A 1252 16.05 38.31 27.73
C TRP A 1252 15.47 39.60 28.28
N VAL A 1253 16.03 40.04 29.40
CA VAL A 1253 15.64 41.30 30.03
C VAL A 1253 16.48 42.42 29.45
N CYS A 1254 15.84 43.31 28.70
CA CYS A 1254 16.45 44.59 28.33
C CYS A 1254 16.43 45.59 29.50
N ILE A 1255 17.60 46.14 29.82
CA ILE A 1255 17.80 47.30 30.67
C ILE A 1255 18.16 48.46 29.75
N THR A 1256 17.30 49.45 29.64
CA THR A 1256 17.51 50.66 28.83
C THR A 1256 18.15 51.73 29.69
N ILE A 1257 19.36 52.16 29.32
CA ILE A 1257 20.10 53.22 29.98
C ILE A 1257 19.83 54.51 29.22
N ASN A 1258 19.11 55.45 29.83
CA ASN A 1258 18.75 56.72 29.22
C ASN A 1258 19.74 57.83 29.58
N LYS A 1259 20.01 58.73 28.63
CA LYS A 1259 20.85 59.90 28.86
C LYS A 1259 20.21 60.89 29.83
N THR A 1260 21.01 61.46 30.75
CA THR A 1260 20.57 62.58 31.60
C THR A 1260 20.48 63.87 30.77
N VAL A 1261 19.29 64.47 30.66
CA VAL A 1261 19.11 65.81 30.09
C VAL A 1261 19.50 66.87 31.13
N ASN A 1262 20.73 67.37 31.07
CA ASN A 1262 21.09 68.58 31.82
C ASN A 1262 20.38 69.79 31.20
N HIS A 1263 19.42 70.37 31.92
CA HIS A 1263 18.87 71.69 31.64
C HIS A 1263 20.00 72.74 31.65
N SER A 1264 20.43 73.17 30.47
CA SER A 1264 21.20 74.41 30.27
C SER A 1264 20.41 75.37 29.41
N GLY A 1265 19.25 75.82 29.94
CA GLY A 1265 18.53 76.97 29.42
C GLY A 1265 19.12 78.26 29.97
N GLN A 1266 20.28 78.70 29.46
CA GLN A 1266 20.66 80.11 29.49
C GLN A 1266 20.68 80.66 28.06
N ALA A 1267 20.01 81.80 27.94
CA ALA A 1267 19.77 82.61 26.76
C ALA A 1267 20.92 82.68 25.74
N LYS A 1268 20.54 82.76 24.46
CA LYS A 1268 20.92 83.87 23.58
C LYS A 1268 20.11 83.82 22.28
N GLY A 1269 19.43 84.93 21.99
CA GLY A 1269 18.84 85.17 20.69
C GLY A 1269 19.90 85.46 19.64
N LYS A 1270 19.71 84.92 18.44
CA LYS A 1270 19.42 85.64 17.20
C LYS A 1270 19.08 84.61 16.13
#